data_AF-A0A662JSZ7-F1
#
_entry.id   AF-A0A662JSZ7-F1
#
_cell.length_a   1.000
_cell.length_b   1.000
_cell.length_c   1.000
_cell.angle_alpha   90.00
_cell.angle_beta   90.00
_cell.angle_gamma   90.00
#
_symmetry.space_group_name_H-M   'P 1'
#
loop_
_entity.id
_entity.type
_entity.pdbx_description
1 polymer ?
#
loop_
_entity_poly.entity_id
_entity_poly.type
_entity_poly.pdbx_seq_one_letter_code
_entity_poly.pdbx_strand_id
1 'polypeptide(L)'
;MRMSWERVKAYNIIAVFNGTHLSDEVVVIATHLDTWSIAPKLAFSANEALSIALLLELARFLRDNPPYRTVMLAFLSGHWQALHGAREFIERFYFSDVVQSDELKPVVFINLGPLSADTKGLSVMYGSYYAITMVEGITIILQPIVSVIRNEIFGLIDDYVRAEANASADEYVYLRLEDKMFWAQEEYPYLLESEVVTATGAIGFSIISRGPKLWRGTPLDDYQLVKDNIGRVKLDLVLSSYMALYFANKPDLGIRWSDVKPKRLLFVLGATRRFSGFVTMRGRALRFDPEKGWYSPLPKAIVRVYIPGNENPFAKIVEIADEEGEFTIHGIVPSPLIAASLIGGVEQRPTPGLAKGVVSRVWRVEAWLLDEKGHIEYAPDKGIYGEKSIPMDYYIINHPVNVSTVSFKCYSITIFDLVDPLMASGFATQDVHMPFQALKAIGASVEVYDFYGKNEPFAYGIYFNEREPLAMVFMPEGSVISIIVRRGGMALPPSPKPVLVVTNSSEETPEGYGIHVRRNLRFNFTAYRYAYDLYWLTIDRYNKLKERFVRNLSIEEFLAKAKRYLLLCQEMLRERRYSEAYRASILALMWAYRAYMDTMLLIDDSAITGLFLFSITLLSTFFLERLTTKGRGYRRIITLIVIAVVLMSLLYMVHPVLMIMSNASMSVLGSILLVLFTILVMFSISRAERIRKEISRRLLGIHVIEVDRFSELAVSFSYSLEYMRKRPLRTVLTMITVIVMVSALISLSSTSYTYMVTLVRKEVPGLYNGILIKSGIGIPPRDILDQHTIGLIRYFAHEALAVCPRVWYYPQSKFPKGVYTTVTKQPDGPATEITAILGLSATEVELLLANACIGSFNGFKESEHWIIIPDVLAKRLNVSLGDTVEIDGLNFTVVALLDMKSISAFKDLDGRAPTPVDPLYVPELGRGITIATQAAMLPPTLSWDRVVIIPYQRALEMGGYVSSIVLLPVGEINFDALRTIAEELIVPLDLNVFIGWNGVVYQASSVRTFAILGMGSISIVLVIGALNIALTFIANIRDRRNEIKIFSTLGFSPFDIVFFTFAEALSYSLIGIVSGYFLGFFINQLLIKMRVLPPDFVFNFASIAVVYPAVVIMLVTLLAATYPALQASKLVTPSLRRRWELPTKPKGDEWEIPLMMRIPSMTEAKAIIAYLNEYYKAVGREKRTFIVTEIDYAPKATYLTMKVSLAPFEAKIQQIAKVEAVRIGPKEIIFSIKLKRVSGPRETWIRSNFFFIDDLRKQLLIWRSLPPDQQAKYIGMVRG
;
A
#
# COMPACT_ATOMS: atom_id res chain seq x y z
N MET A 1 -4.72 15.69 39.00
CA MET A 1 -4.26 14.72 40.02
C MET A 1 -2.90 14.21 39.59
N ARG A 2 -1.93 14.10 40.50
CA ARG A 2 -0.64 13.44 40.25
C ARG A 2 -0.78 12.01 40.77
N MET A 3 -0.81 11.02 39.88
CA MET A 3 -0.87 9.61 40.26
C MET A 3 0.47 8.95 39.94
N SER A 4 0.96 8.09 40.83
CA SER A 4 2.20 7.33 40.69
C SER A 4 1.88 5.84 40.60
N TRP A 5 2.68 5.10 39.84
CA TRP A 5 2.62 3.64 39.84
C TRP A 5 3.30 3.11 41.10
N GLU A 6 2.63 2.18 41.79
CA GLU A 6 3.14 1.53 42.99
C GLU A 6 2.87 0.03 42.94
N ARG A 7 3.81 -0.76 43.47
CA ARG A 7 3.62 -2.20 43.63
C ARG A 7 2.86 -2.46 44.93
N VAL A 8 1.63 -2.97 44.80
CA VAL A 8 0.75 -3.29 45.94
C VAL A 8 0.48 -4.80 45.98
N LYS A 9 0.40 -5.35 47.20
CA LYS A 9 0.02 -6.75 47.40
C LYS A 9 -1.51 -6.88 47.47
N ALA A 10 -2.09 -7.63 46.54
CA ALA A 10 -3.50 -7.99 46.53
C ALA A 10 -3.71 -9.48 46.91
N TYR A 11 -4.96 -9.90 47.12
CA TYR A 11 -5.29 -11.25 47.56
C TYR A 11 -6.45 -11.84 46.74
N ASN A 12 -6.29 -13.08 46.28
CA ASN A 12 -7.42 -13.90 45.84
C ASN A 12 -7.92 -14.70 47.05
N ILE A 13 -9.23 -14.74 47.27
CA ILE A 13 -9.85 -15.50 48.38
C ILE A 13 -10.50 -16.74 47.78
N ILE A 14 -10.19 -17.91 48.32
CA ILE A 14 -10.66 -19.21 47.82
C ILE A 14 -11.38 -19.95 48.94
N ALA A 15 -12.59 -20.44 48.68
CA ALA A 15 -13.32 -21.34 49.56
C ALA A 15 -13.60 -22.66 48.83
N VAL A 16 -13.33 -23.80 49.49
CA VAL A 16 -13.46 -25.13 48.89
C VAL A 16 -14.51 -25.93 49.64
N PHE A 17 -15.45 -26.53 48.89
CA PHE A 17 -16.52 -27.38 49.39
C PHE A 17 -16.38 -28.75 48.74
N ASN A 18 -16.06 -29.77 49.54
CA ASN A 18 -15.76 -31.10 49.03
C ASN A 18 -17.01 -31.78 48.41
N GLY A 19 -16.80 -32.44 47.28
CA GLY A 19 -17.83 -33.24 46.62
C GLY A 19 -18.16 -34.50 47.40
N THR A 20 -19.43 -34.91 47.35
CA THR A 20 -19.92 -36.14 48.00
C THR A 20 -19.58 -37.41 47.23
N HIS A 21 -19.43 -37.34 45.90
CA HIS A 21 -19.20 -38.51 45.03
C HIS A 21 -17.94 -38.35 44.16
N LEU A 22 -17.74 -37.17 43.56
CA LEU A 22 -16.59 -36.85 42.69
C LEU A 22 -15.73 -35.78 43.35
N SER A 23 -14.97 -36.17 44.37
CA SER A 23 -14.15 -35.23 45.15
C SER A 23 -12.88 -34.77 44.42
N ASP A 24 -12.41 -35.54 43.43
CA ASP A 24 -11.27 -35.23 42.57
C ASP A 24 -11.62 -34.30 41.40
N GLU A 25 -12.89 -34.15 41.04
CA GLU A 25 -13.34 -33.20 40.03
C GLU A 25 -13.80 -31.88 40.67
N VAL A 26 -13.26 -30.77 40.16
CA VAL A 26 -13.47 -29.43 40.71
C VAL A 26 -14.23 -28.55 39.71
N VAL A 27 -15.36 -27.99 40.15
CA VAL A 27 -16.04 -26.88 39.47
C VAL A 27 -15.63 -25.57 40.15
N VAL A 28 -14.96 -24.69 39.40
CA VAL A 28 -14.56 -23.38 39.91
C VAL A 28 -15.64 -22.37 39.57
N ILE A 29 -16.19 -21.70 40.58
CA ILE A 29 -17.13 -20.59 40.42
C ILE A 29 -16.42 -19.32 40.90
N ALA A 30 -16.24 -18.35 40.02
CA ALA A 30 -15.43 -17.17 40.28
C ALA A 30 -16.17 -15.85 40.08
N THR A 31 -15.72 -14.81 40.77
CA THR A 31 -16.09 -13.39 40.53
C THR A 31 -14.89 -12.50 40.89
N HIS A 32 -14.84 -11.27 40.37
CA HIS A 32 -13.86 -10.28 40.79
C HIS A 32 -14.31 -9.48 42.02
N LEU A 33 -13.33 -8.93 42.75
CA LEU A 33 -13.51 -8.14 43.99
C LEU A 33 -13.33 -6.64 43.79
N ASP A 34 -12.48 -6.24 42.85
CA ASP A 34 -12.07 -4.84 42.64
C ASP A 34 -13.01 -4.11 41.67
N THR A 35 -13.03 -2.79 41.76
CA THR A 35 -13.79 -1.90 40.87
C THR A 35 -12.89 -0.78 40.38
N TRP A 36 -13.32 -0.07 39.33
CA TRP A 36 -12.58 1.03 38.74
C TRP A 36 -13.49 2.22 38.42
N SER A 37 -12.91 3.42 38.52
CA SER A 37 -13.55 4.68 38.12
C SER A 37 -12.53 5.63 37.52
N ILE A 38 -12.98 6.51 36.62
CA ILE A 38 -12.20 7.62 36.06
C ILE A 38 -11.59 8.53 37.14
N ALA A 39 -12.23 8.58 38.31
CA ALA A 39 -11.68 9.13 39.53
C ALA A 39 -11.41 7.96 40.51
N PRO A 40 -10.20 7.37 40.53
CA PRO A 40 -9.93 6.14 41.29
C PRO A 40 -10.25 6.21 42.79
N LYS A 41 -10.24 7.41 43.38
CA LYS A 41 -10.64 7.62 44.78
C LYS A 41 -12.15 7.43 45.03
N LEU A 42 -12.96 7.48 43.97
CA LEU A 42 -14.42 7.35 43.97
C LEU A 42 -14.84 6.18 43.08
N ALA A 43 -14.20 5.02 43.27
CA ALA A 43 -14.58 3.78 42.59
C ALA A 43 -15.62 3.04 43.42
N PHE A 44 -16.89 3.40 43.25
CA PHE A 44 -18.05 2.71 43.84
C PHE A 44 -18.74 1.88 42.76
N SER A 45 -19.10 0.64 43.07
CA SER A 45 -20.02 -0.14 42.24
C SER A 45 -20.76 -1.20 43.06
N ALA A 46 -22.03 -0.92 43.35
CA ALA A 46 -22.96 -1.86 43.91
C ALA A 46 -23.36 -2.93 42.89
N ASN A 47 -23.40 -2.61 41.59
CA ASN A 47 -23.68 -3.60 40.55
C ASN A 47 -22.60 -4.71 40.52
N GLU A 48 -21.30 -4.35 40.55
CA GLU A 48 -20.22 -5.36 40.62
C GLU A 48 -20.26 -6.16 41.93
N ALA A 49 -20.68 -5.54 43.03
CA ALA A 49 -20.80 -6.21 44.33
C ALA A 49 -21.91 -7.28 44.38
N LEU A 50 -22.90 -7.27 43.47
CA LEU A 50 -23.98 -8.27 43.43
C LEU A 50 -23.46 -9.69 43.26
N SER A 51 -22.46 -9.88 42.38
CA SER A 51 -21.84 -11.19 42.18
C SER A 51 -21.05 -11.68 43.38
N ILE A 52 -20.38 -10.76 44.08
CA ILE A 52 -19.66 -11.06 45.33
C ILE A 52 -20.67 -11.52 46.39
N ALA A 53 -21.77 -10.78 46.55
CA ALA A 53 -22.84 -11.14 47.47
C ALA A 53 -23.46 -12.50 47.12
N LEU A 54 -23.67 -12.79 45.84
CA LEU A 54 -24.17 -14.08 45.37
C LEU A 54 -23.21 -15.22 45.73
N LEU A 55 -21.90 -15.08 45.52
CA LEU A 55 -20.93 -16.11 45.87
C LEU A 55 -20.85 -16.35 47.38
N LEU A 56 -20.96 -15.31 48.21
CA LEU A 56 -21.03 -15.45 49.66
C LEU A 56 -22.29 -16.22 50.09
N GLU A 57 -23.41 -15.97 49.42
CA GLU A 57 -24.65 -16.69 49.68
C GLU A 57 -24.58 -18.16 49.18
N LEU A 58 -23.94 -18.40 48.03
CA LEU A 58 -23.63 -19.76 47.57
C LEU A 58 -22.71 -20.50 48.54
N ALA A 59 -21.75 -19.82 49.17
CA ALA A 59 -20.89 -20.40 50.19
C ALA A 59 -21.72 -20.88 51.40
N ARG A 60 -22.70 -20.08 51.83
CA ARG A 60 -23.65 -20.46 52.88
C ARG A 60 -24.50 -21.67 52.45
N PHE A 61 -25.01 -21.66 51.22
CA PHE A 61 -25.81 -22.75 50.68
C PHE A 61 -25.03 -24.07 50.55
N LEU A 62 -23.81 -24.04 50.01
CA LEU A 62 -22.96 -25.22 49.79
C LEU A 62 -22.45 -25.85 51.08
N ARG A 63 -22.28 -25.05 52.15
CA ARG A 63 -21.98 -25.58 53.48
C ARG A 63 -23.09 -26.50 53.98
N ASP A 64 -24.35 -26.07 53.77
CA ASP A 64 -25.52 -26.79 54.27
C ASP A 64 -25.99 -27.88 53.26
N ASN A 65 -25.58 -27.77 51.99
CA ASN A 65 -25.92 -28.68 50.89
C ASN A 65 -24.65 -29.09 50.11
N PRO A 66 -23.90 -30.10 50.58
CA PRO A 66 -22.67 -30.54 49.93
C PRO A 66 -22.91 -30.99 48.48
N PRO A 67 -22.12 -30.49 47.50
CA PRO A 67 -22.30 -30.77 46.08
C PRO A 67 -21.88 -32.19 45.68
N TYR A 68 -22.29 -32.64 44.48
CA TYR A 68 -21.84 -33.93 43.92
C TYR A 68 -20.33 -33.94 43.62
N ARG A 69 -19.84 -32.86 42.97
CA ARG A 69 -18.41 -32.56 42.73
C ARG A 69 -17.87 -31.54 43.71
N THR A 70 -16.55 -31.50 43.90
CA THR A 70 -15.92 -30.44 44.67
C THR A 70 -16.18 -29.07 44.01
N VAL A 71 -16.63 -28.09 44.78
CA VAL A 71 -16.85 -26.71 44.32
C VAL A 71 -15.81 -25.79 44.94
N MET A 72 -15.15 -25.00 44.11
CA MET A 72 -14.22 -23.96 44.54
C MET A 72 -14.82 -22.60 44.22
N LEU A 73 -15.13 -21.82 45.25
CA LEU A 73 -15.53 -20.42 45.10
C LEU A 73 -14.28 -19.54 45.13
N ALA A 74 -14.05 -18.77 44.06
CA ALA A 74 -12.86 -17.94 43.89
C ALA A 74 -13.23 -16.45 43.75
N PHE A 75 -12.80 -15.64 44.71
CA PHE A 75 -12.91 -14.18 44.66
C PHE A 75 -11.56 -13.62 44.20
N LEU A 76 -11.53 -13.09 42.99
CA LEU A 76 -10.30 -12.69 42.29
C LEU A 76 -10.06 -11.18 42.40
N SER A 77 -8.81 -10.77 42.64
CA SER A 77 -8.42 -9.35 42.65
C SER A 77 -7.78 -8.93 41.32
N GLY A 78 -7.79 -7.64 41.02
CA GLY A 78 -7.05 -7.06 39.90
C GLY A 78 -7.67 -7.35 38.53
N HIS A 79 -9.00 -7.38 38.44
CA HIS A 79 -9.75 -7.44 37.18
C HIS A 79 -9.29 -6.34 36.23
N TRP A 80 -9.24 -5.10 36.74
CA TRP A 80 -8.89 -3.91 35.97
C TRP A 80 -7.37 -3.74 35.76
N GLN A 81 -6.54 -4.72 36.16
CA GLN A 81 -5.10 -4.77 35.91
C GLN A 81 -4.75 -5.94 35.00
N ALA A 82 -5.45 -6.03 33.86
CA ALA A 82 -5.34 -7.11 32.89
C ALA A 82 -5.54 -8.48 33.55
N LEU A 83 -6.62 -8.61 34.33
CA LEU A 83 -7.03 -9.86 34.97
C LEU A 83 -5.92 -10.48 35.85
N HIS A 84 -5.17 -9.66 36.59
CA HIS A 84 -3.96 -10.08 37.31
C HIS A 84 -4.24 -11.24 38.27
N GLY A 85 -5.28 -11.15 39.10
CA GLY A 85 -5.63 -12.22 40.03
C GLY A 85 -6.09 -13.50 39.35
N ALA A 86 -6.82 -13.42 38.23
CA ALA A 86 -7.19 -14.60 37.45
C ALA A 86 -5.94 -15.30 36.87
N ARG A 87 -4.98 -14.52 36.34
CA ARG A 87 -3.70 -15.05 35.82
C ARG A 87 -2.89 -15.75 36.91
N GLU A 88 -2.73 -15.11 38.06
CA GLU A 88 -2.01 -15.69 39.20
C GLU A 88 -2.73 -16.92 39.78
N PHE A 89 -4.07 -16.91 39.81
CA PHE A 89 -4.86 -18.07 40.24
C PHE A 89 -4.63 -19.27 39.31
N ILE A 90 -4.68 -19.06 38.00
CA ILE A 90 -4.45 -20.11 37.01
C ILE A 90 -3.00 -20.63 37.08
N GLU A 91 -2.02 -19.75 37.17
CA GLU A 91 -0.61 -20.13 37.34
C GLU A 91 -0.42 -21.03 38.56
N ARG A 92 -1.02 -20.66 39.71
CA ARG A 92 -0.79 -21.35 40.98
C ARG A 92 -1.66 -22.59 41.19
N PHE A 93 -2.87 -22.64 40.61
CA PHE A 93 -3.79 -23.75 40.79
C PHE A 93 -3.82 -24.69 39.57
N TYR A 94 -4.15 -24.20 38.37
CA TYR A 94 -4.30 -25.06 37.18
C TYR A 94 -2.97 -25.71 36.76
N PHE A 95 -1.84 -25.04 37.02
CA PHE A 95 -0.49 -25.58 36.77
C PHE A 95 0.23 -26.07 38.04
N SER A 96 -0.51 -26.28 39.14
CA SER A 96 0.03 -26.94 40.33
C SER A 96 0.30 -28.42 40.10
N ASP A 97 1.17 -29.01 40.94
CA ASP A 97 1.50 -30.43 40.87
C ASP A 97 0.24 -31.31 40.98
N VAL A 98 -0.71 -30.95 41.84
CA VAL A 98 -1.96 -31.73 42.05
C VAL A 98 -2.87 -31.75 40.82
N VAL A 99 -2.90 -30.70 40.01
CA VAL A 99 -3.67 -30.69 38.76
C VAL A 99 -2.92 -31.38 37.63
N GLN A 100 -1.59 -31.24 37.61
CA GLN A 100 -0.76 -31.85 36.58
C GLN A 100 -0.59 -33.36 36.78
N SER A 101 -0.65 -33.86 38.02
CA SER A 101 -0.67 -35.29 38.39
C SER A 101 -2.05 -35.94 38.28
N ASP A 102 -3.07 -35.20 37.85
CA ASP A 102 -4.48 -35.62 37.77
C ASP A 102 -5.11 -36.00 39.13
N GLU A 103 -4.53 -35.55 40.25
CA GLU A 103 -5.12 -35.67 41.60
C GLU A 103 -6.36 -34.80 41.77
N LEU A 104 -6.33 -33.57 41.22
CA LEU A 104 -7.49 -32.69 41.11
C LEU A 104 -7.70 -32.26 39.65
N LYS A 105 -8.96 -32.27 39.21
CA LYS A 105 -9.33 -32.00 37.81
C LYS A 105 -10.29 -30.81 37.78
N PRO A 106 -9.83 -29.57 37.54
CA PRO A 106 -10.71 -28.43 37.33
C PRO A 106 -11.45 -28.56 36.00
N VAL A 107 -12.61 -29.22 36.03
CA VAL A 107 -13.36 -29.64 34.84
C VAL A 107 -14.08 -28.48 34.16
N VAL A 108 -14.57 -27.50 34.94
CA VAL A 108 -15.31 -26.33 34.45
C VAL A 108 -14.98 -25.10 35.30
N PHE A 109 -14.71 -23.98 34.64
CA PHE A 109 -14.65 -22.65 35.27
C PHE A 109 -15.87 -21.81 34.86
N ILE A 110 -16.57 -21.27 35.85
CA ILE A 110 -17.76 -20.43 35.66
C ILE A 110 -17.52 -19.08 36.32
N ASN A 111 -17.39 -18.02 35.52
CA ASN A 111 -17.40 -16.67 36.05
C ASN A 111 -18.85 -16.21 36.26
N LEU A 112 -19.20 -15.75 37.44
CA LEU A 112 -20.50 -15.16 37.74
C LEU A 112 -20.37 -13.65 37.82
N GLY A 113 -20.81 -12.95 36.78
CA GLY A 113 -20.86 -11.50 36.74
C GLY A 113 -19.87 -10.82 35.80
N PRO A 114 -19.96 -9.47 35.73
CA PRO A 114 -20.80 -8.63 36.59
C PRO A 114 -22.30 -8.70 36.25
N LEU A 115 -23.13 -8.73 37.30
CA LEU A 115 -24.58 -8.63 37.22
C LEU A 115 -25.03 -7.17 37.33
N SER A 116 -26.24 -6.87 36.86
CA SER A 116 -26.66 -5.49 36.63
C SER A 116 -28.14 -5.27 36.91
N ALA A 117 -28.48 -4.23 37.69
CA ALA A 117 -29.86 -3.90 38.07
C ALA A 117 -30.65 -3.06 37.05
N ASP A 118 -29.95 -2.48 36.10
CA ASP A 118 -30.49 -1.69 34.99
C ASP A 118 -30.84 -2.52 33.75
N THR A 119 -30.35 -3.76 33.64
CA THR A 119 -30.59 -4.64 32.49
C THR A 119 -31.51 -5.83 32.80
N LYS A 120 -32.08 -6.46 31.76
CA LYS A 120 -32.90 -7.67 31.88
C LYS A 120 -32.35 -8.81 31.04
N GLY A 121 -32.14 -9.97 31.67
CA GLY A 121 -31.68 -11.20 31.04
C GLY A 121 -30.20 -11.46 31.26
N LEU A 122 -29.78 -12.69 30.92
CA LEU A 122 -28.40 -13.14 31.08
C LEU A 122 -27.76 -13.40 29.72
N SER A 123 -26.43 -13.31 29.67
CA SER A 123 -25.60 -13.74 28.53
C SER A 123 -24.54 -14.72 29.02
N VAL A 124 -24.41 -15.83 28.29
CA VAL A 124 -23.40 -16.87 28.54
C VAL A 124 -22.33 -16.79 27.45
N MET A 125 -21.12 -16.38 27.83
CA MET A 125 -20.05 -15.98 26.92
C MET A 125 -18.71 -16.54 27.39
N TYR A 126 -17.64 -16.49 26.57
CA TYR A 126 -16.32 -16.97 27.00
C TYR A 126 -15.14 -16.11 26.54
N GLY A 127 -15.30 -15.33 25.46
CA GLY A 127 -14.27 -14.47 24.91
C GLY A 127 -14.47 -13.02 25.35
N SER A 128 -13.38 -12.28 25.54
CA SER A 128 -13.41 -10.84 25.85
C SER A 128 -12.25 -10.11 25.14
N TYR A 129 -11.91 -8.91 25.59
CA TYR A 129 -10.85 -8.10 24.98
C TYR A 129 -9.47 -8.22 25.66
N TYR A 130 -9.22 -9.28 26.46
CA TYR A 130 -7.91 -9.49 27.09
C TYR A 130 -6.84 -9.83 26.02
N ALA A 131 -7.03 -10.89 25.24
CA ALA A 131 -6.11 -11.29 24.17
C ALA A 131 -6.63 -10.94 22.75
N ILE A 132 -7.82 -10.31 22.66
CA ILE A 132 -8.52 -9.84 21.43
C ILE A 132 -8.88 -10.91 20.40
N THR A 133 -8.24 -12.07 20.46
CA THR A 133 -8.29 -13.10 19.42
C THR A 133 -8.64 -14.42 20.07
N MET A 134 -9.80 -14.95 19.70
CA MET A 134 -10.34 -16.18 20.25
C MET A 134 -9.37 -17.34 20.03
N VAL A 135 -9.32 -18.25 20.99
CA VAL A 135 -8.55 -19.49 20.87
C VAL A 135 -9.15 -20.30 19.73
N GLU A 136 -8.44 -20.37 18.59
CA GLU A 136 -8.92 -21.11 17.41
C GLU A 136 -9.30 -22.54 17.81
N GLY A 137 -10.52 -22.98 17.44
CA GLY A 137 -11.02 -24.32 17.74
C GLY A 137 -11.53 -24.56 19.17
N ILE A 138 -11.59 -23.54 20.04
CA ILE A 138 -12.11 -23.70 21.42
C ILE A 138 -13.62 -23.98 21.46
N THR A 139 -14.38 -23.51 20.48
CA THR A 139 -15.83 -23.73 20.36
C THR A 139 -16.22 -25.20 20.27
N ILE A 140 -15.33 -26.06 19.76
CA ILE A 140 -15.50 -27.52 19.74
C ILE A 140 -15.55 -28.09 21.17
N ILE A 141 -14.72 -27.55 22.05
CA ILE A 141 -14.55 -28.01 23.43
C ILE A 141 -15.67 -27.49 24.32
N LEU A 142 -16.28 -26.37 23.94
CA LEU A 142 -17.44 -25.81 24.61
C LEU A 142 -18.76 -26.48 24.20
N GLN A 143 -18.77 -27.36 23.18
CA GLN A 143 -20.01 -28.03 22.74
C GLN A 143 -20.73 -28.83 23.82
N PRO A 144 -20.05 -29.60 24.70
CA PRO A 144 -20.73 -30.27 25.82
C PRO A 144 -21.46 -29.27 26.72
N ILE A 145 -20.85 -28.11 27.01
CA ILE A 145 -21.46 -27.04 27.80
C ILE A 145 -22.70 -26.48 27.09
N VAL A 146 -22.60 -26.22 25.78
CA VAL A 146 -23.75 -25.77 24.97
C VAL A 146 -24.89 -26.78 25.02
N SER A 147 -24.59 -28.07 24.87
CA SER A 147 -25.59 -29.14 24.93
C SER A 147 -26.26 -29.21 26.30
N VAL A 148 -25.50 -29.13 27.39
CA VAL A 148 -26.04 -29.16 28.76
C VAL A 148 -26.98 -27.98 29.01
N ILE A 149 -26.55 -26.76 28.65
CA ILE A 149 -27.36 -25.56 28.86
C ILE A 149 -28.64 -25.62 28.00
N ARG A 150 -28.51 -25.88 26.71
CA ARG A 150 -29.61 -25.78 25.76
C ARG A 150 -30.59 -26.95 25.87
N ASN A 151 -30.10 -28.18 26.01
CA ASN A 151 -30.95 -29.37 25.92
C ASN A 151 -31.48 -29.82 27.29
N GLU A 152 -30.80 -29.46 28.39
CA GLU A 152 -31.20 -29.87 29.73
C GLU A 152 -31.66 -28.68 30.58
N ILE A 153 -30.76 -27.71 30.83
CA ILE A 153 -31.06 -26.61 31.76
C ILE A 153 -32.24 -25.77 31.27
N PHE A 154 -32.28 -25.40 29.98
CA PHE A 154 -33.38 -24.61 29.44
C PHE A 154 -34.74 -25.30 29.62
N GLY A 155 -34.83 -26.61 29.42
CA GLY A 155 -36.05 -27.36 29.68
C GLY A 155 -36.49 -27.37 31.14
N LEU A 156 -35.54 -27.30 32.09
CA LEU A 156 -35.81 -27.28 33.53
C LEU A 156 -36.22 -25.90 34.05
N ILE A 157 -35.72 -24.83 33.44
CA ILE A 157 -35.97 -23.46 33.88
C ILE A 157 -37.10 -22.77 33.09
N ASP A 158 -37.52 -23.28 31.92
CA ASP A 158 -38.47 -22.60 31.01
C ASP A 158 -39.76 -22.20 31.70
N ASP A 159 -40.40 -23.13 32.44
CA ASP A 159 -41.65 -22.84 33.16
C ASP A 159 -41.47 -21.75 34.22
N TYR A 160 -40.32 -21.75 34.91
CA TYR A 160 -39.99 -20.74 35.92
C TYR A 160 -39.74 -19.36 35.27
N VAL A 161 -39.00 -19.32 34.16
CA VAL A 161 -38.73 -18.08 33.41
C VAL A 161 -40.01 -17.52 32.79
N ARG A 162 -40.90 -18.37 32.27
CA ARG A 162 -42.21 -17.94 31.75
C ARG A 162 -43.07 -17.32 32.84
N ALA A 163 -43.08 -17.92 34.03
CA ALA A 163 -43.85 -17.42 35.16
C ALA A 163 -43.32 -16.06 35.67
N GLU A 164 -42.00 -15.89 35.76
CA GLU A 164 -41.39 -14.70 36.36
C GLU A 164 -41.12 -13.57 35.36
N ALA A 165 -40.85 -13.87 34.09
CA ALA A 165 -40.41 -12.88 33.08
C ALA A 165 -41.24 -12.86 31.79
N ASN A 166 -42.28 -13.70 31.66
CA ASN A 166 -43.10 -13.81 30.44
C ASN A 166 -42.25 -14.00 29.16
N ALA A 167 -41.16 -14.76 29.28
CA ALA A 167 -40.22 -15.10 28.21
C ALA A 167 -39.86 -16.58 28.31
N SER A 168 -39.42 -17.18 27.21
CA SER A 168 -38.79 -18.51 27.27
C SER A 168 -37.36 -18.44 27.84
N ALA A 169 -36.84 -19.58 28.29
CA ALA A 169 -35.46 -19.68 28.77
C ALA A 169 -34.43 -19.23 27.72
N ASP A 170 -34.64 -19.58 26.44
CA ASP A 170 -33.75 -19.22 25.32
C ASP A 170 -33.80 -17.71 25.00
N GLU A 171 -34.96 -17.07 25.21
CA GLU A 171 -35.12 -15.61 25.03
C GLU A 171 -34.48 -14.81 26.19
N TYR A 172 -34.52 -15.36 27.41
CA TYR A 172 -34.00 -14.70 28.61
C TYR A 172 -32.50 -14.92 28.82
N VAL A 173 -32.01 -16.14 28.57
CA VAL A 173 -30.59 -16.52 28.73
C VAL A 173 -29.94 -16.71 27.37
N TYR A 174 -29.17 -15.70 26.96
CA TYR A 174 -28.56 -15.67 25.64
C TYR A 174 -27.24 -16.46 25.60
N LEU A 175 -27.28 -17.65 25.01
CA LEU A 175 -26.11 -18.54 24.92
C LEU A 175 -25.24 -18.21 23.70
N ARG A 176 -24.05 -17.66 23.93
CA ARG A 176 -23.09 -17.26 22.88
C ARG A 176 -21.67 -17.82 23.13
N LEU A 177 -21.53 -19.14 23.00
CA LEU A 177 -20.24 -19.84 23.03
C LEU A 177 -19.71 -20.13 21.61
N GLU A 178 -19.59 -19.08 20.79
CA GLU A 178 -19.18 -19.15 19.38
C GLU A 178 -18.07 -18.15 19.00
N ASP A 179 -17.39 -18.39 17.88
CA ASP A 179 -16.25 -17.57 17.42
C ASP A 179 -16.66 -16.26 16.72
N LYS A 180 -17.89 -16.17 16.22
CA LYS A 180 -18.41 -14.96 15.56
C LYS A 180 -19.27 -14.16 16.53
N MET A 181 -19.18 -12.82 16.49
CA MET A 181 -19.98 -11.94 17.36
C MET A 181 -19.92 -12.40 18.83
N PHE A 182 -18.72 -12.73 19.30
CA PHE A 182 -18.51 -13.31 20.62
C PHE A 182 -18.88 -12.36 21.76
N TRP A 183 -18.96 -11.06 21.45
CA TRP A 183 -19.46 -10.02 22.34
C TRP A 183 -20.99 -10.04 22.53
N ALA A 184 -21.72 -10.92 21.85
CA ALA A 184 -23.16 -11.11 22.02
C ALA A 184 -23.93 -9.77 21.98
N GLN A 185 -24.38 -9.28 23.14
CA GLN A 185 -25.09 -8.02 23.33
C GLN A 185 -24.34 -7.01 24.21
N GLU A 186 -23.06 -7.25 24.52
CA GLU A 186 -22.20 -6.28 25.22
C GLU A 186 -21.79 -5.15 24.27
N GLU A 187 -22.04 -3.91 24.68
CA GLU A 187 -21.87 -2.69 23.87
C GLU A 187 -20.56 -1.92 24.11
N TYR A 188 -19.79 -2.32 25.13
CA TYR A 188 -18.55 -1.67 25.53
C TYR A 188 -17.45 -2.71 25.73
N PRO A 189 -16.17 -2.38 25.53
CA PRO A 189 -15.07 -3.27 25.88
C PRO A 189 -15.18 -3.78 27.32
N TYR A 190 -15.10 -5.10 27.44
CA TYR A 190 -15.17 -5.82 28.70
C TYR A 190 -14.04 -6.83 28.79
N LEU A 191 -13.74 -7.26 30.01
CA LEU A 191 -12.84 -8.35 30.31
C LEU A 191 -13.63 -9.47 30.97
N LEU A 192 -13.25 -10.72 30.70
CA LEU A 192 -13.81 -11.90 31.34
C LEU A 192 -12.68 -12.79 31.86
N GLU A 193 -12.79 -13.21 33.11
CA GLU A 193 -11.90 -14.16 33.77
C GLU A 193 -11.82 -15.49 33.00
N SER A 194 -12.95 -15.89 32.41
CA SER A 194 -13.06 -17.12 31.64
C SER A 194 -12.20 -17.12 30.37
N GLU A 195 -11.83 -15.96 29.82
CA GLU A 195 -10.93 -15.88 28.65
C GLU A 195 -9.53 -16.39 29.02
N VAL A 196 -9.04 -16.10 30.22
CA VAL A 196 -7.73 -16.55 30.68
C VAL A 196 -7.71 -18.07 30.88
N VAL A 197 -8.82 -18.66 31.33
CA VAL A 197 -8.97 -20.11 31.48
C VAL A 197 -9.05 -20.79 30.12
N THR A 198 -9.89 -20.29 29.21
CA THR A 198 -10.02 -20.84 27.86
C THR A 198 -8.71 -20.74 27.07
N ALA A 199 -7.90 -19.71 27.32
CA ALA A 199 -6.55 -19.60 26.79
C ALA A 199 -5.67 -20.81 27.14
N THR A 200 -5.83 -21.44 28.31
CA THR A 200 -5.07 -22.66 28.68
C THR A 200 -5.48 -23.91 27.88
N GLY A 201 -6.62 -23.87 27.19
CA GLY A 201 -7.27 -25.02 26.57
C GLY A 201 -8.33 -25.71 27.44
N ALA A 202 -8.52 -25.26 28.70
CA ALA A 202 -9.56 -25.72 29.61
C ALA A 202 -10.93 -25.09 29.31
N ILE A 203 -11.99 -25.66 29.88
CA ILE A 203 -13.36 -25.15 29.74
C ILE A 203 -13.57 -23.99 30.72
N GLY A 204 -13.90 -22.81 30.17
CA GLY A 204 -14.31 -21.65 30.93
C GLY A 204 -15.41 -20.88 30.21
N PHE A 205 -16.39 -20.37 30.96
CA PHE A 205 -17.38 -19.43 30.46
C PHE A 205 -17.84 -18.49 31.58
N SER A 206 -18.49 -17.40 31.19
CA SER A 206 -19.02 -16.36 32.06
C SER A 206 -20.53 -16.25 31.88
N ILE A 207 -21.24 -16.07 33.00
CA ILE A 207 -22.66 -15.73 33.05
C ILE A 207 -22.76 -14.29 33.55
N ILE A 208 -23.22 -13.38 32.69
CA ILE A 208 -23.28 -11.94 32.97
C ILE A 208 -24.67 -11.40 32.67
N SER A 209 -25.07 -10.27 33.27
CA SER A 209 -26.32 -9.60 32.85
C SER A 209 -26.19 -9.03 31.44
N ARG A 210 -27.27 -9.12 30.67
CA ARG A 210 -27.33 -8.85 29.24
C ARG A 210 -27.51 -7.36 28.94
N GLY A 211 -26.62 -6.78 28.16
CA GLY A 211 -26.77 -5.41 27.64
C GLY A 211 -25.73 -4.42 28.17
N PRO A 212 -25.86 -3.14 27.82
CA PRO A 212 -24.90 -2.11 28.19
C PRO A 212 -24.86 -1.91 29.70
N LYS A 213 -23.65 -1.73 30.24
CA LYS A 213 -23.40 -1.47 31.67
C LYS A 213 -22.86 -0.06 31.82
N LEU A 214 -23.74 0.92 31.67
CA LEU A 214 -23.37 2.34 31.60
C LEU A 214 -22.82 2.88 32.93
N TRP A 215 -23.07 2.17 34.04
CA TRP A 215 -22.52 2.50 35.36
C TRP A 215 -21.01 2.20 35.50
N ARG A 216 -20.42 1.37 34.61
CA ARG A 216 -19.00 1.00 34.68
C ARG A 216 -18.09 2.22 34.55
N GLY A 217 -17.09 2.32 35.43
CA GLY A 217 -16.08 3.38 35.34
C GLY A 217 -16.56 4.77 35.74
N THR A 218 -17.81 4.90 36.20
CA THR A 218 -18.37 6.16 36.64
C THR A 218 -17.98 6.47 38.10
N PRO A 219 -17.85 7.74 38.49
CA PRO A 219 -17.60 8.11 39.89
C PRO A 219 -18.90 8.22 40.71
N LEU A 220 -20.02 7.75 40.17
CA LEU A 220 -21.35 7.88 40.76
C LEU A 220 -21.66 6.66 41.63
N ASP A 221 -22.26 6.89 42.80
CA ASP A 221 -22.74 5.82 43.66
C ASP A 221 -24.06 5.26 43.11
N ASP A 222 -24.01 4.00 42.65
CA ASP A 222 -25.12 3.25 42.06
C ASP A 222 -25.88 2.39 43.10
N TYR A 223 -25.54 2.47 44.40
CA TYR A 223 -26.17 1.64 45.43
C TYR A 223 -27.69 1.83 45.52
N GLN A 224 -28.15 3.09 45.50
CA GLN A 224 -29.59 3.37 45.59
C GLN A 224 -30.34 2.84 44.36
N LEU A 225 -29.75 2.96 43.16
CA LEU A 225 -30.31 2.41 41.93
C LEU A 225 -30.46 0.88 42.02
N VAL A 226 -29.42 0.19 42.49
CA VAL A 226 -29.44 -1.27 42.67
C VAL A 226 -30.48 -1.68 43.70
N LYS A 227 -30.56 -0.95 44.82
CA LYS A 227 -31.53 -1.22 45.89
C LYS A 227 -32.98 -1.09 45.40
N ASP A 228 -33.29 -0.03 44.67
CA ASP A 228 -34.64 0.23 44.17
C ASP A 228 -35.06 -0.77 43.08
N ASN A 229 -34.08 -1.32 42.33
CA ASN A 229 -34.31 -2.28 41.25
C ASN A 229 -33.98 -3.73 41.61
N ILE A 230 -33.72 -4.06 42.87
CA ILE A 230 -33.24 -5.40 43.28
C ILE A 230 -34.21 -6.53 42.87
N GLY A 231 -35.51 -6.24 42.82
CA GLY A 231 -36.53 -7.18 42.36
C GLY A 231 -36.33 -7.63 40.92
N ARG A 232 -35.73 -6.80 40.06
CA ARG A 232 -35.43 -7.11 38.66
C ARG A 232 -34.25 -8.07 38.51
N VAL A 233 -33.28 -8.01 39.42
CA VAL A 233 -32.06 -8.84 39.40
C VAL A 233 -32.27 -10.19 40.08
N LYS A 234 -33.34 -10.34 40.85
CA LYS A 234 -33.64 -11.59 41.57
C LYS A 234 -33.62 -12.80 40.64
N LEU A 235 -34.26 -12.69 39.46
CA LEU A 235 -34.29 -13.78 38.49
C LEU A 235 -32.88 -14.09 37.95
N ASP A 236 -32.09 -13.07 37.59
CA ASP A 236 -30.69 -13.22 37.16
C ASP A 236 -29.84 -13.95 38.22
N LEU A 237 -29.99 -13.60 39.50
CA LEU A 237 -29.28 -14.25 40.62
C LEU A 237 -29.67 -15.72 40.78
N VAL A 238 -30.97 -16.04 40.69
CA VAL A 238 -31.48 -17.41 40.81
C VAL A 238 -31.04 -18.27 39.62
N LEU A 239 -31.16 -17.76 38.39
CA LEU A 239 -30.80 -18.52 37.19
C LEU A 239 -29.28 -18.74 37.10
N SER A 240 -28.48 -17.71 37.41
CA SER A 240 -27.02 -17.83 37.41
C SER A 240 -26.51 -18.82 38.47
N SER A 241 -27.06 -18.78 39.68
CA SER A 241 -26.76 -19.77 40.73
C SER A 241 -27.22 -21.17 40.36
N TYR A 242 -28.44 -21.33 39.83
CA TYR A 242 -28.96 -22.62 39.38
C TYR A 242 -28.08 -23.24 38.30
N MET A 243 -27.71 -22.47 37.26
CA MET A 243 -26.81 -22.93 36.21
C MET A 243 -25.46 -23.38 36.77
N ALA A 244 -24.84 -22.57 37.62
CA ALA A 244 -23.53 -22.91 38.21
C ALA A 244 -23.59 -24.17 39.08
N LEU A 245 -24.61 -24.29 39.93
CA LEU A 245 -24.83 -25.46 40.79
C LEU A 245 -25.25 -26.71 40.02
N TYR A 246 -25.92 -26.56 38.86
CA TYR A 246 -26.27 -27.69 38.00
C TYR A 246 -25.01 -28.40 37.49
N PHE A 247 -24.01 -27.65 37.02
CA PHE A 247 -22.71 -28.21 36.63
C PHE A 247 -21.98 -28.90 37.79
N ALA A 248 -22.10 -28.37 39.01
CA ALA A 248 -21.55 -29.00 40.21
C ALA A 248 -22.23 -30.32 40.59
N ASN A 249 -23.50 -30.51 40.23
CA ASN A 249 -24.32 -31.65 40.68
C ASN A 249 -24.63 -32.71 39.61
N LYS A 250 -24.45 -32.41 38.32
CA LYS A 250 -24.76 -33.34 37.21
C LYS A 250 -23.76 -34.51 37.13
N PRO A 251 -24.14 -35.79 37.29
CA PRO A 251 -23.16 -36.89 37.38
C PRO A 251 -22.17 -37.02 36.21
N ASP A 252 -22.61 -36.77 34.97
CA ASP A 252 -21.76 -36.79 33.78
C ASP A 252 -21.94 -35.51 32.96
N LEU A 253 -20.84 -34.79 32.70
CA LEU A 253 -20.83 -33.55 31.92
C LEU A 253 -20.56 -33.77 30.42
N GLY A 254 -20.25 -35.00 29.99
CA GLY A 254 -19.83 -35.29 28.62
C GLY A 254 -18.46 -34.71 28.27
N ILE A 255 -17.64 -34.41 29.27
CA ILE A 255 -16.31 -33.79 29.13
C ILE A 255 -15.24 -34.85 29.37
N ARG A 256 -14.30 -34.99 28.44
CA ARG A 256 -13.12 -35.85 28.61
C ARG A 256 -11.95 -35.02 29.14
N TRP A 257 -11.44 -35.37 30.32
CA TRP A 257 -10.33 -34.64 30.95
C TRP A 257 -9.10 -34.47 30.05
N SER A 258 -8.73 -35.50 29.27
CA SER A 258 -7.59 -35.45 28.34
C SER A 258 -7.68 -34.31 27.30
N ASP A 259 -8.89 -33.89 26.94
CA ASP A 259 -9.16 -32.89 25.90
C ASP A 259 -9.11 -31.46 26.46
N VAL A 260 -9.35 -31.32 27.76
CA VAL A 260 -9.55 -30.05 28.48
C VAL A 260 -8.52 -29.80 29.59
N LYS A 261 -7.59 -30.74 29.83
CA LYS A 261 -6.47 -30.55 30.75
C LYS A 261 -5.69 -29.29 30.33
N PRO A 262 -5.41 -28.35 31.26
CA PRO A 262 -4.72 -27.09 30.94
C PRO A 262 -3.31 -27.35 30.43
N LYS A 263 -2.92 -26.62 29.37
CA LYS A 263 -1.63 -26.78 28.70
C LYS A 263 -0.89 -25.45 28.65
N ARG A 264 0.43 -25.49 28.89
CA ARG A 264 1.31 -24.33 28.69
C ARG A 264 1.35 -23.92 27.23
N LEU A 265 1.39 -24.90 26.33
CA LEU A 265 1.36 -24.73 24.87
C LEU A 265 0.62 -25.91 24.22
N LEU A 266 -0.25 -25.60 23.26
CA LEU A 266 -0.92 -26.56 22.41
C LEU A 266 -0.96 -26.05 20.97
N PHE A 267 -0.35 -26.80 20.07
CA PHE A 267 -0.36 -26.56 18.64
C PHE A 267 -0.91 -27.81 17.93
N VAL A 268 -2.15 -27.73 17.44
CA VAL A 268 -2.75 -28.80 16.63
C VAL A 268 -2.90 -28.31 15.20
N LEU A 269 -2.20 -28.98 14.28
CA LEU A 269 -2.23 -28.71 12.85
C LEU A 269 -3.20 -29.68 12.16
N GLY A 270 -4.14 -29.17 11.37
CA GLY A 270 -5.15 -29.99 10.69
C GLY A 270 -6.38 -29.18 10.26
N ALA A 271 -7.48 -29.87 9.92
CA ALA A 271 -8.76 -29.25 9.57
C ALA A 271 -9.40 -28.52 10.77
N THR A 272 -9.16 -29.00 11.99
CA THR A 272 -9.52 -28.37 13.26
C THR A 272 -8.28 -27.77 13.91
N ARG A 273 -7.81 -26.65 13.36
CA ARG A 273 -6.67 -25.89 13.91
C ARG A 273 -6.96 -25.53 15.37
N ARG A 274 -6.00 -25.78 16.26
CA ARG A 274 -6.14 -25.43 17.67
C ARG A 274 -4.85 -24.81 18.19
N PHE A 275 -4.97 -23.58 18.70
CA PHE A 275 -3.86 -22.76 19.21
C PHE A 275 -4.20 -22.18 20.58
N SER A 276 -3.82 -22.90 21.63
CA SER A 276 -4.05 -22.49 23.03
C SER A 276 -2.75 -22.59 23.84
N GLY A 277 -2.66 -21.83 24.91
CA GLY A 277 -1.63 -21.95 25.92
C GLY A 277 -1.63 -20.80 26.92
N PHE A 278 -0.88 -21.00 27.99
CA PHE A 278 -0.70 -20.05 29.08
C PHE A 278 0.79 -19.98 29.42
N VAL A 279 1.45 -18.95 28.91
CA VAL A 279 2.91 -18.84 28.89
C VAL A 279 3.39 -17.86 29.95
N THR A 280 4.44 -18.24 30.68
CA THR A 280 5.24 -17.34 31.50
C THR A 280 6.29 -16.64 30.64
N MET A 281 6.24 -15.32 30.65
CA MET A 281 7.23 -14.44 30.05
C MET A 281 8.18 -13.97 31.15
N ARG A 282 9.47 -14.23 30.97
CA ARG A 282 10.55 -13.67 31.80
C ARG A 282 11.29 -12.66 30.96
N GLY A 283 11.54 -11.48 31.48
CA GLY A 283 12.20 -10.46 30.69
C GLY A 283 13.16 -9.59 31.47
N ARG A 284 13.95 -8.84 30.71
CA ARG A 284 14.93 -7.87 31.22
C ARG A 284 14.71 -6.51 30.56
N ALA A 285 14.54 -5.48 31.37
CA ALA A 285 14.60 -4.09 30.98
C ALA A 285 16.06 -3.65 30.98
N LEU A 286 16.53 -3.18 29.83
CA LEU A 286 17.92 -2.84 29.59
C LEU A 286 18.06 -1.40 29.11
N ARG A 287 19.25 -0.83 29.27
CA ARG A 287 19.70 0.39 28.63
C ARG A 287 21.03 0.17 27.93
N PHE A 288 21.20 0.77 26.76
CA PHE A 288 22.50 0.76 26.09
C PHE A 288 23.44 1.74 26.79
N ASP A 289 24.63 1.28 27.18
CA ASP A 289 25.68 2.07 27.81
C ASP A 289 26.77 2.39 26.77
N PRO A 290 26.84 3.62 26.24
CA PRO A 290 27.82 3.98 25.20
C PRO A 290 29.27 3.87 25.67
N GLU A 291 29.54 4.02 26.98
CA GLU A 291 30.90 3.95 27.52
C GLU A 291 31.42 2.50 27.54
N LYS A 292 30.52 1.55 27.84
CA LYS A 292 30.84 0.11 27.83
C LYS A 292 30.69 -0.53 26.46
N GLY A 293 29.93 0.10 25.56
CA GLY A 293 29.52 -0.49 24.28
C GLY A 293 28.64 -1.74 24.46
N TRP A 294 27.93 -1.85 25.59
CA TRP A 294 27.10 -3.02 25.93
C TRP A 294 25.84 -2.62 26.70
N TYR A 295 24.91 -3.56 26.86
CA TYR A 295 23.66 -3.36 27.59
C TYR A 295 23.86 -3.49 29.11
N SER A 296 23.28 -2.57 29.87
CA SER A 296 23.20 -2.60 31.34
C SER A 296 21.74 -2.71 31.81
N PRO A 297 21.46 -3.31 32.97
CA PRO A 297 20.13 -3.30 33.57
C PRO A 297 19.52 -1.90 33.75
N LEU A 298 18.20 -1.81 33.59
CA LEU A 298 17.40 -0.63 33.92
C LEU A 298 16.47 -0.94 35.11
N PRO A 299 16.90 -0.65 36.36
CA PRO A 299 16.11 -0.97 37.55
C PRO A 299 14.82 -0.16 37.63
N LYS A 300 13.78 -0.73 38.26
CA LYS A 300 12.49 -0.06 38.54
C LYS A 300 11.74 0.45 37.29
N ALA A 301 12.12 -0.03 36.11
CA ALA A 301 11.43 0.31 34.88
C ALA A 301 9.98 -0.22 34.91
N ILE A 302 9.04 0.61 34.47
CA ILE A 302 7.65 0.22 34.23
C ILE A 302 7.60 -0.49 32.88
N VAL A 303 7.39 -1.79 32.93
CA VAL A 303 7.30 -2.65 31.75
C VAL A 303 5.85 -2.80 31.35
N ARG A 304 5.56 -2.46 30.09
CA ARG A 304 4.24 -2.56 29.48
C ARG A 304 4.26 -3.66 28.42
N VAL A 305 3.35 -4.63 28.56
CA VAL A 305 3.20 -5.77 27.65
C VAL A 305 1.78 -5.82 27.09
N TYR A 306 1.65 -5.76 25.77
CA TYR A 306 0.34 -5.69 25.11
C TYR A 306 0.39 -6.17 23.66
N ILE A 307 -0.77 -6.47 23.09
CA ILE A 307 -0.89 -6.79 21.66
C ILE A 307 -1.11 -5.47 20.89
N PRO A 308 -0.26 -5.11 19.91
CA PRO A 308 -0.50 -3.94 19.06
C PRO A 308 -1.89 -4.02 18.41
N GLY A 309 -2.65 -2.93 18.51
CA GLY A 309 -4.06 -2.90 18.09
C GLY A 309 -5.06 -3.30 19.17
N ASN A 310 -4.62 -3.79 20.34
CA ASN A 310 -5.46 -3.82 21.54
C ASN A 310 -5.46 -2.49 22.25
N GLU A 311 -6.61 -1.82 22.16
CA GLU A 311 -6.76 -0.45 22.64
C GLU A 311 -7.58 -0.39 23.92
N ASN A 312 -8.04 -1.54 24.43
CA ASN A 312 -8.56 -1.59 25.78
C ASN A 312 -7.40 -1.33 26.76
N PRO A 313 -7.39 -0.20 27.49
CA PRO A 313 -6.30 0.12 28.41
C PRO A 313 -6.14 -0.95 29.50
N PHE A 314 -7.24 -1.58 29.91
CA PHE A 314 -7.24 -2.60 30.96
C PHE A 314 -6.74 -3.97 30.48
N ALA A 315 -6.52 -4.16 29.18
CA ALA A 315 -5.89 -5.37 28.66
C ALA A 315 -4.35 -5.25 28.55
N LYS A 316 -3.79 -4.06 28.79
CA LYS A 316 -2.33 -3.82 28.78
C LYS A 316 -1.76 -4.28 30.12
N ILE A 317 -0.90 -5.29 30.08
CA ILE A 317 -0.24 -5.80 31.28
C ILE A 317 0.87 -4.82 31.65
N VAL A 318 0.91 -4.43 32.92
CA VAL A 318 1.95 -3.54 33.47
C VAL A 318 2.63 -4.25 34.64
N GLU A 319 3.96 -4.26 34.65
CA GLU A 319 4.78 -4.83 35.71
C GLU A 319 5.98 -3.90 35.99
N ILE A 320 6.50 -3.88 37.23
CA ILE A 320 7.67 -3.06 37.59
C ILE A 320 8.90 -3.98 37.68
N ALA A 321 9.96 -3.66 36.95
CA ALA A 321 11.21 -4.42 37.01
C ALA A 321 11.89 -4.31 38.40
N ASP A 322 12.61 -5.35 38.82
CA ASP A 322 13.40 -5.34 40.05
C ASP A 322 14.70 -4.50 39.93
N GLU A 323 15.61 -4.63 40.90
CA GLU A 323 16.88 -3.86 40.94
C GLU A 323 17.88 -4.35 39.86
N GLU A 324 17.68 -5.55 39.33
CA GLU A 324 18.44 -6.18 38.26
C GLU A 324 17.78 -5.98 36.88
N GLY A 325 16.67 -5.21 36.84
CA GLY A 325 15.89 -4.96 35.64
C GLY A 325 15.07 -6.17 35.18
N GLU A 326 14.92 -7.21 35.99
CA GLU A 326 14.17 -8.42 35.66
C GLU A 326 12.67 -8.27 35.99
N PHE A 327 11.84 -8.92 35.19
CA PHE A 327 10.40 -8.99 35.39
C PHE A 327 9.85 -10.35 34.95
N THR A 328 8.75 -10.78 35.56
CA THR A 328 8.04 -12.01 35.20
C THR A 328 6.55 -11.73 35.06
N ILE A 329 5.96 -12.22 33.98
CA ILE A 329 4.54 -12.07 33.67
C ILE A 329 3.95 -13.43 33.34
N HIS A 330 2.88 -13.79 34.03
CA HIS A 330 2.10 -15.00 33.79
C HIS A 330 0.89 -14.71 32.89
N GLY A 331 0.46 -15.71 32.12
CA GLY A 331 -0.78 -15.63 31.33
C GLY A 331 -0.65 -14.97 29.96
N ILE A 332 0.52 -15.06 29.34
CA ILE A 332 0.72 -14.66 27.94
C ILE A 332 0.17 -15.74 27.02
N VAL A 333 -0.68 -15.34 26.08
CA VAL A 333 -1.31 -16.26 25.12
C VAL A 333 -0.38 -16.50 23.91
N PRO A 334 -0.13 -17.75 23.48
CA PRO A 334 0.76 -18.09 22.37
C PRO A 334 0.32 -17.54 21.01
N SER A 335 1.28 -17.34 20.10
CA SER A 335 1.08 -16.82 18.75
C SER A 335 0.68 -17.90 17.73
N PRO A 336 -0.34 -17.68 16.88
CA PRO A 336 -0.65 -18.58 15.79
C PRO A 336 0.37 -18.36 14.67
N LEU A 337 1.31 -19.31 14.51
CA LEU A 337 2.52 -19.13 13.70
C LEU A 337 2.31 -19.16 12.17
N ILE A 338 1.13 -19.54 11.65
CA ILE A 338 1.06 -20.13 10.29
C ILE A 338 0.39 -19.26 9.21
N ALA A 339 -0.26 -18.14 9.52
CA ALA A 339 -0.91 -17.36 8.44
C ALA A 339 0.02 -16.40 7.67
N ALA A 340 1.13 -15.94 8.26
CA ALA A 340 1.94 -14.89 7.65
C ALA A 340 3.04 -15.41 6.69
N SER A 341 3.61 -16.60 6.93
CA SER A 341 4.79 -17.08 6.18
C SER A 341 4.47 -18.01 5.01
N LEU A 342 3.30 -18.68 5.00
CA LEU A 342 2.89 -19.57 3.91
C LEU A 342 2.21 -18.84 2.75
N ILE A 343 1.74 -17.60 2.97
CA ILE A 343 1.26 -16.71 1.91
C ILE A 343 2.47 -15.90 1.43
N GLY A 344 3.28 -16.53 0.58
CA GLY A 344 4.59 -16.01 0.17
C GLY A 344 4.57 -14.56 -0.33
N GLY A 345 5.61 -13.81 0.06
CA GLY A 345 6.14 -12.70 -0.72
C GLY A 345 5.40 -11.36 -0.66
N VAL A 346 4.48 -11.15 0.28
CA VAL A 346 3.85 -9.83 0.46
C VAL A 346 4.55 -9.11 1.61
N GLU A 347 5.43 -8.16 1.29
CA GLU A 347 5.75 -7.04 2.18
C GLU A 347 4.48 -6.60 2.89
N GLN A 348 4.55 -6.32 4.20
CA GLN A 348 3.51 -5.80 5.12
C GLN A 348 2.48 -4.82 4.50
N ARG A 349 1.67 -5.29 3.56
CA ARG A 349 0.63 -4.53 2.86
C ARG A 349 -0.67 -5.29 3.11
N PRO A 350 -1.62 -4.71 3.84
CA PRO A 350 -2.92 -5.34 4.01
C PRO A 350 -3.70 -5.20 2.70
N THR A 351 -3.85 -6.33 2.02
CA THR A 351 -4.77 -6.48 0.89
C THR A 351 -6.23 -6.35 1.39
N PRO A 352 -7.07 -5.49 0.77
CA PRO A 352 -8.49 -5.45 1.07
C PRO A 352 -9.16 -6.75 0.63
N GLY A 353 -9.85 -7.44 1.54
CA GLY A 353 -10.75 -8.55 1.20
C GLY A 353 -10.32 -9.97 1.61
N LEU A 354 -9.11 -10.18 2.13
CA LEU A 354 -8.81 -11.38 2.90
C LEU A 354 -9.31 -11.18 4.33
N ALA A 355 -10.12 -12.11 4.82
CA ALA A 355 -10.75 -12.07 6.14
C ALA A 355 -9.74 -11.58 7.19
N LYS A 356 -10.09 -10.45 7.85
CA LYS A 356 -9.36 -9.75 8.92
C LYS A 356 -9.11 -10.61 10.18
N GLY A 357 -9.09 -11.94 10.07
CA GLY A 357 -9.15 -12.90 11.16
C GLY A 357 -7.84 -13.58 11.55
N VAL A 358 -6.72 -13.30 10.87
CA VAL A 358 -5.41 -13.79 11.35
C VAL A 358 -4.43 -12.64 11.52
N VAL A 359 -4.69 -11.83 12.55
CA VAL A 359 -3.65 -11.03 13.18
C VAL A 359 -2.68 -12.03 13.82
N SER A 360 -1.44 -12.08 13.34
CA SER A 360 -0.42 -12.83 14.08
C SER A 360 -0.30 -12.20 15.47
N ARG A 361 -0.55 -12.97 16.54
CA ARG A 361 -0.47 -12.43 17.92
C ARG A 361 0.99 -12.07 18.20
N VAL A 362 1.36 -10.81 18.01
CA VAL A 362 2.66 -10.28 18.40
C VAL A 362 2.46 -9.56 19.72
N TRP A 363 3.27 -9.89 20.72
CA TRP A 363 3.29 -9.19 21.99
C TRP A 363 4.39 -8.15 21.98
N ARG A 364 4.02 -6.89 22.16
CA ARG A 364 4.96 -5.78 22.29
C ARG A 364 5.35 -5.60 23.75
N VAL A 365 6.64 -5.47 24.00
CA VAL A 365 7.26 -5.31 25.33
C VAL A 365 8.09 -4.03 25.35
N GLU A 366 7.65 -3.07 26.14
CA GLU A 366 8.27 -1.75 26.25
C GLU A 366 8.61 -1.44 27.70
N ALA A 367 9.76 -0.83 27.96
CA ALA A 367 10.15 -0.34 29.29
C ALA A 367 10.20 1.19 29.34
N TRP A 368 9.64 1.75 30.40
CA TRP A 368 9.59 3.19 30.65
C TRP A 368 10.13 3.49 32.04
N LEU A 369 10.84 4.61 32.22
CA LEU A 369 11.21 5.10 33.55
C LEU A 369 10.76 6.54 33.70
N LEU A 370 10.13 6.85 34.83
CA LEU A 370 9.65 8.19 35.17
C LEU A 370 10.53 8.83 36.24
N ASP A 371 10.77 10.14 36.14
CA ASP A 371 11.42 10.92 37.19
C ASP A 371 10.48 11.17 38.38
N GLU A 372 11.00 11.71 39.49
CA GLU A 372 10.20 12.08 40.67
C GLU A 372 9.08 13.08 40.38
N LYS A 373 9.20 13.81 39.25
CA LYS A 373 8.21 14.79 38.81
C LYS A 373 7.13 14.18 37.91
N GLY A 374 7.28 12.93 37.49
CA GLY A 374 6.39 12.22 36.56
C GLY A 374 6.71 12.44 35.08
N HIS A 375 7.86 13.02 34.72
CA HIS A 375 8.34 13.08 33.33
C HIS A 375 9.00 11.77 32.92
N ILE A 376 8.96 11.46 31.63
CA ILE A 376 9.64 10.29 31.07
C ILE A 376 11.15 10.57 31.03
N GLU A 377 11.92 9.84 31.83
CA GLU A 377 13.38 9.89 31.84
C GLU A 377 13.99 8.87 30.86
N TYR A 378 13.39 7.67 30.78
CA TYR A 378 13.76 6.65 29.79
C TYR A 378 12.54 6.22 28.98
N ALA A 379 12.71 6.17 27.66
CA ALA A 379 11.72 5.70 26.70
C ALA A 379 12.26 4.51 25.89
N PRO A 380 11.40 3.65 25.33
CA PRO A 380 11.81 2.58 24.43
C PRO A 380 12.60 3.12 23.23
N ASP A 381 13.76 2.52 22.96
CA ASP A 381 14.65 2.91 21.86
C ASP A 381 14.28 2.20 20.55
N LYS A 382 13.89 2.95 19.52
CA LYS A 382 13.63 2.47 18.15
C LYS A 382 14.87 2.50 17.25
N GLY A 383 15.98 3.00 17.77
CA GLY A 383 17.24 3.18 17.07
C GLY A 383 18.01 1.88 16.82
N ILE A 384 19.27 2.03 16.41
CA ILE A 384 20.15 0.91 16.01
C ILE A 384 20.44 0.00 17.21
N TYR A 385 20.68 0.58 18.39
CA TYR A 385 21.01 -0.18 19.60
C TYR A 385 19.76 -0.65 20.37
N GLY A 386 18.58 -0.17 20.01
CA GLY A 386 17.30 -0.57 20.57
C GLY A 386 16.59 -1.64 19.75
N GLU A 387 15.38 -1.33 19.27
CA GLU A 387 14.46 -2.24 18.55
C GLU A 387 15.10 -2.95 17.34
N LYS A 388 16.06 -2.31 16.66
CA LYS A 388 16.76 -2.92 15.51
C LYS A 388 17.76 -4.01 15.90
N SER A 389 18.27 -3.99 17.12
CA SER A 389 19.18 -5.00 17.66
C SER A 389 18.47 -6.00 18.57
N ILE A 390 17.60 -5.51 19.47
CA ILE A 390 16.77 -6.30 20.36
C ILE A 390 15.31 -5.95 20.06
N PRO A 391 14.55 -6.83 19.38
CA PRO A 391 13.18 -6.53 18.99
C PRO A 391 12.30 -6.31 20.22
N MET A 392 11.33 -5.41 20.11
CA MET A 392 10.30 -5.20 21.15
C MET A 392 9.05 -6.05 20.90
N ASP A 393 8.93 -6.60 19.69
CA ASP A 393 7.79 -7.38 19.21
C ASP A 393 8.14 -8.87 19.21
N TYR A 394 7.44 -9.64 20.05
CA TYR A 394 7.73 -11.06 20.29
C TYR A 394 6.59 -11.97 19.83
N TYR A 395 6.96 -13.00 19.07
CA TYR A 395 6.09 -14.14 18.76
C TYR A 395 6.29 -15.23 19.81
N ILE A 396 5.22 -15.60 20.49
CA ILE A 396 5.24 -16.50 21.64
C ILE A 396 4.94 -17.92 21.18
N ILE A 397 5.99 -18.73 21.02
CA ILE A 397 5.89 -20.12 20.54
C ILE A 397 6.46 -21.17 21.50
N ASN A 398 7.07 -20.72 22.60
CA ASN A 398 7.74 -21.55 23.58
C ASN A 398 7.39 -21.10 25.01
N HIS A 399 7.65 -21.99 25.98
CA HIS A 399 7.38 -21.76 27.39
C HIS A 399 8.53 -22.33 28.24
N PRO A 400 9.10 -21.55 29.19
CA PRO A 400 8.93 -20.11 29.33
C PRO A 400 9.52 -19.35 28.12
N VAL A 401 9.10 -18.11 27.91
CA VAL A 401 9.67 -17.22 26.88
C VAL A 401 10.53 -16.16 27.55
N ASN A 402 11.76 -16.01 27.07
CA ASN A 402 12.68 -14.99 27.54
C ASN A 402 12.66 -13.80 26.58
N VAL A 403 12.44 -12.60 27.09
CA VAL A 403 12.35 -11.37 26.30
C VAL A 403 13.29 -10.30 26.85
N SER A 404 13.62 -9.31 26.03
CA SER A 404 14.36 -8.13 26.48
C SER A 404 13.80 -6.89 25.81
N THR A 405 13.88 -5.76 26.50
CA THR A 405 13.47 -4.47 25.93
C THR A 405 14.51 -3.44 26.30
N VAL A 406 14.82 -2.55 25.35
CA VAL A 406 15.89 -1.57 25.50
C VAL A 406 15.29 -0.18 25.51
N SER A 407 15.67 0.59 26.52
CA SER A 407 15.29 1.98 26.67
C SER A 407 16.53 2.86 26.77
N PHE A 408 16.38 4.12 26.40
CA PHE A 408 17.47 5.09 26.41
C PHE A 408 17.07 6.34 27.19
N LYS A 409 18.06 7.04 27.75
CA LYS A 409 17.82 8.28 28.48
C LYS A 409 17.42 9.38 27.48
N CYS A 410 16.31 10.05 27.73
CA CYS A 410 15.73 10.97 26.76
C CYS A 410 15.10 12.21 27.38
N TYR A 411 14.90 13.23 26.55
CA TYR A 411 13.93 14.29 26.79
C TYR A 411 12.75 14.13 25.85
N SER A 412 11.55 14.48 26.32
CA SER A 412 10.32 14.42 25.55
C SER A 412 10.06 15.73 24.79
N ILE A 413 9.68 15.61 23.52
CA ILE A 413 9.22 16.69 22.66
C ILE A 413 7.76 16.40 22.31
N THR A 414 6.84 17.22 22.81
CA THR A 414 5.41 17.07 22.52
C THR A 414 4.99 18.04 21.43
N ILE A 415 4.41 17.50 20.37
CA ILE A 415 3.78 18.24 19.27
C ILE A 415 2.27 17.96 19.26
N PHE A 416 1.47 18.97 18.93
CA PHE A 416 0.01 18.87 18.85
C PHE A 416 -0.47 19.11 17.41
N ASP A 417 -1.78 19.21 17.23
CA ASP A 417 -2.46 19.59 16.00
C ASP A 417 -2.09 18.71 14.79
N LEU A 418 -1.93 17.39 15.02
CA LEU A 418 -1.66 16.40 13.98
C LEU A 418 -2.92 16.18 13.11
N VAL A 419 -3.12 17.09 12.16
CA VAL A 419 -4.29 17.16 11.28
C VAL A 419 -3.84 16.97 9.83
N ASP A 420 -4.59 16.19 9.05
CA ASP A 420 -4.41 16.07 7.60
C ASP A 420 -4.88 17.37 6.91
N PRO A 421 -4.00 18.15 6.26
CA PRO A 421 -4.36 19.38 5.57
C PRO A 421 -5.23 19.16 4.33
N LEU A 422 -5.34 17.94 3.79
CA LEU A 422 -6.20 17.70 2.63
C LEU A 422 -7.68 17.56 3.00
N MET A 423 -7.96 17.09 4.21
CA MET A 423 -9.31 16.85 4.71
C MET A 423 -9.65 17.68 5.95
N ALA A 424 -8.70 18.48 6.46
CA ALA A 424 -8.81 19.24 7.70
C ALA A 424 -9.37 18.40 8.87
N SER A 425 -8.81 17.21 9.06
CA SER A 425 -9.28 16.21 10.03
C SER A 425 -8.14 15.35 10.58
N GLY A 426 -8.35 14.71 11.72
CA GLY A 426 -7.40 13.75 12.30
C GLY A 426 -7.12 12.54 11.40
N PHE A 427 -5.99 11.87 11.63
CA PHE A 427 -5.53 10.75 10.81
C PHE A 427 -6.29 9.44 11.09
N ALA A 428 -6.78 9.26 12.32
CA ALA A 428 -7.67 8.15 12.67
C ALA A 428 -8.77 8.59 13.64
N THR A 429 -9.93 7.94 13.56
CA THR A 429 -11.05 8.11 14.50
C THR A 429 -11.42 6.73 14.99
N GLN A 430 -11.37 6.52 16.31
CA GLN A 430 -11.68 5.24 16.92
C GLN A 430 -13.18 4.98 16.95
N ASP A 431 -13.58 3.72 16.79
CA ASP A 431 -14.94 3.33 17.17
C ASP A 431 -15.02 3.17 18.70
N VAL A 432 -15.87 3.96 19.36
CA VAL A 432 -16.09 3.88 20.81
C VAL A 432 -16.65 2.53 21.24
N HIS A 433 -17.37 1.83 20.35
CA HIS A 433 -17.96 0.52 20.63
C HIS A 433 -16.98 -0.64 20.38
N MET A 434 -15.89 -0.42 19.64
CA MET A 434 -14.88 -1.47 19.38
C MET A 434 -13.44 -0.96 19.36
N PRO A 435 -12.63 -1.30 20.39
CA PRO A 435 -11.40 -0.60 20.68
C PRO A 435 -10.31 -0.87 19.63
N PHE A 436 -10.32 -2.05 19.04
CA PHE A 436 -9.33 -2.52 18.07
C PHE A 436 -9.61 -2.12 16.62
N GLN A 437 -10.70 -1.36 16.36
CA GLN A 437 -11.04 -0.88 15.03
C GLN A 437 -11.27 0.62 15.02
N ALA A 438 -10.88 1.26 13.92
CA ALA A 438 -11.08 2.68 13.71
C ALA A 438 -12.22 2.90 12.71
N LEU A 439 -13.18 3.77 13.05
CA LEU A 439 -14.17 4.31 12.13
C LEU A 439 -13.50 5.08 10.98
N LYS A 440 -12.36 5.73 11.25
CA LYS A 440 -11.55 6.37 10.21
C LYS A 440 -10.11 5.90 10.32
N ALA A 441 -9.51 5.46 9.22
CA ALA A 441 -8.14 4.93 9.20
C ALA A 441 -7.35 5.42 7.98
N ILE A 442 -7.03 6.72 7.94
CA ILE A 442 -6.09 7.26 6.95
C ILE A 442 -4.66 6.84 7.33
N GLY A 443 -4.36 6.96 8.63
CA GLY A 443 -3.07 6.66 9.23
C GLY A 443 -2.01 7.75 8.96
N ALA A 444 -1.01 7.78 9.82
CA ALA A 444 0.17 8.64 9.63
C ALA A 444 1.41 8.05 10.33
N SER A 445 2.58 8.34 9.79
CA SER A 445 3.86 8.08 10.46
C SER A 445 4.48 9.40 10.92
N VAL A 446 4.90 9.43 12.18
CA VAL A 446 5.81 10.47 12.69
C VAL A 446 7.22 9.91 12.54
N GLU A 447 8.09 10.68 11.88
CA GLU A 447 9.47 10.34 11.59
C GLU A 447 10.39 11.42 12.15
N VAL A 448 11.58 11.01 12.56
CA VAL A 448 12.58 11.90 13.13
C VAL A 448 13.88 11.68 12.38
N TYR A 449 14.52 12.78 12.00
CA TYR A 449 15.80 12.77 11.32
C TYR A 449 16.79 13.68 12.04
N ASP A 450 18.06 13.29 12.06
CA ASP A 450 19.15 14.21 12.36
C ASP A 450 19.08 15.39 11.38
N PHE A 451 19.14 16.61 11.90
CA PHE A 451 18.87 17.79 11.10
C PHE A 451 19.92 18.03 10.01
N TYR A 452 21.20 17.73 10.31
CA TYR A 452 22.32 17.97 9.41
C TYR A 452 22.58 16.79 8.47
N GLY A 453 22.59 15.57 9.02
CA GLY A 453 22.84 14.34 8.28
C GLY A 453 21.64 13.85 7.46
N LYS A 454 20.42 14.33 7.77
CA LYS A 454 19.15 13.90 7.14
C LYS A 454 18.96 12.37 7.20
N ASN A 455 19.57 11.73 8.19
CA ASN A 455 19.52 10.30 8.45
C ASN A 455 18.76 10.03 9.74
N GLU A 456 18.32 8.79 9.91
CA GLU A 456 17.67 8.35 11.13
C GLU A 456 18.64 8.41 12.33
N PRO A 457 18.23 8.95 13.50
CA PRO A 457 19.08 9.00 14.68
C PRO A 457 19.47 7.62 15.19
N PHE A 458 20.63 7.53 15.86
CA PHE A 458 21.10 6.28 16.45
C PHE A 458 20.23 5.75 17.59
N ALA A 459 19.62 6.65 18.36
CA ALA A 459 18.67 6.35 19.44
C ALA A 459 17.53 7.38 19.40
N TYR A 460 16.29 6.91 19.41
CA TYR A 460 15.09 7.76 19.41
C TYR A 460 13.87 6.93 19.81
N GLY A 461 12.81 7.60 20.27
CA GLY A 461 11.53 6.96 20.58
C GLY A 461 10.37 7.80 20.06
N ILE A 462 9.25 7.17 19.74
CA ILE A 462 8.06 7.87 19.23
C ILE A 462 6.81 7.21 19.82
N TYR A 463 5.99 8.02 20.48
CA TYR A 463 4.61 7.70 20.84
C TYR A 463 3.65 8.49 19.95
N PHE A 464 2.89 7.77 19.12
CA PHE A 464 1.83 8.31 18.29
C PHE A 464 0.80 7.20 18.04
N ASN A 465 -0.46 7.44 18.41
CA ASN A 465 -1.55 6.47 18.27
C ASN A 465 -2.56 6.82 17.16
N GLU A 466 -2.23 7.83 16.33
CA GLU A 466 -3.03 8.36 15.19
C GLU A 466 -4.40 8.98 15.54
N ARG A 467 -4.95 8.66 16.71
CA ARG A 467 -6.30 9.04 17.17
C ARG A 467 -6.26 10.35 17.94
N GLU A 468 -5.26 10.50 18.81
CA GLU A 468 -5.01 11.75 19.48
C GLU A 468 -4.31 12.70 18.51
N PRO A 469 -4.69 13.99 18.48
CA PRO A 469 -4.03 14.98 17.65
C PRO A 469 -2.68 15.41 18.25
N LEU A 470 -1.93 14.49 18.88
CA LEU A 470 -0.64 14.74 19.51
C LEU A 470 0.32 13.57 19.28
N ALA A 471 1.61 13.89 19.24
CA ALA A 471 2.68 12.90 19.28
C ALA A 471 3.76 13.35 20.25
N MET A 472 4.43 12.36 20.83
CA MET A 472 5.62 12.58 21.64
C MET A 472 6.82 11.93 20.97
N VAL A 473 7.86 12.73 20.78
CA VAL A 473 9.15 12.29 20.26
C VAL A 473 10.16 12.32 21.41
N PHE A 474 10.91 11.25 21.57
CA PHE A 474 11.93 11.08 22.60
C PHE A 474 13.30 11.11 21.94
N MET A 475 14.20 11.95 22.44
CA MET A 475 15.55 12.11 21.89
C MET A 475 16.60 12.25 22.99
N PRO A 476 17.85 11.78 22.76
CA PRO A 476 18.96 12.02 23.68
C PRO A 476 19.29 13.52 23.80
N GLU A 477 19.88 13.90 24.93
CA GLU A 477 20.39 15.26 25.15
C GLU A 477 21.44 15.65 24.09
N GLY A 478 21.41 16.90 23.65
CA GLY A 478 22.36 17.45 22.68
C GLY A 478 21.99 17.19 21.21
N SER A 479 20.96 16.38 20.95
CA SER A 479 20.48 16.09 19.60
C SER A 479 19.92 17.34 18.92
N VAL A 480 20.10 17.43 17.60
CA VAL A 480 19.46 18.45 16.74
C VAL A 480 18.66 17.74 15.67
N ILE A 481 17.34 17.83 15.74
CA ILE A 481 16.46 17.02 14.90
C ILE A 481 15.49 17.83 14.04
N SER A 482 14.97 17.20 13.01
CA SER A 482 13.73 17.59 12.34
C SER A 482 12.66 16.54 12.57
N ILE A 483 11.42 16.98 12.80
CA ILE A 483 10.26 16.09 12.91
C ILE A 483 9.44 16.22 11.63
N ILE A 484 9.07 15.08 11.05
CA ILE A 484 8.32 15.00 9.81
C ILE A 484 7.13 14.06 10.03
N VAL A 485 5.96 14.44 9.52
CA VAL A 485 4.78 13.58 9.53
C VAL A 485 4.38 13.26 8.11
N ARG A 486 4.25 11.97 7.79
CA ARG A 486 3.77 11.50 6.50
C ARG A 486 2.39 10.90 6.66
N ARG A 487 1.51 11.19 5.70
CA ARG A 487 0.20 10.56 5.60
C ARG A 487 0.35 9.13 5.09
N GLY A 488 -0.35 8.18 5.69
CA GLY A 488 -0.34 6.76 5.34
C GLY A 488 -0.12 5.89 6.57
N GLY A 489 -0.61 4.66 6.52
CA GLY A 489 -0.66 3.74 7.66
C GLY A 489 -1.08 2.35 7.20
N MET A 490 -1.81 1.59 8.03
CA MET A 490 -2.20 0.23 7.63
C MET A 490 -3.01 0.24 6.32
N ALA A 491 -3.96 1.15 6.10
CA ALA A 491 -4.85 1.11 4.93
C ALA A 491 -4.30 1.78 3.64
N LEU A 492 -3.18 2.52 3.72
CA LEU A 492 -2.65 3.35 2.64
C LEU A 492 -1.11 3.35 2.69
N PRO A 493 -0.40 3.15 1.55
CA PRO A 493 1.05 3.27 1.53
C PRO A 493 1.47 4.68 1.99
N PRO A 494 2.54 4.80 2.81
CA PRO A 494 3.06 6.10 3.23
C PRO A 494 3.33 7.00 2.03
N SER A 495 2.83 8.24 2.11
CA SER A 495 3.07 9.28 1.12
C SER A 495 4.58 9.52 1.01
N PRO A 496 5.15 9.58 -0.22
CA PRO A 496 6.55 9.91 -0.39
C PRO A 496 6.87 11.35 0.06
N LYS A 497 5.87 12.23 0.08
CA LYS A 497 5.99 13.64 0.46
C LYS A 497 5.42 13.87 1.87
N PRO A 498 6.13 14.64 2.71
CA PRO A 498 5.67 14.96 4.06
C PRO A 498 4.45 15.86 4.03
N VAL A 499 3.62 15.72 5.05
CA VAL A 499 2.38 16.47 5.24
C VAL A 499 2.57 17.55 6.28
N LEU A 500 3.26 17.24 7.39
CA LEU A 500 3.64 18.21 8.42
C LEU A 500 5.15 18.17 8.62
N VAL A 501 5.76 19.32 8.86
CA VAL A 501 7.21 19.47 9.03
C VAL A 501 7.49 20.44 10.18
N VAL A 502 8.43 20.09 11.05
CA VAL A 502 8.98 20.96 12.09
C VAL A 502 10.50 21.00 11.98
N THR A 503 11.02 22.14 11.55
CA THR A 503 12.45 22.40 11.30
C THR A 503 12.96 23.67 11.97
N ASN A 504 12.08 24.43 12.62
CA ASN A 504 12.35 25.76 13.14
C ASN A 504 12.84 26.72 12.03
N SER A 505 12.07 26.82 10.95
CA SER A 505 12.41 27.71 9.83
C SER A 505 12.17 29.18 10.17
N SER A 506 12.88 30.06 9.46
CA SER A 506 12.74 31.52 9.52
C SER A 506 12.99 32.12 8.14
N GLU A 507 12.77 33.43 7.99
CA GLU A 507 13.08 34.15 6.76
C GLU A 507 14.60 34.14 6.44
N GLU A 508 15.45 34.25 7.47
CA GLU A 508 16.91 34.20 7.32
C GLU A 508 17.43 32.79 7.04
N THR A 509 16.80 31.77 7.64
CA THR A 509 17.13 30.35 7.46
C THR A 509 15.88 29.56 7.07
N PRO A 510 15.50 29.55 5.77
CA PRO A 510 14.23 28.94 5.33
C PRO A 510 14.15 27.41 5.48
N GLU A 511 15.28 26.70 5.36
CA GLU A 511 15.36 25.25 5.64
C GLU A 511 15.43 24.94 7.15
N GLY A 512 15.49 25.98 8.00
CA GLY A 512 15.55 25.90 9.46
C GLY A 512 16.94 25.66 10.04
N TYR A 513 16.98 25.54 11.36
CA TYR A 513 18.18 25.21 12.15
C TYR A 513 17.97 23.98 13.06
N GLY A 514 16.82 23.32 12.93
CA GLY A 514 16.47 22.12 13.70
C GLY A 514 16.01 22.41 15.12
N ILE A 515 15.52 21.37 15.78
CA ILE A 515 15.05 21.41 17.17
C ILE A 515 16.20 20.93 18.06
N HIS A 516 16.73 21.84 18.89
CA HIS A 516 17.78 21.52 19.85
C HIS A 516 17.19 20.89 21.12
N VAL A 517 17.57 19.65 21.39
CA VAL A 517 17.06 18.87 22.52
C VAL A 517 17.97 19.05 23.73
N ARG A 518 17.61 19.99 24.62
CA ARG A 518 18.32 20.25 25.89
C ARG A 518 17.46 20.07 27.14
N ARG A 519 16.15 19.97 26.95
CA ARG A 519 15.12 19.85 28.00
C ARG A 519 13.86 19.26 27.39
N ASN A 520 12.89 18.91 28.23
CA ASN A 520 11.55 18.60 27.76
C ASN A 520 10.96 19.82 27.04
N LEU A 521 10.52 19.64 25.80
CA LEU A 521 9.96 20.68 24.94
C LEU A 521 8.48 20.40 24.70
N ARG A 522 7.66 21.45 24.75
CA ARG A 522 6.25 21.40 24.41
C ARG A 522 5.95 22.52 23.42
N PHE A 523 5.62 22.18 22.18
CA PHE A 523 5.25 23.16 21.17
C PHE A 523 3.77 23.49 21.32
N ASN A 524 3.46 24.63 21.94
CA ASN A 524 2.08 25.09 21.98
C ASN A 524 1.69 25.66 20.60
N PHE A 525 0.45 25.42 20.15
CA PHE A 525 -0.07 25.92 18.88
C PHE A 525 0.78 25.46 17.68
N THR A 526 0.95 24.14 17.56
CA THR A 526 1.87 23.55 16.57
C THR A 526 1.33 23.69 15.14
N ALA A 527 0.01 23.80 14.95
CA ALA A 527 -0.63 24.07 13.65
C ALA A 527 0.01 25.25 12.92
N TYR A 528 0.22 26.37 13.62
CA TYR A 528 0.89 27.54 13.08
C TYR A 528 2.35 27.26 12.73
N ARG A 529 3.07 26.50 13.58
CA ARG A 529 4.46 26.12 13.33
C ARG A 529 4.60 25.26 12.08
N TYR A 530 3.71 24.28 11.87
CA TYR A 530 3.68 23.49 10.64
C TYR A 530 3.46 24.37 9.41
N ALA A 531 2.48 25.28 9.46
CA ALA A 531 2.18 26.19 8.36
C ALA A 531 3.37 27.10 8.04
N TYR A 532 4.00 27.66 9.09
CA TYR A 532 5.11 28.58 8.98
C TYR A 532 6.39 27.91 8.44
N ASP A 533 6.76 26.76 9.01
CA ASP A 533 7.94 26.02 8.59
C ASP A 533 7.78 25.50 7.15
N LEU A 534 6.60 24.97 6.81
CA LEU A 534 6.30 24.50 5.46
C LEU A 534 6.26 25.65 4.44
N TYR A 535 5.74 26.83 4.82
CA TYR A 535 5.73 28.02 3.97
C TYR A 535 7.15 28.47 3.61
N TRP A 536 8.04 28.64 4.62
CA TRP A 536 9.41 29.10 4.38
C TRP A 536 10.24 28.09 3.60
N LEU A 537 10.06 26.80 3.89
CA LEU A 537 10.69 25.74 3.12
C LEU A 537 10.22 25.73 1.65
N THR A 538 8.92 25.96 1.41
CA THR A 538 8.36 25.99 0.06
C THR A 538 8.80 27.23 -0.71
N ILE A 539 8.78 28.42 -0.10
CA ILE A 539 9.15 29.67 -0.78
C ILE A 539 10.63 29.67 -1.19
N ASP A 540 11.54 29.15 -0.36
CA ASP A 540 12.96 29.04 -0.73
C ASP A 540 13.17 28.10 -1.91
N ARG A 541 12.57 26.91 -1.85
CA ARG A 541 12.66 25.91 -2.93
C ARG A 541 12.02 26.42 -4.23
N TYR A 542 10.88 27.10 -4.13
CA TYR A 542 10.22 27.70 -5.30
C TYR A 542 10.99 28.91 -5.85
N ASN A 543 11.58 29.76 -4.99
CA ASN A 543 12.39 30.89 -5.45
C ASN A 543 13.63 30.43 -6.24
N LYS A 544 14.29 29.34 -5.80
CA LYS A 544 15.38 28.70 -6.55
C LYS A 544 14.95 28.24 -7.95
N LEU A 545 13.72 27.75 -8.10
CA LEU A 545 13.14 27.41 -9.40
C LEU A 545 12.81 28.67 -10.23
N LYS A 546 12.18 29.66 -9.59
CA LYS A 546 11.72 30.91 -10.20
C LYS A 546 12.87 31.77 -10.74
N GLU A 547 13.98 31.88 -10.00
CA GLU A 547 15.21 32.55 -10.45
C GLU A 547 15.77 31.94 -11.74
N ARG A 548 15.44 30.67 -11.99
CA ARG A 548 15.81 29.93 -13.19
C ARG A 548 14.67 29.79 -14.18
N PHE A 549 13.68 30.68 -14.15
CA PHE A 549 12.55 30.74 -15.09
C PHE A 549 11.56 29.56 -15.04
N VAL A 550 11.71 28.61 -14.10
CA VAL A 550 10.72 27.56 -13.86
C VAL A 550 9.65 28.12 -12.92
N ARG A 551 8.49 28.47 -13.48
CA ARG A 551 7.41 29.15 -12.74
C ARG A 551 6.09 28.40 -12.85
N ASN A 552 5.23 28.60 -11.87
CA ASN A 552 3.85 28.18 -11.91
C ASN A 552 2.97 29.22 -11.20
N LEU A 553 1.97 29.72 -11.92
CA LEU A 553 1.08 30.79 -11.42
C LEU A 553 0.23 30.32 -10.23
N SER A 554 -0.24 29.07 -10.24
CA SER A 554 -1.01 28.52 -9.11
C SER A 554 -0.16 28.43 -7.84
N ILE A 555 1.13 28.10 -7.94
CA ILE A 555 2.03 28.08 -6.77
C ILE A 555 2.21 29.49 -6.20
N GLU A 556 2.37 30.50 -7.04
CA GLU A 556 2.48 31.89 -6.61
C GLU A 556 1.20 32.36 -5.90
N GLU A 557 0.03 31.99 -6.41
CA GLU A 557 -1.26 32.25 -5.78
C GLU A 557 -1.40 31.54 -4.42
N PHE A 558 -1.05 30.26 -4.35
CA PHE A 558 -1.12 29.47 -3.11
C PHE A 558 -0.17 30.00 -2.04
N LEU A 559 1.05 30.39 -2.41
CA LEU A 559 2.00 31.02 -1.50
C LEU A 559 1.51 32.39 -1.02
N ALA A 560 0.88 33.18 -1.89
CA ALA A 560 0.28 34.46 -1.49
C ALA A 560 -0.87 34.26 -0.49
N LYS A 561 -1.75 33.29 -0.74
CA LYS A 561 -2.84 32.89 0.19
C LYS A 561 -2.27 32.39 1.52
N ALA A 562 -1.29 31.50 1.50
CA ALA A 562 -0.63 31.00 2.71
C ALA A 562 -0.02 32.15 3.54
N LYS A 563 0.70 33.08 2.90
CA LYS A 563 1.27 34.27 3.56
C LYS A 563 0.19 35.14 4.20
N ARG A 564 -0.91 35.39 3.48
CA ARG A 564 -2.05 36.18 3.99
C ARG A 564 -2.63 35.56 5.26
N TYR A 565 -2.88 34.25 5.27
CA TYR A 565 -3.44 33.57 6.44
C TYR A 565 -2.43 33.46 7.60
N LEU A 566 -1.13 33.34 7.33
CA LEU A 566 -0.10 33.42 8.38
C LEU A 566 -0.09 34.78 9.07
N LEU A 567 -0.22 35.87 8.31
CA LEU A 567 -0.28 37.23 8.85
C LEU A 567 -1.56 37.47 9.65
N LEU A 568 -2.72 37.06 9.12
CA LEU A 568 -4.00 37.10 9.83
C LEU A 568 -3.95 36.30 11.14
N CYS A 569 -3.33 35.12 11.12
CA CYS A 569 -3.15 34.31 12.32
C CYS A 569 -2.34 35.07 13.40
N GLN A 570 -1.24 35.73 13.02
CA GLN A 570 -0.43 36.54 13.95
C GLN A 570 -1.21 37.72 14.52
N GLU A 571 -2.01 38.40 13.71
CA GLU A 571 -2.89 39.50 14.13
C GLU A 571 -3.93 39.02 15.16
N MET A 572 -4.65 37.94 14.84
CA MET A 572 -5.65 37.35 15.73
C MET A 572 -5.04 36.83 17.04
N LEU A 573 -3.81 36.31 17.01
CA LEU A 573 -3.08 35.93 18.23
C LEU A 573 -2.74 37.15 19.10
N ARG A 574 -2.36 38.29 18.51
CA ARG A 574 -2.12 39.55 19.24
C ARG A 574 -3.41 40.07 19.88
N GLU A 575 -4.54 39.92 19.19
CA GLU A 575 -5.89 40.25 19.68
C GLU A 575 -6.46 39.22 20.67
N ARG A 576 -5.75 38.11 20.95
CA ARG A 576 -6.20 36.99 21.80
C ARG A 576 -7.45 36.26 21.29
N ARG A 577 -7.72 36.32 19.98
CA ARG A 577 -8.80 35.59 19.29
C ARG A 577 -8.33 34.19 18.87
N TYR A 578 -8.10 33.33 19.86
CA TYR A 578 -7.45 32.02 19.65
C TYR A 578 -8.18 31.08 18.68
N SER A 579 -9.52 31.02 18.74
CA SER A 579 -10.31 30.14 17.87
C SER A 579 -10.18 30.52 16.38
N GLU A 580 -10.17 31.82 16.10
CA GLU A 580 -10.01 32.33 14.74
C GLU A 580 -8.57 32.22 14.26
N ALA A 581 -7.60 32.48 15.15
CA ALA A 581 -6.20 32.24 14.88
C ALA A 581 -5.94 30.78 14.51
N TYR A 582 -6.54 29.81 15.21
CA TYR A 582 -6.41 28.38 14.90
C TYR A 582 -6.93 28.05 13.51
N ARG A 583 -8.12 28.54 13.14
CA ARG A 583 -8.69 28.35 11.79
C ARG A 583 -7.78 28.95 10.70
N ALA A 584 -7.28 30.16 10.92
CA ALA A 584 -6.34 30.81 10.01
C ALA A 584 -5.03 30.00 9.87
N SER A 585 -4.54 29.39 10.95
CA SER A 585 -3.33 28.55 10.92
C SER A 585 -3.54 27.27 10.10
N ILE A 586 -4.70 26.63 10.20
CA ILE A 586 -5.05 25.46 9.39
C ILE A 586 -5.19 25.86 7.92
N LEU A 587 -5.86 26.97 7.61
CA LEU A 587 -5.95 27.48 6.23
C LEU A 587 -4.56 27.79 5.65
N ALA A 588 -3.69 28.43 6.42
CA ALA A 588 -2.31 28.68 6.03
C ALA A 588 -1.57 27.37 5.74
N LEU A 589 -1.72 26.35 6.59
CA LEU A 589 -1.14 25.02 6.41
C LEU A 589 -1.66 24.35 5.12
N MET A 590 -2.96 24.40 4.86
CA MET A 590 -3.56 23.81 3.66
C MET A 590 -3.00 24.41 2.37
N TRP A 591 -2.96 25.75 2.29
CA TRP A 591 -2.40 26.45 1.14
C TRP A 591 -0.88 26.25 1.02
N ALA A 592 -0.14 26.28 2.13
CA ALA A 592 1.29 25.98 2.15
C ALA A 592 1.58 24.54 1.69
N TYR A 593 0.75 23.57 2.10
CA TYR A 593 0.86 22.18 1.68
C TYR A 593 0.55 22.00 0.19
N ARG A 594 -0.50 22.63 -0.35
CA ARG A 594 -0.78 22.63 -1.80
C ARG A 594 0.38 23.24 -2.59
N ALA A 595 0.92 24.37 -2.14
CA ALA A 595 2.10 24.99 -2.74
C ALA A 595 3.33 24.06 -2.67
N TYR A 596 3.55 23.39 -1.54
CA TYR A 596 4.65 22.45 -1.35
C TYR A 596 4.55 21.26 -2.31
N MET A 597 3.37 20.63 -2.40
CA MET A 597 3.14 19.48 -3.26
C MET A 597 3.42 19.80 -4.72
N ASP A 598 2.94 20.95 -5.19
CA ASP A 598 3.12 21.37 -6.58
C ASP A 598 4.55 21.88 -6.84
N THR A 599 5.21 22.49 -5.86
CA THR A 599 6.64 22.83 -5.94
C THR A 599 7.49 21.57 -6.06
N MET A 600 7.22 20.54 -5.23
CA MET A 600 7.93 19.26 -5.34
C MET A 600 7.65 18.58 -6.67
N LEU A 601 6.43 18.64 -7.22
CA LEU A 601 6.14 18.12 -8.56
C LEU A 601 6.97 18.83 -9.64
N LEU A 602 7.17 20.15 -9.57
CA LEU A 602 8.07 20.86 -10.48
C LEU A 602 9.53 20.42 -10.33
N ILE A 603 9.98 20.12 -9.11
CA ILE A 603 11.32 19.58 -8.87
C ILE A 603 11.44 18.17 -9.47
N ASP A 604 10.45 17.31 -9.26
CA ASP A 604 10.40 15.95 -9.80
C ASP A 604 10.40 15.98 -11.34
N ASP A 605 9.57 16.84 -11.96
CA ASP A 605 9.52 17.06 -13.41
C ASP A 605 10.88 17.55 -13.95
N SER A 606 11.52 18.48 -13.23
CA SER A 606 12.85 18.98 -13.55
C SER A 606 13.93 17.89 -13.42
N ALA A 607 13.80 17.00 -12.44
CA ALA A 607 14.71 15.87 -12.23
C ALA A 607 14.61 14.84 -13.36
N ILE A 608 13.39 14.46 -13.75
CA ILE A 608 13.13 13.52 -14.84
C ILE A 608 13.66 14.10 -16.17
N THR A 609 13.34 15.36 -16.45
CA THR A 609 13.82 16.06 -17.66
C THR A 609 15.33 16.20 -17.67
N GLY A 610 15.93 16.52 -16.52
CA GLY A 610 17.38 16.55 -16.31
C GLY A 610 18.06 15.23 -16.63
N LEU A 611 17.55 14.10 -16.10
CA LEU A 611 18.09 12.77 -16.35
C LEU A 611 18.05 12.40 -17.84
N PHE A 612 16.95 12.74 -18.53
CA PHE A 612 16.83 12.56 -19.98
C PHE A 612 17.87 13.38 -20.75
N LEU A 613 18.01 14.66 -20.42
CA LEU A 613 18.98 15.55 -21.05
C LEU A 613 20.43 15.16 -20.76
N PHE A 614 20.77 14.70 -19.55
CA PHE A 614 22.10 14.18 -19.25
C PHE A 614 22.45 12.98 -20.13
N SER A 615 21.51 12.05 -20.27
CA SER A 615 21.69 10.83 -21.05
C SER A 615 21.89 11.16 -22.54
N ILE A 616 21.06 12.05 -23.10
CA ILE A 616 21.21 12.50 -24.49
C ILE A 616 22.49 13.31 -24.68
N THR A 617 22.83 14.23 -23.78
CA THR A 617 24.07 15.02 -23.87
C THR A 617 25.32 14.15 -23.84
N LEU A 618 25.35 13.10 -23.01
CA LEU A 618 26.44 12.12 -23.00
C LEU A 618 26.54 11.33 -24.31
N LEU A 619 25.40 10.89 -24.88
CA LEU A 619 25.38 10.24 -26.19
C LEU A 619 25.84 11.20 -27.30
N SER A 620 25.33 12.43 -27.33
CA SER A 620 25.69 13.47 -28.28
C SER A 620 27.17 13.83 -28.22
N THR A 621 27.79 13.78 -27.03
CA THR A 621 29.23 13.97 -26.87
C THR A 621 30.04 13.00 -27.72
N PHE A 622 29.65 11.72 -27.74
CA PHE A 622 30.31 10.70 -28.55
C PHE A 622 30.18 10.97 -30.05
N PHE A 623 28.99 11.35 -30.51
CA PHE A 623 28.74 11.67 -31.92
C PHE A 623 29.45 12.96 -32.36
N LEU A 624 29.43 13.99 -31.50
CA LEU A 624 30.06 15.27 -31.76
C LEU A 624 31.59 15.15 -31.80
N GLU A 625 32.20 14.36 -30.90
CA GLU A 625 33.63 14.05 -30.92
C GLU A 625 34.04 13.40 -32.24
N ARG A 626 33.28 12.40 -32.68
CA ARG A 626 33.53 11.68 -33.93
C ARG A 626 33.38 12.56 -35.17
N LEU A 627 32.46 13.53 -35.14
CA LEU A 627 32.23 14.45 -36.24
C LEU A 627 33.35 15.51 -36.34
N THR A 628 33.84 16.00 -35.20
CA THR A 628 34.77 17.15 -35.13
C THR A 628 36.24 16.77 -35.11
N THR A 629 36.65 15.69 -34.43
CA THR A 629 38.07 15.36 -34.19
C THR A 629 38.51 14.02 -34.82
N LYS A 630 39.83 13.83 -35.00
CA LYS A 630 40.47 12.60 -35.55
C LYS A 630 41.22 11.78 -34.48
N GLY A 631 40.93 12.01 -33.20
CA GLY A 631 41.67 11.38 -32.09
C GLY A 631 41.63 9.85 -32.14
N ARG A 632 42.76 9.20 -31.87
CA ARG A 632 42.86 7.75 -31.63
C ARG A 632 43.55 7.50 -30.28
N GLY A 633 43.21 6.40 -29.62
CA GLY A 633 43.78 6.05 -28.31
C GLY A 633 43.46 7.08 -27.23
N TYR A 634 44.46 7.45 -26.41
CA TYR A 634 44.29 8.37 -25.28
C TYR A 634 43.79 9.77 -25.68
N ARG A 635 44.23 10.29 -26.84
CA ARG A 635 43.80 11.63 -27.33
C ARG A 635 42.29 11.69 -27.54
N ARG A 636 41.67 10.57 -27.90
CA ARG A 636 40.21 10.45 -28.07
C ARG A 636 39.47 10.56 -26.73
N ILE A 637 40.01 9.91 -25.70
CA ILE A 637 39.41 9.98 -24.36
C ILE A 637 39.47 11.42 -23.86
N ILE A 638 40.59 12.11 -24.08
CA ILE A 638 40.74 13.52 -23.72
C ILE A 638 39.73 14.39 -24.48
N THR A 639 39.58 14.25 -25.80
CA THR A 639 38.61 15.05 -26.57
C THR A 639 37.16 14.76 -26.18
N LEU A 640 36.81 13.50 -25.90
CA LEU A 640 35.50 13.14 -25.36
C LEU A 640 35.23 13.81 -24.01
N ILE A 641 36.19 13.77 -23.08
CA ILE A 641 36.07 14.41 -21.76
C ILE A 641 35.90 15.92 -21.93
N VAL A 642 36.70 16.57 -22.78
CA VAL A 642 36.60 18.02 -23.01
C VAL A 642 35.23 18.39 -23.56
N ILE A 643 34.72 17.68 -24.56
CA ILE A 643 33.39 17.95 -25.13
C ILE A 643 32.29 17.67 -24.09
N ALA A 644 32.38 16.58 -23.32
CA ALA A 644 31.44 16.28 -22.24
C ALA A 644 31.39 17.40 -21.21
N VAL A 645 32.56 17.86 -20.75
CA VAL A 645 32.68 18.94 -19.75
C VAL A 645 32.08 20.24 -20.31
N VAL A 646 32.34 20.59 -21.56
CA VAL A 646 31.77 21.79 -22.19
C VAL A 646 30.24 21.69 -22.29
N LEU A 647 29.70 20.59 -22.82
CA LEU A 647 28.24 20.42 -22.96
C LEU A 647 27.53 20.33 -21.61
N MET A 648 28.13 19.68 -20.61
CA MET A 648 27.60 19.63 -19.26
C MET A 648 27.69 20.98 -18.55
N SER A 649 28.73 21.78 -18.80
CA SER A 649 28.83 23.15 -18.29
C SER A 649 27.74 24.04 -18.89
N LEU A 650 27.48 23.92 -20.20
CA LEU A 650 26.34 24.61 -20.84
C LEU A 650 25.00 24.16 -20.25
N LEU A 651 24.83 22.85 -20.02
CA LEU A 651 23.62 22.32 -19.40
C LEU A 651 23.48 22.78 -17.95
N TYR A 652 24.56 22.95 -17.19
CA TYR A 652 24.56 23.52 -15.85
C TYR A 652 24.14 25.00 -15.83
N MET A 653 24.55 25.78 -16.85
CA MET A 653 24.14 27.18 -16.97
C MET A 653 22.67 27.35 -17.35
N VAL A 654 22.15 26.43 -18.17
CA VAL A 654 20.78 26.48 -18.68
C VAL A 654 19.81 25.77 -17.75
N HIS A 655 20.03 24.49 -17.44
CA HIS A 655 19.10 23.61 -16.72
C HIS A 655 19.27 23.69 -15.18
N PRO A 656 18.19 23.94 -14.42
CA PRO A 656 18.29 24.19 -12.97
C PRO A 656 18.55 22.94 -12.14
N VAL A 657 18.23 21.76 -12.66
CA VAL A 657 18.30 20.46 -11.96
C VAL A 657 19.63 20.18 -11.25
N LEU A 658 20.79 20.55 -11.83
CA LEU A 658 22.10 20.28 -11.23
C LEU A 658 22.34 21.07 -9.93
N MET A 659 21.61 22.16 -9.74
CA MET A 659 21.68 23.00 -8.55
C MET A 659 20.58 22.68 -7.54
N ILE A 660 19.44 22.15 -8.01
CA ILE A 660 18.24 21.91 -7.18
C ILE A 660 18.25 20.50 -6.58
N MET A 661 18.70 19.50 -7.32
CA MET A 661 18.81 18.14 -6.79
C MET A 661 19.98 18.06 -5.81
N SER A 662 19.68 17.70 -4.56
CA SER A 662 20.69 17.47 -3.52
C SER A 662 21.79 16.49 -3.94
N ASN A 663 21.44 15.49 -4.75
CA ASN A 663 22.35 14.46 -5.28
C ASN A 663 22.41 14.46 -6.83
N ALA A 664 22.47 15.63 -7.47
CA ALA A 664 22.49 15.71 -8.93
C ALA A 664 23.67 14.95 -9.58
N SER A 665 24.80 14.87 -8.86
CA SER A 665 25.98 14.09 -9.24
C SER A 665 25.67 12.60 -9.41
N MET A 666 24.80 12.02 -8.59
CA MET A 666 24.39 10.63 -8.68
C MET A 666 23.58 10.35 -9.95
N SER A 667 22.74 11.29 -10.39
CA SER A 667 22.03 11.18 -11.66
C SER A 667 22.99 11.16 -12.86
N VAL A 668 24.00 12.04 -12.85
CA VAL A 668 25.05 12.07 -13.89
C VAL A 668 25.87 10.78 -13.87
N LEU A 669 26.29 10.31 -12.68
CA LEU A 669 26.98 9.03 -12.51
C LEU A 669 26.12 7.86 -13.00
N GLY A 670 24.82 7.86 -12.71
CA GLY A 670 23.86 6.87 -13.19
C GLY A 670 23.79 6.83 -14.72
N SER A 671 23.71 8.00 -15.38
CA SER A 671 23.75 8.07 -16.85
C SER A 671 25.09 7.58 -17.43
N ILE A 672 26.22 7.91 -16.79
CA ILE A 672 27.55 7.41 -17.19
C ILE A 672 27.60 5.88 -17.03
N LEU A 673 27.14 5.35 -15.88
CA LEU A 673 27.06 3.91 -15.61
C LEU A 673 26.17 3.20 -16.63
N LEU A 674 25.04 3.80 -17.03
CA LEU A 674 24.16 3.26 -18.07
C LEU A 674 24.85 3.19 -19.44
N VAL A 675 25.61 4.23 -19.82
CA VAL A 675 26.41 4.21 -21.06
C VAL A 675 27.51 3.16 -20.97
N LEU A 676 28.25 3.09 -19.86
CA LEU A 676 29.29 2.08 -19.61
C LEU A 676 28.71 0.66 -19.64
N PHE A 677 27.54 0.46 -19.04
CA PHE A 677 26.82 -0.82 -19.05
C PHE A 677 26.40 -1.18 -20.46
N THR A 678 25.89 -0.23 -21.26
CA THR A 678 25.55 -0.46 -22.68
C THR A 678 26.78 -0.88 -23.48
N ILE A 679 27.93 -0.23 -23.28
CA ILE A 679 29.21 -0.61 -23.91
C ILE A 679 29.64 -2.02 -23.45
N LEU A 680 29.51 -2.32 -22.15
CA LEU A 680 29.83 -3.63 -21.58
C LEU A 680 28.95 -4.73 -22.17
N VAL A 681 27.64 -4.49 -22.31
CA VAL A 681 26.69 -5.41 -22.94
C VAL A 681 27.06 -5.62 -24.41
N MET A 682 27.33 -4.56 -25.17
CA MET A 682 27.78 -4.67 -26.56
C MET A 682 29.10 -5.45 -26.68
N PHE A 683 30.06 -5.20 -25.81
CA PHE A 683 31.32 -5.96 -25.76
C PHE A 683 31.06 -7.43 -25.41
N SER A 684 30.17 -7.70 -24.45
CA SER A 684 29.81 -9.04 -24.01
C SER A 684 29.13 -9.83 -25.14
N ILE A 685 28.21 -9.21 -25.89
CA ILE A 685 27.60 -9.77 -27.09
C ILE A 685 28.70 -10.09 -28.12
N SER A 686 29.62 -9.16 -28.38
CA SER A 686 30.73 -9.38 -29.33
C SER A 686 31.66 -10.53 -28.91
N ARG A 687 31.85 -10.72 -27.60
CA ARG A 687 32.69 -11.80 -27.04
C ARG A 687 31.95 -13.13 -27.10
N ALA A 688 30.67 -13.15 -26.76
CA ALA A 688 29.81 -14.32 -26.89
C ALA A 688 29.75 -14.80 -28.33
N GLU A 689 29.64 -13.89 -29.32
CA GLU A 689 29.70 -14.25 -30.74
C GLU A 689 31.05 -14.84 -31.14
N ARG A 690 32.18 -14.29 -30.66
CA ARG A 690 33.51 -14.85 -30.92
C ARG A 690 33.69 -16.23 -30.31
N ILE A 691 33.26 -16.44 -29.07
CA ILE A 691 33.29 -17.74 -28.39
C ILE A 691 32.42 -18.74 -29.15
N ARG A 692 31.20 -18.35 -29.54
CA ARG A 692 30.31 -19.18 -30.37
C ARG A 692 31.00 -19.61 -31.66
N LYS A 693 31.66 -18.67 -32.37
CA LYS A 693 32.42 -18.96 -33.60
C LYS A 693 33.57 -19.94 -33.36
N GLU A 694 34.29 -19.80 -32.25
CA GLU A 694 35.41 -20.68 -31.91
C GLU A 694 34.94 -22.09 -31.56
N ILE A 695 33.87 -22.21 -30.76
CA ILE A 695 33.23 -23.51 -30.44
C ILE A 695 32.73 -24.18 -31.71
N SER A 696 32.05 -23.43 -32.60
CA SER A 696 31.59 -23.93 -33.89
C SER A 696 32.76 -24.47 -34.73
N ARG A 697 33.86 -23.70 -34.87
CA ARG A 697 35.06 -24.16 -35.61
C ARG A 697 35.70 -25.41 -35.02
N ARG A 698 35.71 -25.57 -33.68
CA ARG A 698 36.29 -26.75 -33.01
C ARG A 698 35.45 -28.01 -33.15
N LEU A 699 34.12 -27.90 -33.04
CA LEU A 699 33.21 -29.05 -33.11
C LEU A 699 32.89 -29.48 -34.54
N LEU A 700 32.86 -28.54 -35.48
CA LEU A 700 32.25 -28.71 -36.80
C LEU A 700 33.23 -28.53 -37.97
N GLY A 701 34.51 -28.21 -37.71
CA GLY A 701 35.50 -27.94 -38.77
C GLY A 701 35.23 -26.62 -39.53
N ILE A 702 36.08 -26.27 -40.51
CA ILE A 702 35.98 -25.00 -41.27
C ILE A 702 35.05 -25.18 -42.48
N HIS A 703 33.81 -25.61 -42.22
CA HIS A 703 32.84 -25.96 -43.26
C HIS A 703 31.68 -24.94 -43.41
N VAL A 704 31.68 -23.87 -42.60
CA VAL A 704 30.64 -22.81 -42.62
C VAL A 704 31.30 -21.43 -42.67
N ILE A 705 30.97 -20.63 -43.69
CA ILE A 705 31.31 -19.21 -43.76
C ILE A 705 30.17 -18.42 -43.11
N GLU A 706 30.31 -18.06 -41.84
CA GLU A 706 29.40 -17.11 -41.17
C GLU A 706 30.00 -15.71 -41.20
N VAL A 707 29.24 -14.77 -41.75
CA VAL A 707 29.57 -13.35 -41.86
C VAL A 707 29.47 -12.69 -40.48
N ASP A 708 30.49 -11.94 -40.08
CA ASP A 708 30.53 -11.24 -38.80
C ASP A 708 29.71 -9.95 -38.81
N ARG A 709 28.40 -10.09 -38.61
CA ARG A 709 27.46 -8.97 -38.67
C ARG A 709 27.81 -7.84 -37.71
N PHE A 710 28.37 -8.14 -36.53
CA PHE A 710 28.70 -7.09 -35.56
C PHE A 710 29.91 -6.25 -35.97
N SER A 711 30.93 -6.88 -36.55
CA SER A 711 32.10 -6.17 -37.09
C SER A 711 31.73 -5.32 -38.31
N GLU A 712 30.84 -5.82 -39.18
CA GLU A 712 30.33 -5.06 -40.34
C GLU A 712 29.50 -3.84 -39.92
N LEU A 713 28.69 -3.98 -38.86
CA LEU A 713 27.93 -2.86 -38.27
C LEU A 713 28.85 -1.80 -37.67
N ALA A 714 29.90 -2.19 -36.95
CA ALA A 714 30.87 -1.27 -36.36
C ALA A 714 31.65 -0.48 -37.43
N VAL A 715 31.98 -1.14 -38.54
CA VAL A 715 32.63 -0.53 -39.71
C VAL A 715 31.66 0.45 -40.39
N SER A 716 30.42 0.03 -40.65
CA SER A 716 29.38 0.86 -41.28
C SER A 716 29.06 2.12 -40.47
N PHE A 717 29.01 2.01 -39.14
CA PHE A 717 28.82 3.13 -38.23
C PHE A 717 30.01 4.11 -38.24
N SER A 718 31.23 3.59 -38.27
CA SER A 718 32.43 4.45 -38.34
C SER A 718 32.50 5.20 -39.67
N TYR A 719 32.09 4.56 -40.77
CA TYR A 719 32.04 5.18 -42.09
C TYR A 719 30.94 6.24 -42.20
N SER A 720 29.80 6.11 -41.53
CA SER A 720 28.72 7.12 -41.60
C SER A 720 29.18 8.48 -41.05
N LEU A 721 29.87 8.47 -39.91
CA LEU A 721 30.40 9.67 -39.27
C LEU A 721 31.54 10.30 -40.06
N GLU A 722 32.44 9.47 -40.61
CA GLU A 722 33.51 9.97 -41.47
C GLU A 722 32.98 10.58 -42.77
N TYR A 723 31.89 10.02 -43.30
CA TYR A 723 31.22 10.55 -44.47
C TYR A 723 30.62 11.93 -44.22
N MET A 724 29.87 12.11 -43.12
CA MET A 724 29.30 13.41 -42.74
C MET A 724 30.38 14.50 -42.70
N ARG A 725 31.57 14.17 -42.19
CA ARG A 725 32.71 15.10 -42.16
C ARG A 725 33.26 15.46 -43.55
N LYS A 726 33.20 14.55 -44.53
CA LYS A 726 33.69 14.81 -45.90
C LYS A 726 32.78 15.77 -46.68
N ARG A 727 31.52 15.96 -46.27
CA ARG A 727 30.56 16.88 -46.89
C ARG A 727 30.07 17.93 -45.88
N PRO A 728 30.96 18.82 -45.40
CA PRO A 728 30.67 19.71 -44.27
C PRO A 728 29.48 20.63 -44.55
N LEU A 729 29.36 21.20 -45.75
CA LEU A 729 28.25 22.11 -46.08
C LEU A 729 26.89 21.43 -45.94
N ARG A 730 26.76 20.19 -46.43
CA ARG A 730 25.49 19.46 -46.37
C ARG A 730 25.15 19.04 -44.95
N THR A 731 26.14 18.51 -44.22
CA THR A 731 25.97 18.11 -42.82
C THR A 731 25.61 19.30 -41.94
N VAL A 732 26.20 20.48 -42.17
CA VAL A 732 25.85 21.70 -41.43
C VAL A 732 24.45 22.18 -41.77
N LEU A 733 24.05 22.24 -43.05
CA LEU A 733 22.70 22.69 -43.45
C LEU A 733 21.62 21.76 -42.88
N THR A 734 21.80 20.45 -42.99
CA THR A 734 20.87 19.45 -42.43
C THR A 734 20.80 19.52 -40.90
N MET A 735 21.94 19.71 -40.24
CA MET A 735 21.97 19.93 -38.79
C MET A 735 21.25 21.22 -38.39
N ILE A 736 21.46 22.33 -39.12
CA ILE A 736 20.75 23.59 -38.87
C ILE A 736 19.24 23.40 -39.00
N THR A 737 18.77 22.69 -40.02
CA THR A 737 17.33 22.39 -40.16
C THR A 737 16.78 21.66 -38.94
N VAL A 738 17.46 20.61 -38.47
CA VAL A 738 17.04 19.87 -37.26
C VAL A 738 17.11 20.76 -36.01
N ILE A 739 18.19 21.54 -35.83
CA ILE A 739 18.38 22.46 -34.70
C ILE A 739 17.25 23.50 -34.65
N VAL A 740 16.93 24.14 -35.78
CA VAL A 740 15.87 25.16 -35.86
C VAL A 740 14.52 24.52 -35.53
N MET A 741 14.22 23.35 -36.10
CA MET A 741 12.97 22.63 -35.81
C MET A 741 12.84 22.27 -34.33
N VAL A 742 13.91 21.71 -33.74
CA VAL A 742 13.98 21.38 -32.31
C VAL A 742 13.79 22.66 -31.48
N SER A 743 14.53 23.73 -31.79
CA SER A 743 14.46 24.99 -31.05
C SER A 743 13.06 25.62 -31.09
N ALA A 744 12.37 25.56 -32.23
CA ALA A 744 11.00 26.05 -32.38
C ALA A 744 10.01 25.21 -31.56
N LEU A 745 10.10 23.87 -31.63
CA LEU A 745 9.22 22.98 -30.86
C LEU A 745 9.45 23.11 -29.36
N ILE A 746 10.70 23.21 -28.91
CA ILE A 746 11.03 23.41 -27.50
C ILE A 746 10.53 24.78 -27.02
N SER A 747 10.69 25.82 -27.84
CA SER A 747 10.23 27.17 -27.51
C SER A 747 8.70 27.27 -27.38
N LEU A 748 7.97 26.49 -28.18
CA LEU A 748 6.50 26.43 -28.15
C LEU A 748 5.95 25.43 -27.12
N SER A 749 6.79 24.50 -26.62
CA SER A 749 6.37 23.43 -25.70
C SER A 749 6.23 23.83 -24.23
N SER A 750 6.07 25.13 -23.94
CA SER A 750 5.92 25.57 -22.55
C SER A 750 4.54 25.21 -22.01
N THR A 751 4.49 24.21 -21.13
CA THR A 751 3.29 23.87 -20.38
C THR A 751 3.47 24.26 -18.91
N SER A 752 2.42 24.84 -18.35
CA SER A 752 2.27 24.98 -16.90
C SER A 752 0.94 24.37 -16.49
N TYR A 753 0.91 23.76 -15.32
CA TYR A 753 -0.30 23.22 -14.73
C TYR A 753 -1.03 24.34 -14.01
N THR A 754 -2.34 24.45 -14.20
CA THR A 754 -3.21 25.32 -13.42
C THR A 754 -4.41 24.54 -12.90
N TYR A 755 -5.00 25.02 -11.81
CA TYR A 755 -6.25 24.46 -11.28
C TYR A 755 -7.42 25.21 -11.91
N MET A 756 -8.31 24.44 -12.54
CA MET A 756 -9.59 24.96 -12.99
C MET A 756 -10.68 24.23 -12.22
N VAL A 757 -11.54 24.99 -11.56
CA VAL A 757 -12.77 24.45 -11.00
C VAL A 757 -13.79 24.37 -12.13
N THR A 758 -14.29 23.17 -12.38
CA THR A 758 -15.34 22.91 -13.36
C THR A 758 -16.62 22.54 -12.65
N LEU A 759 -17.74 23.12 -13.09
CA LEU A 759 -19.06 22.78 -12.59
C LEU A 759 -19.71 21.81 -13.57
N VAL A 760 -19.88 20.57 -13.13
CA VAL A 760 -20.51 19.52 -13.93
C VAL A 760 -21.96 19.38 -13.49
N ARG A 761 -22.91 19.66 -14.39
CA ARG A 761 -24.34 19.48 -14.13
C ARG A 761 -24.64 18.00 -13.87
N LYS A 762 -25.41 17.71 -12.81
CA LYS A 762 -25.92 16.37 -12.50
C LYS A 762 -27.39 16.24 -12.88
N GLU A 763 -27.77 15.05 -13.35
CA GLU A 763 -29.16 14.69 -13.66
C GLU A 763 -29.92 14.27 -12.38
N VAL A 764 -29.96 15.17 -11.41
CA VAL A 764 -30.61 14.99 -10.10
C VAL A 764 -31.45 16.24 -9.81
N PRO A 765 -32.69 16.10 -9.29
CA PRO A 765 -33.49 17.26 -8.89
C PRO A 765 -32.88 17.96 -7.66
N GLY A 766 -32.62 19.27 -7.76
CA GLY A 766 -32.14 20.08 -6.63
C GLY A 766 -33.30 20.55 -5.74
N LEU A 767 -33.54 19.87 -4.63
CA LEU A 767 -34.67 20.16 -3.73
C LEU A 767 -34.47 21.39 -2.82
N TYR A 768 -33.25 21.90 -2.71
CA TYR A 768 -32.94 23.11 -1.95
C TYR A 768 -31.78 23.89 -2.58
N ASN A 769 -31.75 25.19 -2.31
CA ASN A 769 -30.62 26.05 -2.66
C ASN A 769 -29.56 25.98 -1.57
N GLY A 770 -28.32 25.70 -1.90
CA GLY A 770 -27.24 25.55 -0.92
C GLY A 770 -26.06 24.74 -1.44
N ILE A 771 -25.14 24.40 -0.52
CA ILE A 771 -23.95 23.59 -0.83
C ILE A 771 -23.97 22.34 0.04
N LEU A 772 -23.74 21.18 -0.55
CA LEU A 772 -23.52 19.91 0.14
C LEU A 772 -22.05 19.50 0.03
N ILE A 773 -21.42 19.26 1.17
CA ILE A 773 -20.03 18.83 1.28
C ILE A 773 -20.01 17.40 1.83
N LYS A 774 -19.41 16.46 1.08
CA LYS A 774 -19.27 15.05 1.46
C LYS A 774 -17.87 14.54 1.18
N SER A 775 -17.38 13.66 2.05
CA SER A 775 -16.31 12.73 1.67
C SER A 775 -16.99 11.48 1.12
N GLY A 776 -16.75 11.15 -0.16
CA GLY A 776 -17.36 9.98 -0.82
C GLY A 776 -18.87 9.83 -0.55
N ILE A 777 -19.29 8.73 0.08
CA ILE A 777 -20.70 8.42 0.41
C ILE A 777 -21.00 8.33 1.92
N GLY A 778 -20.11 8.81 2.78
CA GLY A 778 -20.34 8.85 4.23
C GLY A 778 -20.04 7.55 5.00
N ILE A 779 -19.29 6.60 4.41
CA ILE A 779 -19.06 5.26 4.97
C ILE A 779 -17.62 5.07 5.52
N PRO A 780 -17.44 4.46 6.70
CA PRO A 780 -16.13 4.03 7.21
C PRO A 780 -15.38 3.09 6.23
N PRO A 781 -14.04 3.03 6.23
CA PRO A 781 -13.13 3.75 7.11
C PRO A 781 -12.54 5.05 6.52
N ARG A 782 -13.09 5.56 5.42
CA ARG A 782 -12.49 6.67 4.65
C ARG A 782 -13.40 7.88 4.52
N ASP A 783 -14.69 7.65 4.30
CA ASP A 783 -15.64 8.69 3.92
C ASP A 783 -16.25 9.37 5.16
N ILE A 784 -15.40 9.84 6.07
CA ILE A 784 -15.79 10.47 7.34
C ILE A 784 -15.19 11.85 7.47
N LEU A 785 -16.03 12.84 7.75
CA LEU A 785 -15.63 14.19 8.11
C LEU A 785 -15.43 14.29 9.62
N ASP A 786 -14.60 15.23 10.05
CA ASP A 786 -14.24 15.41 11.45
C ASP A 786 -14.86 16.70 12.00
N GLN A 787 -14.97 16.81 13.32
CA GLN A 787 -15.47 17.99 14.01
C GLN A 787 -14.59 19.23 13.69
N HIS A 788 -13.28 19.03 13.51
CA HIS A 788 -12.37 20.09 13.05
C HIS A 788 -12.77 20.67 11.68
N THR A 789 -13.29 19.82 10.79
CA THR A 789 -13.76 20.23 9.45
C THR A 789 -14.99 21.15 9.55
N ILE A 790 -15.89 20.93 10.50
CA ILE A 790 -17.04 21.82 10.75
C ILE A 790 -16.56 23.24 11.10
N GLY A 791 -15.60 23.35 12.01
CA GLY A 791 -15.04 24.64 12.43
C GLY A 791 -14.38 25.41 11.29
N LEU A 792 -13.72 24.70 10.38
CA LEU A 792 -13.14 25.27 9.16
C LEU A 792 -14.22 25.76 8.18
N ILE A 793 -15.24 24.95 7.91
CA ILE A 793 -16.31 25.31 6.97
C ILE A 793 -17.11 26.52 7.46
N ARG A 794 -17.31 26.65 8.78
CA ARG A 794 -17.92 27.86 9.39
C ARG A 794 -17.16 29.15 9.04
N TYR A 795 -15.87 29.09 8.74
CA TYR A 795 -15.11 30.25 8.31
C TYR A 795 -15.48 30.67 6.86
N PHE A 796 -15.66 29.72 5.95
CA PHE A 796 -15.99 29.98 4.54
C PHE A 796 -17.47 30.33 4.32
N ALA A 797 -18.35 29.83 5.17
CA ALA A 797 -19.79 30.01 5.04
C ALA A 797 -20.25 31.48 5.18
N HIS A 798 -19.44 32.35 5.82
CA HIS A 798 -19.82 33.72 6.23
C HIS A 798 -21.12 33.73 7.11
N GLU A 799 -21.60 34.90 7.52
CA GLU A 799 -22.86 35.00 8.29
C GLU A 799 -24.12 34.69 7.45
N ALA A 800 -24.00 34.64 6.12
CA ALA A 800 -25.11 34.45 5.20
C ALA A 800 -25.54 32.97 5.04
N LEU A 801 -24.67 32.01 5.39
CA LEU A 801 -24.94 30.58 5.30
C LEU A 801 -24.89 29.92 6.68
N ALA A 802 -25.96 29.21 7.04
CA ALA A 802 -25.97 28.32 8.19
C ALA A 802 -25.18 27.04 7.88
N VAL A 803 -24.26 26.67 8.78
CA VAL A 803 -23.51 25.42 8.70
C VAL A 803 -24.26 24.34 9.46
N CYS A 804 -24.71 23.32 8.74
CA CYS A 804 -25.55 22.23 9.23
C CYS A 804 -24.80 20.89 9.08
N PRO A 805 -24.11 20.41 10.13
CA PRO A 805 -23.48 19.09 10.12
C PRO A 805 -24.53 17.99 10.23
N ARG A 806 -24.37 16.92 9.45
CA ARG A 806 -25.13 15.68 9.58
C ARG A 806 -24.26 14.59 10.19
N VAL A 807 -24.78 13.95 11.22
CA VAL A 807 -24.06 12.95 12.01
C VAL A 807 -24.78 11.61 11.88
N TRP A 808 -24.04 10.56 11.59
CA TRP A 808 -24.59 9.20 11.59
C TRP A 808 -24.07 8.47 12.82
N TYR A 809 -25.00 7.96 13.62
CA TYR A 809 -24.71 7.08 14.74
C TYR A 809 -25.24 5.68 14.42
N TYR A 810 -24.35 4.69 14.49
CA TYR A 810 -24.67 3.29 14.35
C TYR A 810 -24.38 2.59 15.68
N PRO A 811 -25.39 1.98 16.32
CA PRO A 811 -25.17 1.13 17.48
C PRO A 811 -24.22 -0.03 17.18
N GLN A 812 -23.68 -0.65 18.22
CA GLN A 812 -22.86 -1.86 18.04
C GLN A 812 -23.68 -2.97 17.38
N SER A 813 -23.04 -3.73 16.48
CA SER A 813 -23.64 -4.93 15.89
C SER A 813 -23.88 -6.02 16.96
N LYS A 814 -25.13 -6.45 17.12
CA LYS A 814 -25.58 -7.45 18.08
C LYS A 814 -26.15 -8.67 17.37
N PHE A 815 -25.80 -9.86 17.85
CA PHE A 815 -26.34 -11.10 17.28
C PHE A 815 -27.83 -11.26 17.68
N PRO A 816 -28.73 -11.76 16.80
CA PRO A 816 -28.50 -12.29 15.46
C PRO A 816 -28.88 -11.32 14.33
N LYS A 817 -29.23 -10.07 14.65
CA LYS A 817 -29.82 -9.13 13.68
C LYS A 817 -28.80 -8.16 13.06
N GLY A 818 -27.61 -8.04 13.65
CA GLY A 818 -26.58 -7.10 13.22
C GLY A 818 -26.71 -5.78 13.96
N VAL A 819 -26.54 -4.66 13.26
CA VAL A 819 -26.59 -3.31 13.87
C VAL A 819 -28.02 -2.89 14.17
N TYR A 820 -28.37 -2.76 15.46
CA TYR A 820 -29.63 -2.18 15.92
C TYR A 820 -29.56 -1.72 17.38
N THR A 821 -30.45 -0.79 17.74
CA THR A 821 -30.81 -0.50 19.13
C THR A 821 -32.34 -0.44 19.28
N THR A 822 -32.81 -0.35 20.50
CA THR A 822 -34.23 -0.36 20.85
C THR A 822 -34.63 1.00 21.41
N VAL A 823 -35.73 1.54 20.88
CA VAL A 823 -36.41 2.72 21.42
C VAL A 823 -37.56 2.23 22.30
N THR A 824 -37.59 2.65 23.56
CA THR A 824 -38.59 2.19 24.53
C THR A 824 -39.38 3.37 25.07
N LYS A 825 -40.72 3.27 25.14
CA LYS A 825 -41.53 4.30 25.80
C LYS A 825 -41.34 4.22 27.32
N GLN A 826 -41.03 5.34 27.97
CA GLN A 826 -40.88 5.43 29.42
C GLN A 826 -42.23 5.67 30.14
N PRO A 827 -42.46 5.16 31.37
CA PRO A 827 -41.53 4.39 32.21
C PRO A 827 -41.52 2.86 32.02
N ASP A 828 -42.52 2.25 31.36
CA ASP A 828 -42.53 0.81 31.02
C ASP A 828 -43.53 0.55 29.87
N GLY A 829 -43.24 1.08 28.69
CA GLY A 829 -44.11 1.02 27.51
C GLY A 829 -43.55 0.14 26.38
N PRO A 830 -44.25 0.05 25.23
CA PRO A 830 -43.81 -0.77 24.11
C PRO A 830 -42.46 -0.29 23.56
N ALA A 831 -41.69 -1.24 23.03
CA ALA A 831 -40.36 -1.02 22.50
C ALA A 831 -40.29 -1.38 21.01
N THR A 832 -39.46 -0.70 20.23
CA THR A 832 -39.28 -0.96 18.78
C THR A 832 -37.83 -0.79 18.39
N GLU A 833 -37.36 -1.61 17.45
CA GLU A 833 -35.97 -1.59 16.97
C GLU A 833 -35.75 -0.54 15.88
N ILE A 834 -34.60 0.13 15.98
CA ILE A 834 -34.08 1.06 14.96
C ILE A 834 -32.65 0.65 14.59
N THR A 835 -32.22 0.99 13.39
CA THR A 835 -30.88 0.61 12.90
C THR A 835 -29.84 1.69 13.11
N ALA A 836 -30.23 2.96 12.98
CA ALA A 836 -29.32 4.09 13.06
C ALA A 836 -30.04 5.34 13.57
N ILE A 837 -29.27 6.28 14.08
CA ILE A 837 -29.74 7.60 14.49
C ILE A 837 -29.11 8.65 13.57
N LEU A 838 -29.94 9.58 13.08
CA LEU A 838 -29.52 10.69 12.24
C LEU A 838 -29.47 11.98 13.08
N GLY A 839 -28.27 12.49 13.30
CA GLY A 839 -28.06 13.78 13.94
C GLY A 839 -28.18 14.93 12.94
N LEU A 840 -29.11 15.86 13.17
CA LEU A 840 -29.30 17.06 12.33
C LEU A 840 -29.19 18.35 13.16
N SER A 841 -28.86 19.46 12.50
CA SER A 841 -28.93 20.79 13.12
C SER A 841 -30.36 21.30 13.18
N ALA A 842 -30.66 22.16 14.15
CA ALA A 842 -31.98 22.76 14.28
C ALA A 842 -32.38 23.56 13.05
N THR A 843 -31.46 24.37 12.53
CA THR A 843 -31.67 25.17 11.33
C THR A 843 -31.94 24.32 10.09
N GLU A 844 -31.30 23.14 9.95
CA GLU A 844 -31.60 22.25 8.83
C GLU A 844 -32.98 21.62 8.94
N VAL A 845 -33.38 21.21 10.14
CA VAL A 845 -34.73 20.69 10.38
C VAL A 845 -35.78 21.76 10.05
N GLU A 846 -35.59 22.99 10.52
CA GLU A 846 -36.50 24.12 10.27
C GLU A 846 -36.61 24.48 8.78
N LEU A 847 -35.48 24.53 8.06
CA LEU A 847 -35.48 24.98 6.67
C LEU A 847 -35.85 23.87 5.67
N LEU A 848 -35.44 22.62 5.91
CA LEU A 848 -35.61 21.52 4.95
C LEU A 848 -36.72 20.53 5.33
N LEU A 849 -36.95 20.29 6.63
CA LEU A 849 -37.82 19.22 7.11
C LEU A 849 -39.14 19.72 7.73
N ALA A 850 -39.29 21.02 7.98
CA ALA A 850 -40.47 21.57 8.66
C ALA A 850 -41.79 21.19 7.98
N ASN A 851 -41.83 21.20 6.64
CA ASN A 851 -43.01 20.83 5.87
C ASN A 851 -43.37 19.33 5.95
N ALA A 852 -42.42 18.49 6.37
CA ALA A 852 -42.57 17.05 6.49
C ALA A 852 -42.81 16.58 7.93
N CYS A 853 -42.73 17.44 8.96
CA CYS A 853 -43.07 17.03 10.33
C CYS A 853 -44.36 17.66 10.86
N ILE A 854 -45.02 16.91 11.74
CA ILE A 854 -46.27 17.22 12.43
C ILE A 854 -45.89 17.55 13.89
N GLY A 855 -46.01 18.82 14.30
CA GLY A 855 -45.62 19.31 15.63
C GLY A 855 -45.14 20.77 15.63
N SER A 856 -44.71 21.28 16.79
CA SER A 856 -44.16 22.64 16.91
C SER A 856 -42.62 22.61 16.89
N PHE A 857 -42.02 23.28 15.90
CA PHE A 857 -40.56 23.30 15.69
C PHE A 857 -39.81 24.32 16.55
N ASN A 858 -40.52 25.22 17.25
CA ASN A 858 -39.91 26.18 18.19
C ASN A 858 -39.18 25.51 19.38
N GLY A 859 -39.26 24.18 19.47
CA GLY A 859 -38.55 23.35 20.43
C GLY A 859 -37.71 22.25 19.76
N PHE A 860 -36.92 22.52 18.71
CA PHE A 860 -35.76 21.68 18.34
C PHE A 860 -34.43 22.47 18.50
N LYS A 861 -33.56 22.13 19.46
CA LYS A 861 -32.43 22.91 20.01
C LYS A 861 -31.29 21.94 20.20
N GLU A 862 -30.09 22.41 19.93
CA GLU A 862 -28.91 21.56 19.87
C GLU A 862 -28.52 20.95 21.21
N SER A 863 -28.81 21.64 22.33
CA SER A 863 -28.39 21.24 23.68
C SER A 863 -29.39 20.35 24.42
N GLU A 864 -30.58 20.10 23.87
CA GLU A 864 -31.65 19.39 24.57
C GLU A 864 -31.75 17.92 24.13
N HIS A 865 -32.31 17.06 24.97
CA HIS A 865 -32.56 15.65 24.63
C HIS A 865 -33.89 15.52 23.87
N TRP A 866 -33.89 15.98 22.63
CA TRP A 866 -35.08 15.98 21.78
C TRP A 866 -34.97 14.95 20.66
N ILE A 867 -36.11 14.39 20.28
CA ILE A 867 -36.20 13.37 19.24
C ILE A 867 -37.38 13.64 18.30
N ILE A 868 -37.14 13.41 17.02
CA ILE A 868 -38.18 13.38 15.97
C ILE A 868 -38.30 11.92 15.51
N ILE A 869 -39.53 11.42 15.55
CA ILE A 869 -39.84 10.02 15.29
C ILE A 869 -40.73 9.92 14.04
N PRO A 870 -40.46 9.01 13.09
CA PRO A 870 -41.38 8.71 11.98
C PRO A 870 -42.78 8.35 12.48
N ASP A 871 -43.84 8.83 11.81
CA ASP A 871 -45.23 8.60 12.22
C ASP A 871 -45.58 7.11 12.32
N VAL A 872 -44.99 6.27 11.46
CA VAL A 872 -45.11 4.81 11.50
C VAL A 872 -44.49 4.22 12.77
N LEU A 873 -43.31 4.71 13.19
CA LEU A 873 -42.65 4.26 14.41
C LEU A 873 -43.42 4.73 15.65
N ALA A 874 -43.93 5.97 15.63
CA ALA A 874 -44.72 6.53 16.72
C ALA A 874 -46.02 5.74 16.97
N LYS A 875 -46.68 5.28 15.90
CA LYS A 875 -47.86 4.39 15.99
C LYS A 875 -47.51 3.02 16.59
N ARG A 876 -46.35 2.45 16.25
CA ARG A 876 -45.87 1.17 16.83
C ARG A 876 -45.51 1.30 18.32
N LEU A 877 -44.88 2.41 18.69
CA LEU A 877 -44.49 2.74 20.06
C LEU A 877 -45.64 3.32 20.90
N ASN A 878 -46.81 3.59 20.31
CA ASN A 878 -47.93 4.25 20.96
C ASN A 878 -47.49 5.55 21.71
N VAL A 879 -46.68 6.38 21.05
CA VAL A 879 -46.15 7.65 21.58
C VAL A 879 -46.77 8.85 20.87
N SER A 880 -47.02 9.92 21.63
CA SER A 880 -47.50 11.21 21.13
C SER A 880 -46.48 12.32 21.42
N LEU A 881 -46.72 13.52 20.89
CA LEU A 881 -45.88 14.69 21.16
C LEU A 881 -45.83 14.98 22.67
N GLY A 882 -44.63 15.21 23.20
CA GLY A 882 -44.38 15.43 24.63
C GLY A 882 -44.07 14.17 25.45
N ASP A 883 -44.32 12.98 24.90
CA ASP A 883 -43.93 11.72 25.55
C ASP A 883 -42.40 11.59 25.59
N THR A 884 -41.89 10.79 26.54
CA THR A 884 -40.46 10.49 26.66
C THR A 884 -40.17 9.06 26.21
N VAL A 885 -39.11 8.90 25.43
CA VAL A 885 -38.57 7.62 25.00
C VAL A 885 -37.14 7.46 25.45
N GLU A 886 -36.74 6.23 25.73
CA GLU A 886 -35.38 5.87 26.11
C GLU A 886 -34.66 5.22 24.92
N ILE A 887 -33.42 5.63 24.68
CA ILE A 887 -32.49 5.02 23.72
C ILE A 887 -31.11 4.92 24.39
N ASP A 888 -30.52 3.73 24.44
CA ASP A 888 -29.19 3.48 25.02
C ASP A 888 -29.01 4.12 26.43
N GLY A 889 -30.04 4.06 27.28
CA GLY A 889 -30.03 4.63 28.65
C GLY A 889 -30.28 6.13 28.74
N LEU A 890 -30.47 6.83 27.62
CA LEU A 890 -30.75 8.26 27.57
C LEU A 890 -32.24 8.52 27.27
N ASN A 891 -32.84 9.43 28.04
CA ASN A 891 -34.23 9.83 27.88
C ASN A 891 -34.37 11.03 26.93
N PHE A 892 -35.15 10.87 25.86
CA PHE A 892 -35.45 11.89 24.86
C PHE A 892 -36.94 12.24 24.84
N THR A 893 -37.26 13.53 24.76
CA THR A 893 -38.63 14.02 24.61
C THR A 893 -39.03 14.12 23.14
N VAL A 894 -40.18 13.55 22.77
CA VAL A 894 -40.71 13.57 21.40
C VAL A 894 -41.27 14.95 21.07
N VAL A 895 -40.64 15.68 20.15
CA VAL A 895 -41.02 17.07 19.81
C VAL A 895 -41.73 17.21 18.46
N ALA A 896 -41.52 16.28 17.53
CA ALA A 896 -42.22 16.24 16.25
C ALA A 896 -42.36 14.81 15.73
N LEU A 897 -43.37 14.58 14.89
CA LEU A 897 -43.57 13.33 14.15
C LEU A 897 -43.30 13.54 12.66
N LEU A 898 -42.47 12.70 12.04
CA LEU A 898 -42.09 12.84 10.63
C LEU A 898 -43.08 12.07 9.72
N ASP A 899 -43.76 12.75 8.81
CA ASP A 899 -44.68 12.14 7.84
C ASP A 899 -43.92 11.34 6.77
N MET A 900 -44.10 10.02 6.79
CA MET A 900 -43.40 9.11 5.91
C MET A 900 -43.66 9.37 4.42
N LYS A 901 -44.86 9.83 4.05
CA LYS A 901 -45.24 10.06 2.65
C LYS A 901 -44.48 11.24 2.05
N SER A 902 -44.43 12.35 2.77
CA SER A 902 -43.74 13.56 2.33
C SER A 902 -42.22 13.38 2.30
N ILE A 903 -41.65 12.70 3.31
CA ILE A 903 -40.18 12.61 3.42
C ILE A 903 -39.54 11.56 2.50
N SER A 904 -40.27 10.50 2.11
CA SER A 904 -39.71 9.43 1.29
C SER A 904 -39.28 9.89 -0.11
N ALA A 905 -39.85 10.99 -0.61
CA ALA A 905 -39.46 11.60 -1.89
C ALA A 905 -38.22 12.51 -1.78
N PHE A 906 -37.81 12.88 -0.57
CA PHE A 906 -36.70 13.80 -0.35
C PHE A 906 -35.35 13.14 -0.66
N LYS A 907 -34.67 13.66 -1.69
CA LYS A 907 -33.32 13.29 -2.09
C LYS A 907 -32.38 14.49 -1.91
N ASP A 908 -31.19 14.21 -1.43
CA ASP A 908 -30.14 15.19 -1.22
C ASP A 908 -29.45 15.56 -2.56
N LEU A 909 -28.56 16.55 -2.55
CA LEU A 909 -27.93 17.06 -3.78
C LEU A 909 -27.02 16.03 -4.48
N ASP A 910 -26.63 14.95 -3.83
CA ASP A 910 -25.93 13.81 -4.46
C ASP A 910 -26.87 12.79 -5.13
N GLY A 911 -28.19 13.01 -5.04
CA GLY A 911 -29.23 12.14 -5.59
C GLY A 911 -29.61 10.95 -4.72
N ARG A 912 -29.11 10.89 -3.48
CA ARG A 912 -29.39 9.82 -2.51
C ARG A 912 -30.28 10.32 -1.39
N ALA A 913 -30.89 9.41 -0.62
CA ALA A 913 -31.57 9.82 0.61
C ALA A 913 -30.52 10.33 1.62
N PRO A 914 -30.85 11.33 2.46
CA PRO A 914 -29.95 11.82 3.51
C PRO A 914 -29.79 10.84 4.67
N THR A 915 -30.57 9.75 4.69
CA THR A 915 -30.51 8.71 5.71
C THR A 915 -29.19 7.94 5.68
N PRO A 916 -28.75 7.38 6.82
CA PRO A 916 -27.53 6.58 6.88
C PRO A 916 -27.57 5.38 5.94
N VAL A 917 -26.41 4.96 5.46
CA VAL A 917 -26.25 3.75 4.64
C VAL A 917 -26.62 2.50 5.45
N ASP A 918 -27.20 1.48 4.81
CA ASP A 918 -27.52 0.22 5.49
C ASP A 918 -26.22 -0.48 5.95
N PRO A 919 -26.01 -0.65 7.27
CA PRO A 919 -24.76 -1.17 7.81
C PRO A 919 -24.50 -2.63 7.43
N LEU A 920 -25.50 -3.40 7.00
CA LEU A 920 -25.32 -4.78 6.55
C LEU A 920 -24.47 -4.87 5.27
N TYR A 921 -24.42 -3.80 4.47
CA TYR A 921 -23.59 -3.74 3.26
C TYR A 921 -22.20 -3.16 3.52
N VAL A 922 -21.92 -2.76 4.77
CA VAL A 922 -20.67 -2.13 5.18
C VAL A 922 -19.96 -3.07 6.16
N PRO A 923 -18.89 -3.77 5.75
CA PRO A 923 -18.20 -4.74 6.60
C PRO A 923 -17.72 -4.16 7.94
N GLU A 924 -17.31 -2.89 7.93
CA GLU A 924 -16.88 -2.14 9.10
C GLU A 924 -18.01 -1.91 10.12
N LEU A 925 -19.29 -1.95 9.72
CA LEU A 925 -20.45 -1.71 10.58
C LEU A 925 -21.23 -3.01 10.88
N GLY A 926 -21.60 -3.80 9.87
CA GLY A 926 -22.47 -4.99 10.01
C GLY A 926 -21.86 -6.14 10.83
N ARG A 927 -20.52 -6.26 10.85
CA ARG A 927 -19.69 -7.09 11.75
C ARG A 927 -20.27 -8.47 12.11
N GLY A 928 -19.85 -9.49 11.35
CA GLY A 928 -20.28 -10.88 11.54
C GLY A 928 -21.56 -11.22 10.76
N ILE A 929 -22.40 -10.21 10.49
CA ILE A 929 -23.58 -10.31 9.63
C ILE A 929 -23.47 -9.22 8.56
N THR A 930 -22.95 -9.60 7.40
CA THR A 930 -22.73 -8.69 6.27
C THR A 930 -23.19 -9.33 4.98
N ILE A 931 -23.84 -8.56 4.12
CA ILE A 931 -24.26 -8.99 2.79
C ILE A 931 -23.08 -8.76 1.84
N ALA A 932 -22.65 -9.80 1.14
CA ALA A 932 -21.57 -9.70 0.17
C ALA A 932 -21.99 -8.78 -1.00
N THR A 933 -21.28 -7.66 -1.17
CA THR A 933 -21.48 -6.73 -2.28
C THR A 933 -20.59 -7.10 -3.46
N GLN A 934 -21.15 -7.08 -4.67
CA GLN A 934 -20.34 -7.11 -5.90
C GLN A 934 -19.61 -5.77 -6.04
N ALA A 935 -18.39 -5.78 -6.60
CA ALA A 935 -17.44 -4.65 -6.64
C ALA A 935 -17.88 -3.38 -7.42
N ALA A 936 -19.17 -3.18 -7.69
CA ALA A 936 -19.72 -2.01 -8.36
C ALA A 936 -21.11 -1.57 -7.83
N MET A 937 -21.70 -2.29 -6.87
CA MET A 937 -23.01 -1.92 -6.32
C MET A 937 -22.82 -0.94 -5.16
N LEU A 938 -23.33 0.28 -5.31
CA LEU A 938 -23.39 1.23 -4.21
C LEU A 938 -24.34 0.69 -3.13
N PRO A 939 -23.96 0.71 -1.85
CA PRO A 939 -24.81 0.21 -0.78
C PRO A 939 -26.08 1.08 -0.67
N PRO A 940 -27.26 0.48 -0.42
CA PRO A 940 -28.50 1.22 -0.25
C PRO A 940 -28.50 2.03 1.05
N THR A 941 -29.28 3.11 1.09
CA THR A 941 -29.56 3.86 2.33
C THR A 941 -30.72 3.23 3.10
N LEU A 942 -30.77 3.46 4.41
CA LEU A 942 -31.87 3.02 5.26
C LEU A 942 -33.16 3.74 4.89
N SER A 943 -34.27 3.02 4.97
CA SER A 943 -35.60 3.61 4.95
C SER A 943 -35.86 4.38 6.26
N TRP A 944 -36.64 5.47 6.18
CA TRP A 944 -36.92 6.35 7.31
C TRP A 944 -37.61 5.65 8.48
N ASP A 945 -38.34 4.54 8.27
CA ASP A 945 -38.97 3.77 9.34
C ASP A 945 -37.99 3.02 10.27
N ARG A 946 -36.70 3.00 9.92
CA ARG A 946 -35.61 2.40 10.72
C ARG A 946 -34.66 3.44 11.32
N VAL A 947 -34.99 4.72 11.21
CA VAL A 947 -34.14 5.85 11.62
C VAL A 947 -34.93 6.85 12.45
N VAL A 948 -34.31 7.37 13.50
CA VAL A 948 -34.83 8.51 14.28
C VAL A 948 -33.88 9.69 14.16
N ILE A 949 -34.39 10.90 14.38
CA ILE A 949 -33.60 12.13 14.28
C ILE A 949 -33.42 12.73 15.68
N ILE A 950 -32.18 13.07 16.03
CA ILE A 950 -31.83 13.82 17.24
C ILE A 950 -30.94 15.01 16.88
N PRO A 951 -30.70 15.96 17.79
CA PRO A 951 -29.73 17.02 17.55
C PRO A 951 -28.33 16.47 17.27
N TYR A 952 -27.63 17.03 16.27
CA TYR A 952 -26.32 16.49 15.85
C TYR A 952 -25.27 16.50 16.97
N GLN A 953 -25.32 17.46 17.91
CA GLN A 953 -24.41 17.49 19.07
C GLN A 953 -24.59 16.26 19.95
N ARG A 954 -25.85 15.87 20.22
CA ARG A 954 -26.18 14.65 20.98
C ARG A 954 -25.74 13.39 20.24
N ALA A 955 -25.94 13.35 18.92
CA ALA A 955 -25.45 12.23 18.11
C ALA A 955 -23.92 12.09 18.13
N LEU A 956 -23.15 13.20 18.18
CA LEU A 956 -21.70 13.16 18.35
C LEU A 956 -21.29 12.69 19.74
N GLU A 957 -21.97 13.16 20.79
CA GLU A 957 -21.72 12.74 22.18
C GLU A 957 -21.97 11.24 22.38
N MET A 958 -22.94 10.67 21.67
CA MET A 958 -23.21 9.23 21.65
C MET A 958 -22.15 8.42 20.89
N GLY A 959 -21.22 9.06 20.17
CA GLY A 959 -20.17 8.37 19.39
C GLY A 959 -20.42 8.31 17.88
N GLY A 960 -21.40 9.06 17.37
CA GLY A 960 -21.63 9.21 15.94
C GLY A 960 -20.51 10.01 15.24
N TYR A 961 -20.44 9.91 13.92
CA TYR A 961 -19.45 10.63 13.11
C TYR A 961 -20.11 11.54 12.07
N VAL A 962 -19.41 12.58 11.63
CA VAL A 962 -19.92 13.54 10.65
C VAL A 962 -19.86 12.92 9.25
N SER A 963 -21.02 12.67 8.64
CA SER A 963 -21.11 12.07 7.30
C SER A 963 -21.09 13.12 6.19
N SER A 964 -21.69 14.28 6.45
CA SER A 964 -21.79 15.38 5.49
C SER A 964 -22.04 16.71 6.18
N ILE A 965 -21.72 17.81 5.50
CA ILE A 965 -22.00 19.17 5.98
C ILE A 965 -22.78 19.91 4.90
N VAL A 966 -23.93 20.47 5.28
CA VAL A 966 -24.79 21.26 4.40
C VAL A 966 -24.65 22.73 4.76
N LEU A 967 -24.55 23.58 3.74
CA LEU A 967 -24.60 25.03 3.87
C LEU A 967 -25.92 25.52 3.32
N LEU A 968 -26.75 26.10 4.18
CA LEU A 968 -28.07 26.61 3.83
C LEU A 968 -28.11 28.14 3.90
N PRO A 969 -28.69 28.83 2.90
CA PRO A 969 -28.86 30.26 2.95
C PRO A 969 -29.88 30.67 4.02
N VAL A 970 -29.48 31.60 4.89
CA VAL A 970 -30.34 32.19 5.93
C VAL A 970 -31.01 33.48 5.42
N GLY A 971 -30.61 33.98 4.25
CA GLY A 971 -31.17 35.14 3.57
C GLY A 971 -31.01 35.04 2.04
N GLU A 972 -31.24 36.15 1.34
CA GLU A 972 -31.05 36.19 -0.12
C GLU A 972 -29.58 36.05 -0.50
N ILE A 973 -29.26 35.03 -1.28
CA ILE A 973 -27.92 34.80 -1.84
C ILE A 973 -28.04 34.55 -3.35
N ASN A 974 -27.03 34.92 -4.11
CA ASN A 974 -26.96 34.66 -5.55
C ASN A 974 -26.13 33.39 -5.86
N PHE A 975 -26.31 32.84 -7.06
CA PHE A 975 -25.54 31.67 -7.51
C PHE A 975 -24.03 31.92 -7.54
N ASP A 976 -23.59 33.11 -7.93
CA ASP A 976 -22.16 33.44 -8.02
C ASP A 976 -21.47 33.45 -6.65
N ALA A 977 -22.15 33.85 -5.57
CA ALA A 977 -21.59 33.73 -4.23
C ALA A 977 -21.45 32.26 -3.80
N LEU A 978 -22.48 31.43 -4.03
CA LEU A 978 -22.40 29.99 -3.75
C LEU A 978 -21.27 29.31 -4.55
N ARG A 979 -21.13 29.69 -5.83
CA ARG A 979 -20.06 29.23 -6.69
C ARG A 979 -18.68 29.63 -6.14
N THR A 980 -18.51 30.88 -5.74
CA THR A 980 -17.24 31.39 -5.20
C THR A 980 -16.84 30.63 -3.94
N ILE A 981 -17.79 30.41 -3.03
CA ILE A 981 -17.56 29.64 -1.79
C ILE A 981 -17.19 28.18 -2.12
N ALA A 982 -17.87 27.56 -3.07
CA ALA A 982 -17.54 26.20 -3.51
C ALA A 982 -16.14 26.11 -4.15
N GLU A 983 -15.75 27.12 -4.93
CA GLU A 983 -14.40 27.22 -5.54
C GLU A 983 -13.31 27.39 -4.47
N GLU A 984 -13.56 28.20 -3.43
CA GLU A 984 -12.62 28.38 -2.31
C GLU A 984 -12.47 27.12 -1.44
N LEU A 985 -13.50 26.29 -1.34
CA LEU A 985 -13.48 25.03 -0.60
C LEU A 985 -12.76 23.91 -1.38
N ILE A 986 -13.04 23.75 -2.67
CA ILE A 986 -12.61 22.57 -3.45
C ILE A 986 -11.13 22.57 -3.87
N VAL A 987 -10.51 23.75 -3.99
CA VAL A 987 -9.09 23.84 -4.36
C VAL A 987 -8.18 23.31 -3.23
N PRO A 988 -8.34 23.76 -1.96
CA PRO A 988 -7.50 23.27 -0.88
C PRO A 988 -7.98 21.91 -0.35
N LEU A 989 -9.29 21.63 -0.28
CA LEU A 989 -9.86 20.38 0.25
C LEU A 989 -10.08 19.32 -0.85
N ASP A 990 -9.75 18.08 -0.56
CA ASP A 990 -10.05 16.93 -1.43
C ASP A 990 -11.42 16.32 -1.08
N LEU A 991 -12.48 17.15 -1.16
CA LEU A 991 -13.87 16.79 -0.82
C LEU A 991 -14.82 16.96 -2.00
N ASN A 992 -15.92 16.20 -2.02
CA ASN A 992 -16.98 16.38 -3.00
C ASN A 992 -17.88 17.54 -2.58
N VAL A 993 -18.02 18.54 -3.46
CA VAL A 993 -18.86 19.71 -3.23
C VAL A 993 -19.95 19.76 -4.30
N PHE A 994 -21.21 19.75 -3.87
CA PHE A 994 -22.38 19.87 -4.73
C PHE A 994 -23.10 21.19 -4.45
N ILE A 995 -23.56 21.87 -5.50
CA ILE A 995 -24.28 23.14 -5.42
C ILE A 995 -25.69 22.90 -5.96
N GLY A 996 -26.70 23.15 -5.14
CA GLY A 996 -28.10 23.17 -5.53
C GLY A 996 -28.54 24.59 -5.83
N TRP A 997 -29.12 24.82 -7.01
CA TRP A 997 -29.67 26.12 -7.38
C TRP A 997 -30.87 26.00 -8.32
N ASN A 998 -32.03 26.52 -7.90
CA ASN A 998 -33.26 26.60 -8.69
C ASN A 998 -33.62 25.26 -9.38
N GLY A 999 -33.58 24.15 -8.63
CA GLY A 999 -33.92 22.82 -9.15
C GLY A 999 -32.79 22.09 -9.89
N VAL A 1000 -31.64 22.73 -10.13
CA VAL A 1000 -30.48 22.14 -10.80
C VAL A 1000 -29.34 21.87 -9.82
N VAL A 1001 -28.67 20.73 -9.97
CA VAL A 1001 -27.48 20.37 -9.20
C VAL A 1001 -26.23 20.48 -10.06
N TYR A 1002 -25.19 21.11 -9.51
CA TYR A 1002 -23.84 21.13 -10.06
C TYR A 1002 -22.88 20.44 -9.11
N GLN A 1003 -22.05 19.53 -9.59
CA GLN A 1003 -20.90 19.03 -8.86
C GLN A 1003 -19.68 19.90 -9.22
N ALA A 1004 -19.08 20.55 -8.22
CA ALA A 1004 -17.80 21.19 -8.40
C ALA A 1004 -16.70 20.11 -8.45
N SER A 1005 -15.78 20.24 -9.40
CA SER A 1005 -14.61 19.38 -9.53
C SER A 1005 -13.38 20.23 -9.83
N SER A 1006 -12.35 20.09 -8.99
CA SER A 1006 -11.04 20.72 -9.22
C SER A 1006 -10.21 19.81 -10.12
N VAL A 1007 -9.98 20.25 -11.36
CA VAL A 1007 -9.18 19.49 -12.33
C VAL A 1007 -7.89 20.25 -12.60
N ARG A 1008 -6.77 19.53 -12.50
CA ARG A 1008 -5.48 20.02 -13.00
C ARG A 1008 -5.55 20.03 -14.51
N THR A 1009 -5.71 21.21 -15.09
CA THR A 1009 -5.64 21.38 -16.53
C THR A 1009 -4.27 21.91 -16.89
N PHE A 1010 -3.75 21.46 -18.02
CA PHE A 1010 -2.55 22.08 -18.57
C PHE A 1010 -3.00 23.36 -19.28
N ALA A 1011 -2.42 24.50 -18.89
CA ALA A 1011 -2.46 25.67 -19.74
C ALA A 1011 -1.53 25.41 -20.94
N ILE A 1012 -2.00 24.65 -21.94
CA ILE A 1012 -1.27 24.37 -23.18
C ILE A 1012 -1.61 25.46 -24.18
N LEU A 1013 -0.95 26.60 -24.06
CA LEU A 1013 -0.94 27.58 -25.13
C LEU A 1013 -0.26 26.93 -26.35
N GLY A 1014 -1.02 26.64 -27.42
CA GLY A 1014 -0.44 26.26 -28.72
C GLY A 1014 -0.37 24.76 -29.06
N MET A 1015 -1.17 23.86 -28.46
CA MET A 1015 -1.16 22.43 -28.86
C MET A 1015 -1.47 22.24 -30.38
N GLY A 1016 -2.34 23.09 -30.92
CA GLY A 1016 -2.61 23.15 -32.36
C GLY A 1016 -1.39 23.54 -33.18
N SER A 1017 -0.57 24.50 -32.72
CA SER A 1017 0.63 24.94 -33.44
C SER A 1017 1.78 23.95 -33.33
N ILE A 1018 1.97 23.27 -32.20
CA ILE A 1018 2.99 22.22 -32.02
C ILE A 1018 2.79 21.10 -33.04
N SER A 1019 1.56 20.63 -33.21
CA SER A 1019 1.22 19.55 -34.15
C SER A 1019 1.56 19.92 -35.60
N ILE A 1020 1.25 21.15 -36.00
CA ILE A 1020 1.55 21.69 -37.34
C ILE A 1020 3.07 21.79 -37.55
N VAL A 1021 3.80 22.38 -36.61
CA VAL A 1021 5.27 22.52 -36.68
C VAL A 1021 5.95 21.16 -36.73
N LEU A 1022 5.43 20.17 -35.99
CA LEU A 1022 5.96 18.81 -35.98
C LEU A 1022 5.79 18.13 -37.33
N VAL A 1023 4.61 18.25 -37.97
CA VAL A 1023 4.35 17.70 -39.31
C VAL A 1023 5.24 18.39 -40.36
N ILE A 1024 5.34 19.72 -40.34
CA ILE A 1024 6.20 20.47 -41.25
C ILE A 1024 7.67 20.06 -41.06
N GLY A 1025 8.11 19.93 -39.81
CA GLY A 1025 9.45 19.45 -39.46
C GLY A 1025 9.73 18.05 -39.98
N ALA A 1026 8.80 17.12 -39.76
CA ALA A 1026 8.88 15.75 -40.23
C ALA A 1026 9.04 15.68 -41.75
N LEU A 1027 8.22 16.44 -42.48
CA LEU A 1027 8.27 16.51 -43.94
C LEU A 1027 9.59 17.14 -44.42
N ASN A 1028 10.05 18.22 -43.78
CA ASN A 1028 11.33 18.85 -44.11
C ASN A 1028 12.52 17.92 -43.89
N ILE A 1029 12.53 17.20 -42.77
CA ILE A 1029 13.56 16.20 -42.47
C ILE A 1029 13.52 15.08 -43.51
N ALA A 1030 12.34 14.52 -43.81
CA ALA A 1030 12.18 13.49 -44.83
C ALA A 1030 12.64 13.95 -46.22
N LEU A 1031 12.24 15.15 -46.66
CA LEU A 1031 12.66 15.73 -47.93
C LEU A 1031 14.18 15.87 -48.01
N THR A 1032 14.80 16.32 -46.92
CA THR A 1032 16.24 16.49 -46.80
C THR A 1032 16.99 15.15 -46.88
N PHE A 1033 16.50 14.09 -46.22
CA PHE A 1033 17.08 12.75 -46.30
C PHE A 1033 16.90 12.09 -47.67
N ILE A 1034 15.73 12.25 -48.30
CA ILE A 1034 15.46 11.77 -49.66
C ILE A 1034 16.44 12.42 -50.65
N ALA A 1035 16.62 13.75 -50.56
CA ALA A 1035 17.58 14.47 -51.37
C ALA A 1035 19.02 13.98 -51.13
N ASN A 1036 19.40 13.74 -49.87
CA ASN A 1036 20.73 13.24 -49.52
C ASN A 1036 21.03 11.87 -50.12
N ILE A 1037 20.08 10.94 -50.10
CA ILE A 1037 20.27 9.61 -50.70
C ILE A 1037 20.25 9.66 -52.22
N ARG A 1038 19.41 10.51 -52.84
CA ARG A 1038 19.36 10.65 -54.30
C ARG A 1038 20.70 11.09 -54.87
N ASP A 1039 21.34 12.06 -54.23
CA ASP A 1039 22.65 12.58 -54.67
C ASP A 1039 23.79 11.58 -54.44
N ARG A 1040 23.58 10.58 -53.58
CA ARG A 1040 24.57 9.57 -53.18
C ARG A 1040 24.36 8.21 -53.81
N ARG A 1041 23.40 8.11 -54.73
CA ARG A 1041 23.02 6.85 -55.41
C ARG A 1041 24.21 6.15 -56.09
N ASN A 1042 25.14 6.93 -56.66
CA ASN A 1042 26.32 6.40 -57.33
C ASN A 1042 27.40 5.93 -56.34
N GLU A 1043 27.53 6.57 -55.19
CA GLU A 1043 28.48 6.18 -54.13
C GLU A 1043 28.01 4.93 -53.39
N ILE A 1044 26.70 4.79 -53.18
CA ILE A 1044 26.09 3.58 -52.60
C ILE A 1044 26.40 2.34 -53.44
N LYS A 1045 26.50 2.48 -54.77
CA LYS A 1045 26.96 1.41 -55.67
C LYS A 1045 28.45 1.06 -55.45
N ILE A 1046 29.29 2.02 -55.06
CA ILE A 1046 30.69 1.76 -54.72
C ILE A 1046 30.77 0.94 -53.42
N PHE A 1047 29.92 1.23 -52.42
CA PHE A 1047 29.84 0.42 -51.20
C PHE A 1047 29.43 -1.03 -51.51
N SER A 1048 28.55 -1.25 -52.49
CA SER A 1048 28.24 -2.61 -52.98
C SER A 1048 29.47 -3.34 -53.52
N THR A 1049 30.33 -2.64 -54.29
CA THR A 1049 31.57 -3.23 -54.81
C THR A 1049 32.62 -3.49 -53.72
N LEU A 1050 32.55 -2.74 -52.61
CA LEU A 1050 33.39 -2.93 -51.42
C LEU A 1050 32.84 -3.99 -50.45
N GLY A 1051 31.71 -4.62 -50.77
CA GLY A 1051 31.15 -5.72 -50.00
C GLY A 1051 30.12 -5.31 -48.95
N PHE A 1052 29.62 -4.06 -48.93
CA PHE A 1052 28.52 -3.70 -48.04
C PHE A 1052 27.27 -4.47 -48.40
N SER A 1053 26.62 -5.07 -47.41
CA SER A 1053 25.32 -5.70 -47.57
C SER A 1053 24.19 -4.65 -47.63
N PRO A 1054 23.01 -5.01 -48.15
CA PRO A 1054 21.82 -4.14 -48.09
C PRO A 1054 21.48 -3.68 -46.67
N PHE A 1055 21.74 -4.51 -45.66
CA PHE A 1055 21.52 -4.18 -44.26
C PHE A 1055 22.52 -3.15 -43.73
N ASP A 1056 23.79 -3.23 -44.17
CA ASP A 1056 24.84 -2.27 -43.80
C ASP A 1056 24.53 -0.85 -44.26
N ILE A 1057 23.92 -0.70 -45.45
CA ILE A 1057 23.50 0.61 -45.98
C ILE A 1057 22.32 1.18 -45.22
N VAL A 1058 21.40 0.31 -44.77
CA VAL A 1058 20.30 0.73 -43.91
C VAL A 1058 20.85 1.24 -42.59
N PHE A 1059 21.73 0.47 -41.94
CA PHE A 1059 22.34 0.85 -40.67
C PHE A 1059 23.23 2.10 -40.78
N PHE A 1060 24.01 2.22 -41.86
CA PHE A 1060 24.79 3.42 -42.19
C PHE A 1060 23.91 4.68 -42.20
N THR A 1061 22.74 4.60 -42.85
CA THR A 1061 21.80 5.72 -42.96
C THR A 1061 21.12 6.02 -41.63
N PHE A 1062 20.77 5.00 -40.85
CA PHE A 1062 20.23 5.18 -39.49
C PHE A 1062 21.25 5.81 -38.53
N ALA A 1063 22.54 5.43 -38.62
CA ALA A 1063 23.60 6.03 -37.83
C ALA A 1063 23.78 7.52 -38.15
N GLU A 1064 23.68 7.90 -39.44
CA GLU A 1064 23.67 9.31 -39.87
C GLU A 1064 22.44 10.05 -39.30
N ALA A 1065 21.25 9.46 -39.38
CA ALA A 1065 20.02 10.03 -38.84
C ALA A 1065 20.03 10.21 -37.32
N LEU A 1066 20.54 9.23 -36.59
CA LEU A 1066 20.70 9.28 -35.14
C LEU A 1066 21.71 10.37 -34.72
N SER A 1067 22.75 10.58 -35.50
CA SER A 1067 23.75 11.63 -35.24
C SER A 1067 23.14 13.02 -35.36
N TYR A 1068 22.33 13.27 -36.40
CA TYR A 1068 21.63 14.54 -36.57
C TYR A 1068 20.59 14.78 -35.48
N SER A 1069 19.81 13.76 -35.09
CA SER A 1069 18.79 13.92 -34.06
C SER A 1069 19.39 14.18 -32.68
N LEU A 1070 20.40 13.42 -32.26
CA LEU A 1070 21.03 13.59 -30.94
C LEU A 1070 21.72 14.96 -30.79
N ILE A 1071 22.56 15.34 -31.76
CA ILE A 1071 23.25 16.63 -31.73
C ILE A 1071 22.24 17.78 -31.91
N GLY A 1072 21.25 17.59 -32.78
CA GLY A 1072 20.18 18.55 -33.04
C GLY A 1072 19.29 18.79 -31.83
N ILE A 1073 18.95 17.77 -31.05
CA ILE A 1073 18.18 17.88 -29.81
C ILE A 1073 18.93 18.72 -28.77
N VAL A 1074 20.20 18.41 -28.51
CA VAL A 1074 21.01 19.13 -27.52
C VAL A 1074 21.23 20.59 -27.95
N SER A 1075 21.64 20.80 -29.20
CA SER A 1075 21.94 22.14 -29.71
C SER A 1075 20.67 22.99 -29.88
N GLY A 1076 19.57 22.38 -30.34
CA GLY A 1076 18.27 23.02 -30.47
C GLY A 1076 17.63 23.35 -29.12
N TYR A 1077 17.84 22.53 -28.09
CA TYR A 1077 17.45 22.85 -26.71
C TYR A 1077 18.15 24.10 -26.20
N PHE A 1078 19.48 24.19 -26.36
CA PHE A 1078 20.22 25.39 -25.99
C PHE A 1078 19.78 26.62 -26.80
N LEU A 1079 19.66 26.50 -28.12
CA LEU A 1079 19.24 27.60 -28.97
C LEU A 1079 17.82 28.08 -28.63
N GLY A 1080 16.87 27.17 -28.41
CA GLY A 1080 15.51 27.48 -28.00
C GLY A 1080 15.47 28.21 -26.65
N PHE A 1081 16.29 27.78 -25.69
CA PHE A 1081 16.44 28.50 -24.42
C PHE A 1081 16.95 29.93 -24.62
N PHE A 1082 18.04 30.12 -25.36
CA PHE A 1082 18.60 31.45 -25.61
C PHE A 1082 17.63 32.38 -26.34
N ILE A 1083 16.89 31.87 -27.34
CA ILE A 1083 15.88 32.66 -28.07
C ILE A 1083 14.80 33.16 -27.11
N ASN A 1084 14.21 32.28 -26.29
CA ASN A 1084 13.16 32.70 -25.36
C ASN A 1084 13.69 33.64 -24.28
N GLN A 1085 14.88 33.39 -23.73
CA GLN A 1085 15.50 34.29 -22.77
C GLN A 1085 15.68 35.71 -23.36
N LEU A 1086 16.12 35.80 -24.62
CA LEU A 1086 16.25 37.06 -25.34
C LEU A 1086 14.88 37.74 -25.52
N LEU A 1087 13.85 37.00 -25.94
CA LEU A 1087 12.49 37.51 -26.11
C LEU A 1087 11.87 38.02 -24.79
N ILE A 1088 12.10 37.31 -23.68
CA ILE A 1088 11.68 37.73 -22.34
C ILE A 1088 12.40 39.03 -21.94
N LYS A 1089 13.72 39.11 -22.15
CA LYS A 1089 14.51 40.31 -21.83
C LYS A 1089 14.09 41.52 -22.66
N MET A 1090 13.70 41.32 -23.91
CA MET A 1090 13.16 42.36 -24.80
C MET A 1090 11.70 42.72 -24.51
N ARG A 1091 11.04 42.07 -23.53
CA ARG A 1091 9.62 42.25 -23.17
C ARG A 1091 8.65 42.04 -24.34
N VAL A 1092 9.01 41.20 -25.30
CA VAL A 1092 8.16 40.83 -26.44
C VAL A 1092 7.08 39.84 -26.02
N LEU A 1093 7.38 38.99 -25.01
CA LEU A 1093 6.46 38.00 -24.47
C LEU A 1093 5.63 38.57 -23.31
N PRO A 1094 4.36 38.15 -23.15
CA PRO A 1094 3.51 38.57 -22.03
C PRO A 1094 4.13 38.25 -20.65
N PRO A 1095 3.86 39.04 -19.60
CA PRO A 1095 4.34 38.76 -18.24
C PRO A 1095 3.87 37.40 -17.68
N ASP A 1096 2.70 36.95 -18.14
CA ASP A 1096 2.08 35.67 -17.77
C ASP A 1096 2.59 34.49 -18.60
N PHE A 1097 3.47 34.75 -19.59
CA PHE A 1097 4.13 33.69 -20.33
C PHE A 1097 5.13 32.96 -19.42
N VAL A 1098 4.70 31.81 -18.93
CA VAL A 1098 5.55 30.89 -18.19
C VAL A 1098 6.44 30.16 -19.19
N PHE A 1099 7.76 30.17 -18.97
CA PHE A 1099 8.75 29.51 -19.84
C PHE A 1099 9.34 28.27 -19.14
N ASN A 1100 8.63 27.13 -19.16
CA ASN A 1100 9.01 25.91 -18.43
C ASN A 1100 9.87 24.95 -19.26
N PHE A 1101 11.12 25.33 -19.50
CA PHE A 1101 12.10 24.53 -20.27
C PHE A 1101 12.67 23.30 -19.52
N ALA A 1102 12.37 23.16 -18.23
CA ALA A 1102 12.65 21.98 -17.41
C ALA A 1102 11.41 21.06 -17.24
N SER A 1103 10.32 21.33 -17.97
CA SER A 1103 9.12 20.50 -17.98
C SER A 1103 9.32 19.21 -18.78
N ILE A 1104 8.65 18.14 -18.36
CA ILE A 1104 8.54 16.90 -19.12
C ILE A 1104 7.95 17.12 -20.52
N ALA A 1105 7.19 18.21 -20.72
CA ALA A 1105 6.69 18.61 -22.02
C ALA A 1105 7.79 18.90 -23.04
N VAL A 1106 9.03 19.16 -22.63
CA VAL A 1106 10.20 19.31 -23.53
C VAL A 1106 10.72 17.94 -24.01
N VAL A 1107 10.59 16.91 -23.18
CA VAL A 1107 11.00 15.54 -23.52
C VAL A 1107 10.17 14.98 -24.67
N TYR A 1108 8.86 15.26 -24.67
CA TYR A 1108 7.94 14.73 -25.68
C TYR A 1108 8.32 15.14 -27.12
N PRO A 1109 8.45 16.44 -27.48
CA PRO A 1109 8.93 16.86 -28.79
C PRO A 1109 10.31 16.32 -29.12
N ALA A 1110 11.25 16.26 -28.16
CA ALA A 1110 12.58 15.72 -28.41
C ALA A 1110 12.54 14.24 -28.84
N VAL A 1111 11.76 13.41 -28.15
CA VAL A 1111 11.55 11.99 -28.50
C VAL A 1111 10.83 11.86 -29.84
N VAL A 1112 9.76 12.65 -30.07
CA VAL A 1112 9.02 12.58 -31.33
C VAL A 1112 9.90 13.01 -32.51
N ILE A 1113 10.69 14.07 -32.39
CA ILE A 1113 11.64 14.50 -33.44
C ILE A 1113 12.68 13.41 -33.71
N MET A 1114 13.21 12.77 -32.66
CA MET A 1114 14.13 11.65 -32.81
C MET A 1114 13.49 10.49 -33.59
N LEU A 1115 12.27 10.07 -33.22
CA LEU A 1115 11.52 9.02 -33.91
C LEU A 1115 11.20 9.39 -35.35
N VAL A 1116 10.70 10.61 -35.57
CA VAL A 1116 10.40 11.16 -36.90
C VAL A 1116 11.64 11.18 -37.78
N THR A 1117 12.81 11.57 -37.25
CA THR A 1117 14.07 11.58 -38.00
C THR A 1117 14.49 10.17 -38.41
N LEU A 1118 14.33 9.19 -37.52
CA LEU A 1118 14.62 7.79 -37.81
C LEU A 1118 13.62 7.18 -38.81
N LEU A 1119 12.32 7.46 -38.66
CA LEU A 1119 11.27 7.03 -39.59
C LEU A 1119 11.47 7.66 -40.98
N ALA A 1120 11.79 8.95 -41.03
CA ALA A 1120 12.13 9.67 -42.26
C ALA A 1120 13.35 9.08 -42.97
N ALA A 1121 14.33 8.56 -42.22
CA ALA A 1121 15.49 7.86 -42.79
C ALA A 1121 15.15 6.45 -43.29
N THR A 1122 14.08 5.82 -42.81
CA THR A 1122 13.74 4.41 -43.10
C THR A 1122 13.38 4.19 -44.57
N TYR A 1123 12.49 5.00 -45.13
CA TYR A 1123 12.07 4.84 -46.54
C TYR A 1123 13.25 5.03 -47.52
N PRO A 1124 14.04 6.10 -47.41
CA PRO A 1124 15.24 6.29 -48.22
C PRO A 1124 16.27 5.17 -48.04
N ALA A 1125 16.49 4.71 -46.79
CA ALA A 1125 17.42 3.61 -46.48
C ALA A 1125 17.02 2.30 -47.17
N LEU A 1126 15.74 1.94 -47.14
CA LEU A 1126 15.23 0.75 -47.82
C LEU A 1126 15.36 0.84 -49.34
N GLN A 1127 15.12 2.02 -49.92
CA GLN A 1127 15.33 2.23 -51.35
C GLN A 1127 16.82 2.14 -51.74
N ALA A 1128 17.71 2.68 -50.91
CA ALA A 1128 19.16 2.57 -51.10
C ALA A 1128 19.64 1.11 -51.03
N SER A 1129 19.12 0.33 -50.08
CA SER A 1129 19.48 -1.08 -49.90
C SER A 1129 19.21 -1.94 -51.14
N LYS A 1130 18.13 -1.63 -51.88
CA LYS A 1130 17.73 -2.34 -53.12
C LYS A 1130 18.70 -2.11 -54.28
N LEU A 1131 19.54 -1.07 -54.21
CA LEU A 1131 20.54 -0.78 -55.24
C LEU A 1131 21.80 -1.64 -55.11
N VAL A 1132 21.96 -2.36 -54.00
CA VAL A 1132 23.19 -3.06 -53.61
C VAL A 1132 23.05 -4.57 -53.61
N THR A 1133 21.84 -5.09 -53.82
CA THR A 1133 21.60 -6.52 -54.08
C THR A 1133 22.16 -6.94 -55.45
N PRO A 1134 23.19 -7.81 -55.52
CA PRO A 1134 23.77 -8.23 -56.79
C PRO A 1134 22.91 -9.32 -57.45
N SER A 1135 22.48 -9.06 -58.69
CA SER A 1135 21.97 -10.00 -59.70
C SER A 1135 20.58 -10.64 -59.48
N LEU A 1136 19.69 -10.39 -60.45
CA LEU A 1136 18.32 -10.88 -60.57
C LEU A 1136 18.19 -12.31 -61.16
N ARG A 1137 19.28 -13.06 -61.39
CA ARG A 1137 19.23 -14.47 -61.85
C ARG A 1137 19.56 -15.42 -60.70
N ARG A 1138 18.51 -15.92 -60.05
CA ARG A 1138 18.55 -16.32 -58.62
C ARG A 1138 18.79 -17.80 -58.32
N ARG A 1139 18.97 -18.70 -59.29
CA ARG A 1139 19.22 -20.12 -58.99
C ARG A 1139 20.20 -20.72 -60.00
N TRP A 1140 21.24 -21.34 -59.46
CA TRP A 1140 22.09 -22.28 -60.20
C TRP A 1140 21.22 -23.43 -60.71
N GLU A 1141 21.53 -24.04 -61.86
CA GLU A 1141 20.81 -25.19 -62.42
C GLU A 1141 21.81 -26.32 -62.73
N LEU A 1142 21.32 -27.57 -62.75
CA LEU A 1142 22.16 -28.74 -63.01
C LEU A 1142 22.49 -28.86 -64.50
N PRO A 1143 23.76 -29.06 -64.88
CA PRO A 1143 24.20 -28.99 -66.28
C PRO A 1143 23.83 -30.21 -67.14
N THR A 1144 23.41 -31.32 -66.54
CA THR A 1144 23.11 -32.59 -67.23
C THR A 1144 21.76 -33.16 -66.80
N LYS A 1145 21.19 -34.09 -67.57
CA LYS A 1145 19.95 -34.83 -67.22
C LYS A 1145 20.27 -36.32 -66.95
N PRO A 1146 19.53 -37.00 -66.06
CA PRO A 1146 19.78 -38.41 -65.73
C PRO A 1146 19.42 -39.36 -66.89
N LYS A 1147 20.22 -40.41 -67.07
CA LYS A 1147 19.96 -41.51 -68.01
C LYS A 1147 19.48 -42.73 -67.22
N GLY A 1148 18.18 -43.02 -67.28
CA GLY A 1148 17.56 -44.06 -66.44
C GLY A 1148 17.63 -43.70 -64.95
N ASP A 1149 18.26 -44.58 -64.17
CA ASP A 1149 18.49 -44.46 -62.72
C ASP A 1149 19.90 -43.97 -62.35
N GLU A 1150 20.72 -43.66 -63.35
CA GLU A 1150 22.08 -43.14 -63.16
C GLU A 1150 22.19 -41.69 -63.65
N TRP A 1151 22.91 -40.86 -62.91
CA TRP A 1151 23.11 -39.45 -63.22
C TRP A 1151 24.56 -39.04 -62.95
N GLU A 1152 25.29 -38.77 -64.03
CA GLU A 1152 26.64 -38.21 -63.94
C GLU A 1152 26.61 -36.71 -64.15
N ILE A 1153 27.20 -35.97 -63.21
CA ILE A 1153 27.21 -34.52 -63.19
C ILE A 1153 28.66 -34.05 -63.03
N PRO A 1154 29.24 -33.37 -64.03
CA PRO A 1154 30.57 -32.79 -63.89
C PRO A 1154 30.50 -31.63 -62.91
N LEU A 1155 31.36 -31.64 -61.90
CA LEU A 1155 31.53 -30.54 -60.96
C LEU A 1155 32.53 -29.55 -61.58
N MET A 1156 32.18 -28.25 -61.57
CA MET A 1156 32.97 -27.19 -62.21
C MET A 1156 34.22 -26.83 -61.40
N MET A 1157 35.09 -27.81 -61.13
CA MET A 1157 36.33 -27.63 -60.40
C MET A 1157 37.46 -28.38 -61.10
N ARG A 1158 38.44 -27.61 -61.61
CA ARG A 1158 39.68 -28.13 -62.19
C ARG A 1158 40.81 -27.93 -61.20
N ILE A 1159 41.61 -28.96 -61.00
CA ILE A 1159 42.71 -28.97 -60.02
C ILE A 1159 43.98 -29.53 -60.69
N PRO A 1160 45.15 -28.92 -60.42
CA PRO A 1160 46.40 -29.27 -61.10
C PRO A 1160 47.11 -30.52 -60.54
N SER A 1161 46.82 -30.92 -59.28
CA SER A 1161 47.53 -32.00 -58.59
C SER A 1161 46.60 -33.09 -58.06
N MET A 1162 46.99 -34.36 -58.27
CA MET A 1162 46.27 -35.51 -57.68
C MET A 1162 46.35 -35.53 -56.15
N THR A 1163 47.41 -34.95 -55.58
CA THR A 1163 47.55 -34.82 -54.12
C THR A 1163 46.48 -33.88 -53.55
N GLU A 1164 46.20 -32.78 -54.26
CA GLU A 1164 45.17 -31.82 -53.89
C GLU A 1164 43.76 -32.40 -54.08
N ALA A 1165 43.54 -33.18 -55.15
CA ALA A 1165 42.27 -33.89 -55.35
C ALA A 1165 41.95 -34.87 -54.20
N LYS A 1166 42.95 -35.64 -53.75
CA LYS A 1166 42.79 -36.54 -52.59
C LYS A 1166 42.56 -35.76 -51.28
N ALA A 1167 43.18 -34.60 -51.12
CA ALA A 1167 42.96 -33.72 -49.97
C ALA A 1167 41.52 -33.18 -49.92
N ILE A 1168 40.95 -32.82 -51.08
CA ILE A 1168 39.54 -32.39 -51.20
C ILE A 1168 38.59 -33.54 -50.87
N ILE A 1169 38.87 -34.76 -51.32
CA ILE A 1169 38.07 -35.94 -50.95
C ILE A 1169 38.12 -36.17 -49.42
N ALA A 1170 39.29 -36.02 -48.79
CA ALA A 1170 39.42 -36.11 -47.33
C ALA A 1170 38.63 -34.99 -46.60
N TYR A 1171 38.66 -33.76 -47.14
CA TYR A 1171 37.88 -32.61 -46.65
C TYR A 1171 36.36 -32.85 -46.77
N LEU A 1172 35.90 -33.40 -47.90
CA LEU A 1172 34.48 -33.76 -48.09
C LEU A 1172 34.07 -34.91 -47.16
N ASN A 1173 34.95 -35.88 -46.90
CA ASN A 1173 34.69 -36.95 -45.94
C ASN A 1173 34.56 -36.41 -44.49
N GLU A 1174 35.42 -35.47 -44.06
CA GLU A 1174 35.26 -34.79 -42.76
C GLU A 1174 33.91 -34.05 -42.69
N TYR A 1175 33.56 -33.32 -43.75
CA TYR A 1175 32.30 -32.60 -43.82
C TYR A 1175 31.07 -33.51 -43.72
N TYR A 1176 30.97 -34.53 -44.57
CA TYR A 1176 29.79 -35.42 -44.62
C TYR A 1176 29.72 -36.40 -43.44
N LYS A 1177 30.80 -36.63 -42.70
CA LYS A 1177 30.77 -37.35 -41.42
C LYS A 1177 30.24 -36.50 -40.26
N ALA A 1178 30.37 -35.18 -40.34
CA ALA A 1178 29.95 -34.23 -39.31
C ALA A 1178 28.81 -33.33 -39.80
N VAL A 1179 29.10 -32.07 -40.14
CA VAL A 1179 28.12 -31.01 -40.47
C VAL A 1179 27.22 -31.33 -41.65
N GLY A 1180 27.75 -32.07 -42.62
CA GLY A 1180 27.07 -32.49 -43.84
C GLY A 1180 26.29 -33.80 -43.68
N ARG A 1181 26.33 -34.44 -42.51
CA ARG A 1181 25.67 -35.75 -42.30
C ARG A 1181 24.15 -35.64 -42.31
N GLU A 1182 23.60 -34.61 -41.67
CA GLU A 1182 22.16 -34.41 -41.56
C GLU A 1182 21.80 -32.96 -41.88
N LYS A 1183 21.06 -32.76 -42.98
CA LYS A 1183 20.52 -31.47 -43.41
C LYS A 1183 19.02 -31.61 -43.59
N ARG A 1184 18.29 -30.48 -43.50
CA ARG A 1184 16.84 -30.45 -43.76
C ARG A 1184 16.44 -31.03 -45.13
N THR A 1185 17.36 -31.07 -46.10
CA THR A 1185 17.13 -31.51 -47.48
C THR A 1185 17.68 -32.90 -47.81
N PHE A 1186 18.63 -33.42 -47.04
CA PHE A 1186 19.22 -34.74 -47.26
C PHE A 1186 19.92 -35.27 -46.00
N ILE A 1187 20.04 -36.60 -45.90
CA ILE A 1187 20.73 -37.29 -44.81
C ILE A 1187 21.72 -38.29 -45.42
N VAL A 1188 22.98 -38.18 -45.05
CA VAL A 1188 24.03 -39.14 -45.41
C VAL A 1188 24.04 -40.24 -44.35
N THR A 1189 23.62 -41.44 -44.76
CA THR A 1189 23.43 -42.60 -43.87
C THR A 1189 24.71 -43.40 -43.68
N GLU A 1190 25.40 -43.69 -44.78
CA GLU A 1190 26.64 -44.47 -44.81
C GLU A 1190 27.65 -43.75 -45.70
N ILE A 1191 28.92 -43.78 -45.30
CA ILE A 1191 30.05 -43.23 -46.06
C ILE A 1191 31.12 -44.29 -46.16
N ASP A 1192 31.49 -44.63 -47.38
CA ASP A 1192 32.60 -45.51 -47.69
C ASP A 1192 33.77 -44.67 -48.24
N TYR A 1193 34.83 -44.60 -47.44
CA TYR A 1193 36.04 -43.83 -47.72
C TYR A 1193 37.27 -44.62 -47.27
N ALA A 1194 38.15 -44.94 -48.22
CA ALA A 1194 39.48 -45.47 -47.95
C ALA A 1194 40.52 -44.33 -47.85
N PRO A 1195 41.47 -44.36 -46.90
CA PRO A 1195 42.55 -43.39 -46.83
C PRO A 1195 43.30 -43.29 -48.17
N LYS A 1196 43.55 -42.07 -48.66
CA LYS A 1196 44.19 -41.77 -49.96
C LYS A 1196 43.37 -42.16 -51.22
N ALA A 1197 42.08 -42.49 -51.08
CA ALA A 1197 41.18 -42.72 -52.21
C ALA A 1197 40.98 -41.47 -53.07
N THR A 1198 40.77 -41.68 -54.37
CA THR A 1198 40.40 -40.63 -55.33
C THR A 1198 38.89 -40.45 -55.46
N TYR A 1199 38.11 -41.14 -54.63
CA TYR A 1199 36.66 -41.09 -54.61
C TYR A 1199 36.09 -41.15 -53.18
N LEU A 1200 34.85 -40.69 -53.03
CA LEU A 1200 34.03 -40.77 -51.83
C LEU A 1200 32.66 -41.32 -52.23
N THR A 1201 32.28 -42.48 -51.70
CA THR A 1201 30.96 -43.06 -51.93
C THR A 1201 30.08 -42.84 -50.71
N MET A 1202 28.87 -42.36 -50.91
CA MET A 1202 27.94 -42.08 -49.83
C MET A 1202 26.52 -42.54 -50.17
N LYS A 1203 25.84 -43.11 -49.19
CA LYS A 1203 24.43 -43.48 -49.30
C LYS A 1203 23.59 -42.35 -48.72
N VAL A 1204 22.84 -41.68 -49.58
CA VAL A 1204 22.12 -40.44 -49.25
C VAL A 1204 20.63 -40.67 -49.37
N SER A 1205 19.90 -40.36 -48.29
CA SER A 1205 18.45 -40.21 -48.31
C SER A 1205 18.10 -38.76 -48.62
N LEU A 1206 17.26 -38.50 -49.61
CA LEU A 1206 16.85 -37.15 -49.99
C LEU A 1206 15.44 -36.85 -49.42
N ALA A 1207 15.20 -35.59 -49.05
CA ALA A 1207 13.87 -35.12 -48.64
C ALA A 1207 12.94 -35.00 -49.87
N PRO A 1208 11.63 -35.25 -49.76
CA PRO A 1208 10.88 -35.66 -48.56
C PRO A 1208 11.22 -37.10 -48.15
N PHE A 1209 11.59 -37.30 -46.88
CA PHE A 1209 12.10 -38.57 -46.37
C PHE A 1209 11.02 -39.66 -46.34
N GLU A 1210 9.74 -39.25 -46.29
CA GLU A 1210 8.57 -40.11 -46.36
C GLU A 1210 8.49 -40.86 -47.70
N ALA A 1211 9.00 -40.25 -48.78
CA ALA A 1211 9.06 -40.87 -50.10
C ALA A 1211 10.18 -41.91 -50.25
N LYS A 1212 10.95 -42.17 -49.17
CA LYS A 1212 12.05 -43.15 -49.09
C LYS A 1212 13.00 -43.08 -50.30
N ILE A 1213 13.38 -41.85 -50.68
CA ILE A 1213 14.25 -41.60 -51.82
C ILE A 1213 15.70 -41.85 -51.39
N GLN A 1214 16.25 -42.99 -51.78
CA GLN A 1214 17.63 -43.35 -51.48
C GLN A 1214 18.47 -43.38 -52.76
N GLN A 1215 19.69 -42.86 -52.66
CA GLN A 1215 20.67 -42.89 -53.73
C GLN A 1215 22.06 -43.25 -53.21
N ILE A 1216 22.87 -43.82 -54.08
CA ILE A 1216 24.31 -43.92 -53.90
C ILE A 1216 24.93 -42.78 -54.70
N ALA A 1217 25.66 -41.90 -54.03
CA ALA A 1217 26.39 -40.80 -54.63
C ALA A 1217 27.89 -41.06 -54.51
N LYS A 1218 28.57 -41.19 -55.65
CA LYS A 1218 30.02 -41.36 -55.73
C LYS A 1218 30.63 -40.09 -56.31
N VAL A 1219 31.35 -39.34 -55.47
CA VAL A 1219 32.15 -38.19 -55.88
C VAL A 1219 33.55 -38.70 -56.23
N GLU A 1220 34.00 -38.54 -57.47
CA GLU A 1220 35.32 -39.03 -57.91
C GLU A 1220 36.11 -37.96 -58.66
N ALA A 1221 37.42 -37.97 -58.45
CA ALA A 1221 38.36 -37.14 -59.18
C ALA A 1221 38.87 -37.91 -60.41
N VAL A 1222 38.49 -37.47 -61.60
CA VAL A 1222 38.82 -38.10 -62.87
C VAL A 1222 39.88 -37.28 -63.59
N ARG A 1223 40.94 -37.94 -64.07
CA ARG A 1223 42.01 -37.30 -64.85
C ARG A 1223 41.59 -37.18 -66.31
N ILE A 1224 41.59 -35.97 -66.85
CA ILE A 1224 41.24 -35.67 -68.24
C ILE A 1224 42.47 -35.01 -68.87
N GLY A 1225 43.29 -35.80 -69.58
CA GLY A 1225 44.55 -35.34 -70.19
C GLY A 1225 45.78 -35.33 -69.25
N PRO A 1226 46.96 -34.88 -69.73
CA PRO A 1226 48.23 -34.99 -69.00
C PRO A 1226 48.36 -34.08 -67.77
N LYS A 1227 47.54 -33.01 -67.66
CA LYS A 1227 47.66 -32.00 -66.58
C LYS A 1227 46.36 -31.56 -65.89
N GLU A 1228 45.18 -32.09 -66.24
CA GLU A 1228 43.91 -31.65 -65.64
C GLU A 1228 43.17 -32.79 -64.92
N ILE A 1229 42.69 -32.51 -63.71
CA ILE A 1229 41.79 -33.39 -62.94
C ILE A 1229 40.48 -32.64 -62.71
N ILE A 1230 39.36 -33.29 -63.03
CA ILE A 1230 38.00 -32.76 -62.84
C ILE A 1230 37.26 -33.66 -61.84
N PHE A 1231 36.46 -33.06 -60.98
CA PHE A 1231 35.55 -33.81 -60.12
C PHE A 1231 34.25 -34.11 -60.86
N SER A 1232 33.78 -35.34 -60.81
CA SER A 1232 32.42 -35.70 -61.21
C SER A 1232 31.69 -36.37 -60.06
N ILE A 1233 30.38 -36.22 -60.03
CA ILE A 1233 29.52 -36.98 -59.13
C ILE A 1233 28.65 -37.93 -59.96
N LYS A 1234 28.71 -39.21 -59.62
CA LYS A 1234 27.86 -40.26 -60.18
C LYS A 1234 26.82 -40.64 -59.15
N LEU A 1235 25.56 -40.43 -59.49
CA LEU A 1235 24.42 -40.74 -58.64
C LEU A 1235 23.72 -41.97 -59.21
N LYS A 1236 23.36 -42.93 -58.35
CA LYS A 1236 22.54 -44.08 -58.70
C LYS A 1236 21.33 -44.15 -57.77
N ARG A 1237 20.13 -44.07 -58.32
CA ARG A 1237 18.88 -44.18 -57.57
C ARG A 1237 18.71 -45.63 -57.09
N VAL A 1238 18.44 -45.82 -55.80
CA VAL A 1238 18.17 -47.12 -55.18
C VAL A 1238 16.67 -47.30 -54.95
N SER A 1239 15.98 -46.27 -54.47
CA SER A 1239 14.55 -46.30 -54.19
C SER A 1239 13.90 -44.90 -54.30
N GLY A 1240 12.56 -44.86 -54.36
CA GLY A 1240 11.76 -43.63 -54.37
C GLY A 1240 11.44 -43.07 -55.76
N PRO A 1241 10.44 -42.18 -55.93
CA PRO A 1241 9.98 -41.72 -57.24
C PRO A 1241 11.04 -40.92 -58.03
N ARG A 1242 11.18 -41.20 -59.34
CA ARG A 1242 12.22 -40.60 -60.21
C ARG A 1242 12.11 -39.07 -60.31
N GLU A 1243 10.91 -38.51 -60.48
CA GLU A 1243 10.76 -37.05 -60.59
C GLU A 1243 11.16 -36.32 -59.32
N THR A 1244 10.80 -36.87 -58.16
CA THR A 1244 11.13 -36.30 -56.85
C THR A 1244 12.63 -36.45 -56.57
N TRP A 1245 13.24 -37.57 -56.98
CA TRP A 1245 14.69 -37.77 -56.95
C TRP A 1245 15.45 -36.72 -57.75
N ILE A 1246 14.94 -36.35 -58.94
CA ILE A 1246 15.55 -35.30 -59.78
C ILE A 1246 15.52 -33.93 -59.11
N ARG A 1247 14.35 -33.52 -58.60
CA ARG A 1247 14.19 -32.20 -57.95
C ARG A 1247 15.00 -32.08 -56.66
N SER A 1248 15.03 -33.14 -55.85
CA SER A 1248 15.65 -33.12 -54.53
C SER A 1248 17.17 -33.16 -54.59
N ASN A 1249 17.72 -33.77 -55.65
CA ASN A 1249 19.16 -33.79 -55.88
C ASN A 1249 19.78 -32.41 -56.05
N PHE A 1250 19.02 -31.43 -56.54
CA PHE A 1250 19.49 -30.06 -56.67
C PHE A 1250 20.10 -29.53 -55.37
N PHE A 1251 19.42 -29.74 -54.24
CA PHE A 1251 19.86 -29.22 -52.95
C PHE A 1251 21.10 -29.92 -52.41
N PHE A 1252 21.19 -31.24 -52.63
CA PHE A 1252 22.36 -32.03 -52.22
C PHE A 1252 23.60 -31.64 -53.04
N ILE A 1253 23.45 -31.48 -54.35
CA ILE A 1253 24.55 -31.10 -55.24
C ILE A 1253 24.95 -29.63 -55.02
N ASP A 1254 24.00 -28.73 -54.74
CA ASP A 1254 24.32 -27.33 -54.40
C ASP A 1254 25.10 -27.23 -53.08
N ASP A 1255 24.81 -28.09 -52.10
CA ASP A 1255 25.58 -28.19 -50.85
C ASP A 1255 27.02 -28.67 -51.13
N LEU A 1256 27.19 -29.72 -51.93
CA LEU A 1256 28.50 -30.20 -52.37
C LEU A 1256 29.27 -29.10 -53.12
N ARG A 1257 28.62 -28.42 -54.06
CA ARG A 1257 29.20 -27.30 -54.83
C ARG A 1257 29.68 -26.19 -53.90
N LYS A 1258 28.88 -25.81 -52.90
CA LYS A 1258 29.26 -24.80 -51.90
C LYS A 1258 30.48 -25.23 -51.11
N GLN A 1259 30.58 -26.50 -50.71
CA GLN A 1259 31.78 -26.99 -50.00
C GLN A 1259 33.04 -26.95 -50.87
N LEU A 1260 32.93 -27.27 -52.17
CA LEU A 1260 34.03 -27.11 -53.11
C LEU A 1260 34.45 -25.64 -53.30
N LEU A 1261 33.49 -24.71 -53.25
CA LEU A 1261 33.77 -23.28 -53.28
C LEU A 1261 34.44 -22.80 -51.98
N ILE A 1262 33.99 -23.31 -50.82
CA ILE A 1262 34.60 -23.03 -49.52
C ILE A 1262 36.04 -23.52 -49.50
N TRP A 1263 36.33 -24.73 -50.01
CA TRP A 1263 37.69 -25.24 -50.13
C TRP A 1263 38.63 -24.27 -50.86
N ARG A 1264 38.17 -23.67 -51.96
CA ARG A 1264 38.94 -22.67 -52.72
C ARG A 1264 39.20 -21.37 -51.97
N SER A 1265 38.34 -21.01 -51.02
CA SER A 1265 38.53 -19.84 -50.18
C SER A 1265 39.26 -20.13 -48.86
N LEU A 1266 39.63 -21.38 -48.59
CA LEU A 1266 40.43 -21.72 -47.41
C LEU A 1266 41.86 -21.16 -47.54
N PRO A 1267 42.44 -20.63 -46.44
CA PRO A 1267 43.84 -20.24 -46.40
C PRO A 1267 44.78 -21.41 -46.71
N PRO A 1268 45.97 -21.16 -47.32
CA PRO A 1268 46.94 -22.21 -47.68
C PRO A 1268 47.32 -23.14 -46.52
N ASP A 1269 47.42 -22.60 -45.31
CA ASP A 1269 47.80 -23.35 -44.10
C ASP A 1269 46.75 -24.41 -43.73
N GLN A 1270 45.47 -24.12 -43.99
CA GLN A 1270 44.36 -25.05 -43.75
C GLN A 1270 44.27 -26.10 -44.85
N GLN A 1271 44.53 -25.73 -46.11
CA GLN A 1271 44.64 -26.71 -47.20
C GLN A 1271 45.83 -27.66 -46.97
N ALA A 1272 46.94 -27.16 -46.42
CA ALA A 1272 48.13 -27.94 -46.08
C ALA A 1272 47.85 -29.04 -45.04
N LYS A 1273 46.92 -28.83 -44.09
CA LYS A 1273 46.48 -29.86 -43.12
C LYS A 1273 45.95 -31.11 -43.83
N TYR A 1274 45.06 -30.93 -44.79
CA TYR A 1274 44.46 -32.04 -45.55
C TYR A 1274 45.43 -32.62 -46.59
N ILE A 1275 46.29 -31.80 -47.19
CA ILE A 1275 47.36 -32.26 -48.09
C ILE A 1275 48.39 -33.12 -47.31
N GLY A 1276 48.69 -32.75 -46.06
CA GLY A 1276 49.56 -33.48 -45.14
C GLY A 1276 49.00 -34.85 -44.74
N MET A 1277 47.69 -34.92 -44.44
CA MET A 1277 46.98 -36.17 -44.14
C MET A 1277 47.03 -37.21 -45.27
N VAL A 1278 47.28 -36.78 -46.50
CA VAL A 1278 47.33 -37.63 -47.69
C VAL A 1278 48.76 -37.97 -48.12
N ARG A 1279 49.75 -37.16 -47.73
CA ARG A 1279 51.18 -37.36 -48.04
C ARG A 1279 51.87 -38.35 -47.09
N GLY A 1280 51.49 -38.38 -45.80
CA GLY A 1280 51.81 -39.48 -44.88
C GLY A 1280 51.00 -40.71 -45.25
#